data_AF-A0A972Q936-F1
#
_entry.id   AF-A0A972Q936-F1
#
_cell.length_a   1.000
_cell.length_b   1.000
_cell.length_c   1.000
_cell.angle_alpha   90.00
_cell.angle_beta   90.00
_cell.angle_gamma   90.00
#
_symmetry.space_group_name_H-M   'P 1'
#
loop_
_entity.id
_entity.type
_entity.pdbx_description
1 polymer ?
#
loop_
_entity_poly.entity_id
_entity_poly.type
_entity_poly.pdbx_seq_one_letter_code
_entity_poly.pdbx_strand_id
1 'polypeptide(L)'
;MKKIALIVNVNSEEPLWRDRLICLSADFAHFGNEVTFFGAKPGGVIKPMTELADFKGPVVNLTAAAESNLAAVSNDNAQNEFVDGQISAPEGVDKLKVTVEGVYLDKSGYALHTRNMALGLDKLGADIQLINRWFAGSPEVEKVDKEAPRDGENIYLVKKDSSLYKYKPQVDVEQTKRIIELIQKDSNPKERTLIVCLPAASLMDPIYKRVREQSGGFARYIGYTMFETVDLPSSWVEGCEYMDEIWVPSRFNLDSFSRAGVPRDKIKVVPLGVDVDYFDPDKVPAMEIPGLKGFNFLSVFQWTKRKGWDILIKAYLEAFKQSDDVALVIHSYYRVGRETESLVRRYIEELGYDINKIPRISVVSQPILSQHMPSLYKACQAFVLPTRGEGWGLTYMEAMAMGLPTIGTRFSAHLDFMNDENSFLIDNLGMESVDEEQVRDNPQYAGMLWGKPSYEHTVELMRYVYENRGEASKIARQARRDILANWTVEHQAARTAQVLVEGAKETTRSRIEISVDDTSEPAPGLDNKGAPEVMISPRTEPLKVAMQNRPNSLEAPGGDTVVMQHLKSELEKLGIIVDFNFTLEGIGQYDIVHIFNFVLPEMVKVYGENAVRQNKPFIITSLYEDWPLFLNPSFKSYYLFKEYIERGQPRNAFDEIFAPLKRLKPHIRADNGYNVRLAGGIIPSGVREAQRIKNDYPFARNVTPIYLGCNITEHKGDAELFVKETGLKDFVLCVGRLETRKNQLMLLKALEEEDVPVVFVTGGFTYQGKYAELCQRFVRRGRTIFLGRLSDEMLVSAYLAAKVHALPSWYELPGMVSVEAAHYDCNVVASPWGTIEDYLGAFAYYAEPDNPEEIRSAVMRALEEPVKPGLREHVKQFTWERAAKITLEVYQKALNEHQEVEKLLRKAVRYRSEGMVDESLAAYRKALEVHPDNVQALNSAYDISSIGRKDEAQGYSDRMSQIEQDRLKKPVLNIPRKLEDGFVFEEYDGLDDAFEMMEKKAYKEAEELFRAIISYDEKNHRAWYGLGRICYLRGDFNEAEEYLQKSIDINPEGESLIALAEAQARLNLPDRALTTIDLIIDLPGIDGNFEFDINRVRGQCMLRKGDYDEAERCYRKAAEIDGASEKPYLGFGSLELMKGNFDEAEKHYRRAIQKNPDSDKAHLGIALLKIEQGKGLEALEEAKRALDLNIENQQALMLCVRAGHTAGKLSETEKYLSKYAELHSDNTAILYTLAGVRFSLGIKDAALEAAQRILTIQPDHQEAAELIEQMG
;
A
#
# COMPACT_ATOMS: atom_id res chain seq x y z
N MET A 1 -22.90 40.53 31.31
CA MET A 1 -21.88 39.50 30.98
C MET A 1 -22.38 38.15 31.48
N LYS A 2 -23.14 37.43 30.65
CA LYS A 2 -23.69 36.11 30.97
C LYS A 2 -22.73 35.03 30.47
N LYS A 3 -22.09 34.33 31.40
CA LYS A 3 -21.75 32.91 31.25
C LYS A 3 -23.07 32.13 31.37
N ILE A 4 -23.43 31.35 30.36
CA ILE A 4 -24.32 30.20 30.53
C ILE A 4 -23.48 28.98 30.13
N ALA A 5 -23.23 28.12 31.12
CA ALA A 5 -22.64 26.81 30.93
C ALA A 5 -23.75 25.81 30.56
N LEU A 6 -23.55 25.03 29.50
CA LEU A 6 -24.31 23.81 29.27
C LEU A 6 -23.63 22.69 30.06
N ILE A 7 -24.34 22.13 31.04
CA ILE A 7 -23.93 20.93 31.77
C ILE A 7 -24.45 19.73 30.98
N VAL A 8 -23.56 18.93 30.42
CA VAL A 8 -23.84 17.55 30.00
C VAL A 8 -23.64 16.68 31.23
N ASN A 9 -24.68 15.94 31.62
CA ASN A 9 -24.60 14.95 32.69
C ASN A 9 -23.89 13.70 32.16
N VAL A 10 -22.65 13.48 32.60
CA VAL A 10 -21.84 12.30 32.27
C VAL A 10 -21.92 11.34 33.46
N ASN A 11 -22.43 10.13 33.23
CA ASN A 11 -22.26 9.01 34.15
C ASN A 11 -21.61 7.86 33.38
N SER A 12 -20.27 7.88 33.31
CA SER A 12 -19.39 6.70 33.44
C SER A 12 -17.93 7.18 33.42
N GLU A 13 -17.14 6.64 34.33
CA GLU A 13 -15.79 7.07 34.72
C GLU A 13 -14.75 6.79 33.63
N GLU A 14 -14.06 7.82 33.12
CA GLU A 14 -12.60 7.87 32.90
C GLU A 14 -12.14 9.22 32.27
N PRO A 15 -10.91 9.72 32.55
CA PRO A 15 -10.50 11.08 32.20
C PRO A 15 -9.34 11.14 31.19
N LEU A 16 -9.53 11.73 29.99
CA LEU A 16 -8.41 12.23 29.16
C LEU A 16 -8.85 13.14 27.98
N TRP A 17 -9.57 14.22 28.25
CA TRP A 17 -9.66 15.36 27.31
C TRP A 17 -9.74 16.68 28.10
N ARG A 18 -8.59 17.21 28.50
CA ARG A 18 -8.44 18.61 28.88
C ARG A 18 -7.46 19.27 27.91
N ASP A 19 -7.89 20.41 27.40
CA ASP A 19 -7.14 21.44 26.67
C ASP A 19 -7.05 21.32 25.14
N ARG A 20 -8.09 21.85 24.46
CA ARG A 20 -7.96 22.98 23.52
C ARG A 20 -9.34 23.54 23.11
N LEU A 21 -9.69 24.67 23.72
CA LEU A 21 -10.66 25.65 23.23
C LEU A 21 -9.94 26.57 22.22
N ILE A 22 -10.52 26.81 21.04
CA ILE A 22 -10.23 28.01 20.24
C ILE A 22 -11.50 28.85 20.15
N CYS A 23 -11.33 30.12 20.53
CA CYS A 23 -12.31 31.19 20.58
C CYS A 23 -12.41 31.85 19.19
N LEU A 24 -13.63 32.08 18.68
CA LEU A 24 -13.89 33.08 17.63
C LEU A 24 -14.51 34.31 18.30
N SER A 25 -13.82 35.45 18.22
CA SER A 25 -14.29 36.74 18.70
C SER A 25 -15.12 37.45 17.61
N ALA A 26 -16.31 37.93 17.94
CA ALA A 26 -16.99 39.01 17.23
C ALA A 26 -17.61 39.96 18.25
N ASP A 27 -17.31 41.26 18.11
CA ASP A 27 -17.76 42.33 18.99
C ASP A 27 -19.29 42.47 19.02
N PHE A 28 -19.87 42.50 20.21
CA PHE A 28 -21.21 43.04 20.44
C PHE A 28 -21.18 44.06 21.58
N ALA A 29 -21.27 45.34 21.20
CA ALA A 29 -21.61 46.43 22.09
C ALA A 29 -23.15 46.55 22.21
N HIS A 30 -23.59 46.75 23.45
CA HIS A 30 -24.90 47.29 23.88
C HIS A 30 -26.15 46.37 23.89
N PHE A 31 -26.85 46.50 25.03
CA PHE A 31 -28.14 45.95 25.48
C PHE A 31 -28.12 44.73 26.42
N GLY A 32 -28.83 44.91 27.54
CA GLY A 32 -28.72 44.16 28.79
C GLY A 32 -29.83 43.13 29.04
N ASN A 33 -29.58 42.31 30.08
CA ASN A 33 -30.43 41.48 30.95
C ASN A 33 -31.89 41.25 30.51
N GLU A 34 -32.41 40.01 30.30
CA GLU A 34 -32.78 38.96 31.27
C GLU A 34 -33.13 37.65 30.51
N VAL A 35 -33.00 36.46 31.13
CA VAL A 35 -33.47 35.16 30.57
C VAL A 35 -34.04 34.35 31.74
N THR A 36 -35.25 33.82 31.60
CA THR A 36 -35.93 32.94 32.57
C THR A 36 -36.18 31.56 31.92
N PHE A 37 -35.90 30.47 32.63
CA PHE A 37 -36.07 29.08 32.17
C PHE A 37 -37.39 28.46 32.67
N PHE A 38 -38.05 27.64 31.85
CA PHE A 38 -39.04 26.65 32.29
C PHE A 38 -38.58 25.25 31.91
N GLY A 39 -38.41 24.36 32.89
CA GLY A 39 -38.09 22.95 32.69
C GLY A 39 -39.32 22.05 32.85
N ALA A 40 -39.37 20.93 32.13
CA ALA A 40 -40.32 19.86 32.37
C ALA A 40 -39.65 18.48 32.26
N LYS A 41 -40.10 17.56 33.12
CA LYS A 41 -39.57 16.23 33.44
C LYS A 41 -39.97 15.14 32.41
N PRO A 42 -39.29 13.98 32.38
CA PRO A 42 -39.55 12.90 31.42
C PRO A 42 -40.79 12.09 31.80
N GLY A 43 -41.66 11.82 30.81
CA GLY A 43 -42.82 10.93 30.95
C GLY A 43 -44.17 11.64 30.78
N GLY A 44 -44.48 12.12 29.58
CA GLY A 44 -45.80 12.67 29.23
C GLY A 44 -45.98 12.77 27.71
N VAL A 45 -47.07 12.22 27.21
CA VAL A 45 -47.51 12.23 25.80
C VAL A 45 -47.78 13.67 25.35
N ILE A 46 -47.20 14.11 24.23
CA ILE A 46 -47.52 15.39 23.61
C ILE A 46 -48.46 15.14 22.41
N LYS A 47 -49.68 15.69 22.49
CA LYS A 47 -50.67 15.76 21.41
C LYS A 47 -50.42 17.00 20.52
N PRO A 48 -50.94 17.05 19.27
CA PRO A 48 -50.61 18.10 18.31
C PRO A 48 -51.12 19.48 18.73
N MET A 49 -50.31 20.51 18.50
CA MET A 49 -50.71 21.92 18.61
C MET A 49 -51.53 22.33 17.37
N THR A 50 -52.84 22.21 17.49
CA THR A 50 -53.76 23.10 16.78
C THR A 50 -54.54 23.85 17.84
N GLU A 51 -54.59 25.18 17.72
CA GLU A 51 -55.30 26.15 18.58
C GLU A 51 -54.49 26.73 19.75
N LEU A 52 -53.88 27.90 19.51
CA LEU A 52 -53.83 29.01 20.47
C LEU A 52 -53.66 30.31 19.67
N ALA A 53 -54.80 30.87 19.26
CA ALA A 53 -54.93 32.25 18.86
C ALA A 53 -54.99 33.14 20.12
N ASP A 54 -54.56 34.40 19.97
CA ASP A 54 -54.62 35.52 20.93
C ASP A 54 -53.44 35.70 21.90
N PHE A 55 -52.39 36.35 21.39
CA PHE A 55 -51.57 37.26 22.19
C PHE A 55 -51.17 38.50 21.38
N LYS A 56 -51.55 39.70 21.88
CA LYS A 56 -51.27 41.02 21.29
C LYS A 56 -50.34 41.81 22.21
N GLY A 57 -49.07 41.94 21.83
CA GLY A 57 -48.01 42.74 22.46
C GLY A 57 -46.70 42.54 21.68
N PRO A 58 -45.75 43.50 21.64
CA PRO A 58 -44.65 43.47 20.68
C PRO A 58 -43.63 42.38 21.06
N VAL A 59 -43.75 41.23 20.43
CA VAL A 59 -42.76 40.16 20.46
C VAL A 59 -41.67 40.52 19.46
N VAL A 60 -40.50 40.89 19.96
CA VAL A 60 -39.27 40.95 19.15
C VAL A 60 -38.89 39.51 18.82
N ASN A 61 -39.14 39.11 17.58
CA ASN A 61 -38.95 37.76 17.08
C ASN A 61 -37.44 37.50 16.87
N LEU A 62 -36.85 36.62 17.68
CA LEU A 62 -35.49 36.08 17.47
C LEU A 62 -35.47 34.99 16.38
N THR A 63 -36.28 35.12 15.33
CA THR A 63 -36.24 34.29 14.12
C THR A 63 -35.55 34.98 12.93
N ALA A 64 -35.12 36.24 13.04
CA ALA A 64 -34.56 36.96 11.89
C ALA A 64 -33.07 36.67 11.54
N ALA A 65 -32.34 35.87 12.33
CA ALA A 65 -30.94 35.49 12.03
C ALA A 65 -30.76 34.02 11.57
N ALA A 66 -31.79 33.19 11.68
CA ALA A 66 -31.85 31.87 11.04
C ALA A 66 -32.71 31.90 9.76
N GLU A 67 -33.69 32.82 9.67
CA GLU A 67 -34.50 32.99 8.47
C GLU A 67 -33.82 33.88 7.41
N SER A 68 -32.79 34.67 7.72
CA SER A 68 -32.09 35.48 6.69
C SER A 68 -31.00 34.74 5.92
N ASN A 69 -30.50 33.59 6.42
CA ASN A 69 -29.65 32.67 5.64
C ASN A 69 -30.45 31.54 4.95
N LEU A 70 -31.73 31.35 5.32
CA LEU A 70 -32.64 30.45 4.60
C LEU A 70 -33.53 31.21 3.60
N ALA A 71 -33.77 32.51 3.77
CA ALA A 71 -34.47 33.35 2.79
C ALA A 71 -33.57 34.00 1.73
N ALA A 72 -32.23 33.96 1.89
CA ALA A 72 -31.29 34.29 0.82
C ALA A 72 -31.03 33.11 -0.14
N VAL A 73 -31.64 31.94 0.11
CA VAL A 73 -31.63 30.77 -0.78
C VAL A 73 -33.01 30.53 -1.42
N SER A 74 -34.03 31.32 -1.06
CA SER A 74 -35.40 31.20 -1.59
C SER A 74 -35.85 32.38 -2.47
N ASN A 75 -34.95 33.29 -2.86
CA ASN A 75 -35.27 34.43 -3.71
C ASN A 75 -34.26 34.69 -4.85
N ASP A 76 -33.69 33.63 -5.41
CA ASP A 76 -33.47 33.62 -6.86
C ASP A 76 -34.61 32.81 -7.47
N ASN A 77 -35.59 33.55 -7.98
CA ASN A 77 -36.71 33.08 -8.79
C ASN A 77 -36.19 32.43 -10.07
N ALA A 78 -35.75 31.18 -9.96
CA ALA A 78 -35.81 30.20 -11.02
C ALA A 78 -36.68 29.02 -10.55
N GLN A 79 -37.86 29.32 -9.99
CA GLN A 79 -39.01 28.44 -10.18
C GLN A 79 -39.30 28.45 -11.68
N ASN A 80 -39.23 27.27 -12.31
CA ASN A 80 -39.97 26.88 -13.51
C ASN A 80 -40.46 28.02 -14.41
N GLU A 81 -39.59 28.55 -15.27
CA GLU A 81 -40.04 28.99 -16.60
C GLU A 81 -40.13 27.77 -17.53
N PHE A 82 -40.96 26.80 -17.15
CA PHE A 82 -41.62 25.89 -18.08
C PHE A 82 -43.08 25.86 -17.63
N VAL A 83 -43.75 26.99 -17.86
CA VAL A 83 -45.20 27.05 -17.91
C VAL A 83 -45.61 26.34 -19.20
N ASP A 84 -46.48 25.35 -19.07
CA ASP A 84 -47.08 24.53 -20.14
C ASP A 84 -46.12 23.66 -20.95
N GLY A 85 -45.90 22.42 -20.48
CA GLY A 85 -46.20 21.16 -21.20
C GLY A 85 -45.58 20.89 -22.58
N GLN A 86 -44.81 21.82 -23.15
CA GLN A 86 -44.03 21.67 -24.35
C GLN A 86 -42.58 21.90 -23.97
N ILE A 87 -41.84 20.80 -23.94
CA ILE A 87 -40.38 20.82 -23.93
C ILE A 87 -39.94 21.40 -25.27
N SER A 88 -39.92 22.73 -25.36
CA SER A 88 -39.42 23.44 -26.53
C SER A 88 -37.91 23.53 -26.43
N ALA A 89 -37.21 23.17 -27.51
CA ALA A 89 -35.77 23.28 -27.57
C ALA A 89 -35.37 24.76 -27.37
N PRO A 90 -34.45 25.09 -26.45
CA PRO A 90 -33.98 26.46 -26.30
C PRO A 90 -33.44 27.02 -27.63
N GLU A 91 -33.61 28.32 -27.86
CA GLU A 91 -33.12 28.96 -29.08
C GLU A 91 -31.58 28.85 -29.16
N GLY A 92 -31.07 28.26 -30.26
CA GLY A 92 -29.63 28.04 -30.48
C GLY A 92 -29.11 26.65 -30.13
N VAL A 93 -29.97 25.70 -29.73
CA VAL A 93 -29.58 24.30 -29.51
C VAL A 93 -29.04 23.63 -30.77
N ASP A 94 -29.58 23.99 -31.93
CA ASP A 94 -29.14 23.56 -33.27
C ASP A 94 -27.68 23.93 -33.58
N LYS A 95 -27.11 24.89 -32.83
CA LYS A 95 -25.72 25.34 -32.97
C LYS A 95 -24.77 24.68 -31.97
N LEU A 96 -25.28 23.90 -31.02
CA LEU A 96 -24.45 23.22 -30.04
C LEU A 96 -23.73 22.05 -30.68
N LYS A 97 -22.40 22.04 -30.57
CA LYS A 97 -21.56 20.89 -30.89
C LYS A 97 -20.95 20.35 -29.60
N VAL A 98 -21.34 19.16 -29.17
CA VAL A 98 -21.00 18.62 -27.85
C VAL A 98 -20.41 17.22 -27.99
N THR A 99 -19.31 16.99 -27.30
CA THR A 99 -18.70 15.67 -27.14
C THR A 99 -18.93 15.23 -25.70
N VAL A 100 -19.55 14.07 -25.49
CA VAL A 100 -19.88 13.55 -24.17
C VAL A 100 -19.09 12.27 -23.90
N GLU A 101 -18.25 12.31 -22.87
CA GLU A 101 -17.45 11.21 -22.36
C GLU A 101 -18.07 10.64 -21.08
N GLY A 102 -17.96 9.32 -20.87
CA GLY A 102 -18.51 8.66 -19.69
C GLY A 102 -19.93 8.15 -19.87
N VAL A 103 -20.32 7.84 -21.12
CA VAL A 103 -21.55 7.11 -21.44
C VAL A 103 -21.25 5.62 -21.35
N TYR A 104 -21.80 4.89 -20.39
CA TYR A 104 -21.58 3.44 -20.28
C TYR A 104 -22.72 2.70 -20.99
N LEU A 105 -22.44 1.52 -21.58
CA LEU A 105 -23.51 0.60 -22.02
C LEU A 105 -24.09 -0.26 -20.88
N ASP A 106 -23.47 -0.22 -19.71
CA ASP A 106 -23.96 -0.86 -18.49
C ASP A 106 -25.17 -0.08 -17.93
N LYS A 107 -26.11 -0.82 -17.34
CA LYS A 107 -27.35 -0.34 -16.73
C LYS A 107 -27.17 0.07 -15.26
N SER A 108 -25.94 0.38 -14.83
CA SER A 108 -25.70 1.05 -13.54
C SER A 108 -26.20 2.50 -13.62
N GLY A 109 -26.88 2.94 -12.55
CA GLY A 109 -27.70 4.15 -12.55
C GLY A 109 -27.02 5.38 -13.17
N TYR A 110 -25.85 5.79 -12.67
CA TYR A 110 -25.15 7.01 -13.11
C TYR A 110 -24.89 7.06 -14.63
N ALA A 111 -24.54 5.94 -15.25
CA ALA A 111 -24.17 5.90 -16.66
C ALA A 111 -25.36 5.86 -17.63
N LEU A 112 -26.50 5.36 -17.17
CA LEU A 112 -27.75 5.41 -17.92
C LEU A 112 -28.20 6.86 -18.15
N HIS A 113 -27.95 7.75 -17.19
CA HIS A 113 -28.37 9.15 -17.30
C HIS A 113 -27.47 9.99 -18.21
N THR A 114 -26.16 9.71 -18.26
CA THR A 114 -25.25 10.40 -19.19
C THR A 114 -25.58 10.03 -20.63
N ARG A 115 -25.95 8.76 -20.87
CA ARG A 115 -26.51 8.28 -22.14
C ARG A 115 -27.81 9.00 -22.49
N ASN A 116 -28.76 9.00 -21.56
CA ASN A 116 -30.10 9.54 -21.77
C ASN A 116 -30.07 11.06 -22.00
N MET A 117 -29.21 11.79 -21.26
CA MET A 117 -28.92 13.20 -21.50
C MET A 117 -28.44 13.44 -22.94
N ALA A 118 -27.42 12.70 -23.38
CA ALA A 118 -26.85 12.88 -24.71
C ALA A 118 -27.85 12.56 -25.84
N LEU A 119 -28.60 11.45 -25.71
CA LEU A 119 -29.68 11.11 -26.64
C LEU A 119 -30.79 12.16 -26.66
N GLY A 120 -31.10 12.74 -25.50
CA GLY A 120 -32.09 13.81 -25.41
C GLY A 120 -31.61 15.10 -26.08
N LEU A 121 -30.33 15.46 -25.95
CA LEU A 121 -29.75 16.62 -26.65
C LEU A 121 -29.76 16.44 -28.17
N ASP A 122 -29.43 15.25 -28.66
CA ASP A 122 -29.51 14.91 -30.08
C ASP A 122 -30.95 15.05 -30.61
N LYS A 123 -31.95 14.55 -29.87
CA LYS A 123 -33.37 14.74 -30.18
C LYS A 123 -33.81 16.21 -30.22
N LEU A 124 -33.17 17.08 -29.44
CA LEU A 124 -33.44 18.52 -29.44
C LEU A 124 -32.71 19.28 -30.56
N GLY A 125 -31.88 18.59 -31.36
CA GLY A 125 -31.21 19.13 -32.54
C GLY A 125 -29.75 19.52 -32.34
N ALA A 126 -29.12 19.20 -31.20
CA ALA A 126 -27.69 19.44 -31.00
C ALA A 126 -26.85 18.41 -31.78
N ASP A 127 -25.68 18.83 -32.26
CA ASP A 127 -24.66 17.94 -32.82
C ASP A 127 -23.93 17.23 -31.66
N ILE A 128 -24.23 15.95 -31.45
CA ILE A 128 -23.69 15.15 -30.34
C ILE A 128 -22.72 14.09 -30.83
N GLN A 129 -21.55 14.06 -30.21
CA GLN A 129 -20.57 12.98 -30.34
C GLN A 129 -20.44 12.24 -29.02
N LEU A 130 -20.59 10.91 -29.04
CA LEU A 130 -20.52 10.06 -27.85
C LEU A 130 -19.21 9.28 -27.76
N ILE A 131 -18.61 9.28 -26.57
CA ILE A 131 -17.42 8.50 -26.23
C ILE A 131 -17.76 7.57 -25.07
N ASN A 132 -17.71 6.25 -25.32
CA ASN A 132 -18.20 5.22 -24.41
C ASN A 132 -17.06 4.45 -23.71
N ARG A 133 -17.21 4.18 -22.41
CA ARG A 133 -16.20 3.49 -21.58
C ARG A 133 -16.17 1.96 -21.67
N TRP A 134 -17.23 1.29 -22.11
CA TRP A 134 -17.37 -0.19 -22.01
C TRP A 134 -17.15 -0.96 -23.30
N PHE A 135 -16.93 -0.30 -24.43
CA PHE A 135 -16.66 -0.99 -25.70
C PHE A 135 -15.22 -1.50 -25.85
N ALA A 136 -14.39 -1.37 -24.81
CA ALA A 136 -13.03 -1.90 -24.80
C ALA A 136 -12.99 -3.22 -24.01
N GLY A 137 -13.11 -4.37 -24.67
CA GLY A 137 -12.66 -5.64 -24.07
C GLY A 137 -13.29 -6.99 -24.46
N SER A 138 -14.26 -7.10 -25.37
CA SER A 138 -14.83 -8.42 -25.77
C SER A 138 -14.64 -8.72 -27.27
N PRO A 139 -14.13 -9.90 -27.66
CA PRO A 139 -14.03 -10.34 -29.07
C PRO A 139 -15.39 -10.44 -29.79
N GLU A 140 -16.49 -10.59 -29.05
CA GLU A 140 -17.84 -10.68 -29.62
C GLU A 140 -18.35 -9.29 -30.07
N VAL A 141 -17.77 -8.21 -29.55
CA VAL A 141 -18.08 -6.82 -29.93
C VAL A 141 -17.45 -6.44 -31.28
N GLU A 142 -16.26 -6.93 -31.62
CA GLU A 142 -15.65 -6.71 -32.94
C GLU A 142 -16.45 -7.36 -34.09
N LYS A 143 -17.23 -8.41 -33.78
CA LYS A 143 -18.18 -9.00 -34.73
C LYS A 143 -19.41 -8.12 -34.94
N VAL A 144 -19.96 -7.56 -33.86
CA VAL A 144 -21.14 -6.66 -33.93
C VAL A 144 -20.79 -5.32 -34.58
N ASP A 145 -19.58 -4.79 -34.38
CA ASP A 145 -19.07 -3.55 -34.99
C ASP A 145 -18.84 -3.67 -36.51
N LYS A 146 -18.62 -4.90 -37.01
CA LYS A 146 -18.54 -5.20 -38.45
C LYS A 146 -19.91 -5.38 -39.11
N GLU A 147 -20.95 -5.66 -38.33
CA GLU A 147 -22.32 -5.93 -38.82
C GLU A 147 -23.31 -4.77 -38.57
N ALA A 148 -22.90 -3.72 -37.84
CA ALA A 148 -23.72 -2.55 -37.57
C ALA A 148 -23.92 -1.68 -38.84
N PRO A 149 -25.16 -1.18 -39.11
CA PRO A 149 -25.41 -0.30 -40.25
C PRO A 149 -24.60 0.99 -40.12
N ARG A 150 -23.72 1.24 -41.09
CA ARG A 150 -23.00 2.51 -41.25
C ARG A 150 -23.81 3.43 -42.16
N ASP A 151 -24.91 3.97 -41.66
CA ASP A 151 -25.51 5.14 -42.29
C ASP A 151 -24.79 6.39 -41.76
N GLY A 152 -24.32 7.21 -42.70
CA GLY A 152 -23.36 8.29 -42.45
C GLY A 152 -23.78 9.30 -41.38
N GLU A 153 -22.76 9.79 -40.70
CA GLU A 153 -22.70 11.01 -39.86
C GLU A 153 -23.18 10.97 -38.40
N ASN A 154 -23.90 9.97 -37.89
CA ASN A 154 -24.17 9.88 -36.45
C ASN A 154 -24.01 8.45 -35.94
N ILE A 155 -23.09 8.21 -35.00
CA ILE A 155 -22.90 6.87 -34.41
C ILE A 155 -24.01 6.59 -33.39
N TYR A 156 -25.06 5.92 -33.85
CA TYR A 156 -26.09 5.23 -33.05
C TYR A 156 -26.38 3.90 -33.78
N LEU A 157 -26.43 2.68 -33.22
CA LEU A 157 -26.74 2.10 -31.90
C LEU A 157 -26.19 0.64 -31.91
N VAL A 158 -26.61 -0.33 -31.09
CA VAL A 158 -27.67 -1.29 -31.52
C VAL A 158 -28.06 -2.32 -30.43
N LYS A 159 -29.36 -2.66 -30.46
CA LYS A 159 -30.15 -3.86 -30.06
C LYS A 159 -29.56 -4.93 -29.11
N LYS A 160 -30.31 -5.11 -28.01
CA LYS A 160 -31.23 -6.23 -27.71
C LYS A 160 -30.69 -7.68 -27.77
N ASP A 161 -29.66 -7.99 -27.00
CA ASP A 161 -29.65 -9.22 -26.18
C ASP A 161 -28.59 -9.11 -25.09
N SER A 162 -29.00 -9.15 -23.82
CA SER A 162 -28.08 -8.94 -22.69
C SER A 162 -28.29 -10.04 -21.66
N SER A 163 -27.65 -11.18 -21.88
CA SER A 163 -27.33 -12.15 -20.83
C SER A 163 -25.82 -12.30 -20.79
N LEU A 164 -25.23 -12.15 -19.60
CA LEU A 164 -23.81 -12.33 -19.24
C LEU A 164 -22.95 -11.06 -19.21
N TYR A 165 -22.90 -10.35 -18.07
CA TYR A 165 -21.68 -9.62 -17.70
C TYR A 165 -21.47 -9.65 -16.17
N LYS A 166 -20.27 -10.08 -15.75
CA LYS A 166 -19.77 -10.08 -14.37
C LYS A 166 -19.01 -8.77 -14.10
N TYR A 167 -19.23 -8.20 -12.93
CA TYR A 167 -18.67 -6.94 -12.46
C TYR A 167 -17.19 -7.05 -12.01
N LYS A 168 -16.32 -6.16 -12.50
CA LYS A 168 -14.99 -5.81 -11.92
C LYS A 168 -14.90 -4.27 -11.84
N PRO A 169 -14.83 -3.65 -10.65
CA PRO A 169 -14.65 -2.20 -10.54
C PRO A 169 -13.17 -1.86 -10.40
N GLN A 170 -12.48 -1.62 -11.51
CA GLN A 170 -11.24 -0.85 -11.50
C GLN A 170 -11.24 0.05 -12.74
N VAL A 171 -11.21 1.36 -12.51
CA VAL A 171 -10.88 2.33 -13.57
C VAL A 171 -9.38 2.18 -13.80
N ASP A 172 -9.01 1.57 -14.93
CA ASP A 172 -7.63 1.33 -15.32
C ASP A 172 -7.01 2.60 -15.96
N VAL A 173 -5.69 2.77 -15.80
CA VAL A 173 -4.87 3.74 -16.53
C VAL A 173 -5.00 3.51 -18.04
N GLU A 174 -5.14 2.26 -18.48
CA GLU A 174 -5.36 1.86 -19.87
C GLU A 174 -6.74 2.33 -20.40
N GLN A 175 -7.80 2.25 -19.58
CA GLN A 175 -9.11 2.83 -19.91
C GLN A 175 -9.03 4.34 -20.08
N THR A 176 -8.33 5.04 -19.18
CA THR A 176 -8.15 6.50 -19.26
C THR A 176 -7.38 6.90 -20.52
N LYS A 177 -6.31 6.18 -20.85
CA LYS A 177 -5.51 6.41 -22.07
C LYS A 177 -6.34 6.17 -23.33
N ARG A 178 -7.15 5.10 -23.37
CA ARG A 178 -8.04 4.80 -24.50
C ARG A 178 -9.16 5.83 -24.67
N ILE A 179 -9.70 6.34 -23.56
CA ILE A 179 -10.66 7.46 -23.57
C ILE A 179 -10.02 8.69 -24.18
N ILE A 180 -8.80 9.03 -23.78
CA ILE A 180 -8.05 10.17 -24.34
C ILE A 180 -7.77 9.96 -25.83
N GLU A 181 -7.39 8.77 -26.27
CA GLU A 181 -7.25 8.43 -27.70
C GLU A 181 -8.57 8.60 -28.48
N LEU A 182 -9.71 8.25 -27.89
CA LEU A 182 -11.02 8.42 -28.51
C LEU A 182 -11.43 9.90 -28.56
N ILE A 183 -11.14 10.67 -27.50
CA ILE A 183 -11.34 12.13 -27.47
C ILE A 183 -10.46 12.81 -28.53
N GLN A 184 -9.21 12.37 -28.71
CA GLN A 184 -8.29 12.89 -29.72
C GLN A 184 -8.71 12.57 -31.17
N LYS A 185 -9.59 11.58 -31.38
CA LYS A 185 -10.17 11.24 -32.69
C LYS A 185 -11.36 12.13 -33.07
N ASP A 186 -11.77 13.05 -32.20
CA ASP A 186 -12.76 14.06 -32.53
C ASP A 186 -12.28 14.91 -33.71
N SER A 187 -13.14 15.05 -34.72
CA SER A 187 -12.77 15.66 -36.00
C SER A 187 -12.60 17.18 -35.91
N ASN A 188 -13.12 17.84 -34.86
CA ASN A 188 -12.98 19.29 -34.71
C ASN A 188 -13.11 19.78 -33.24
N PRO A 189 -12.16 19.42 -32.34
CA PRO A 189 -12.28 19.69 -30.90
C PRO A 189 -12.43 21.18 -30.57
N LYS A 190 -11.75 22.07 -31.31
CA LYS A 190 -11.74 23.53 -31.06
C LYS A 190 -13.11 24.23 -31.23
N GLU A 191 -14.07 23.56 -31.86
CA GLU A 191 -15.45 24.05 -32.04
C GLU A 191 -16.46 23.34 -31.13
N ARG A 192 -16.05 22.34 -30.36
CA ARG A 192 -16.94 21.50 -29.54
C ARG A 192 -16.76 21.76 -28.04
N THR A 193 -17.82 21.53 -27.28
CA THR A 193 -17.79 21.45 -25.80
C THR A 193 -17.60 20.01 -25.37
N LEU A 194 -16.60 19.72 -24.53
CA LEU A 194 -16.39 18.39 -23.95
C LEU A 194 -17.05 18.31 -22.57
N ILE A 195 -17.99 17.38 -22.41
CA ILE A 195 -18.58 17.01 -21.12
C ILE A 195 -17.97 15.69 -20.67
N VAL A 196 -17.29 15.69 -19.53
CA VAL A 196 -16.63 14.53 -18.92
C VAL A 196 -17.47 14.05 -17.75
N CYS A 197 -18.20 12.95 -17.92
CA CYS A 197 -19.07 12.42 -16.87
C CYS A 197 -18.34 11.38 -16.02
N LEU A 198 -18.10 11.69 -14.74
CA LEU A 198 -17.40 10.81 -13.80
C LEU A 198 -18.21 10.64 -12.51
N PRO A 199 -18.43 9.40 -12.02
CA PRO A 199 -18.81 9.23 -10.62
C PRO A 199 -17.66 9.74 -9.74
N ALA A 200 -17.99 10.38 -8.63
CA ALA A 200 -17.06 11.00 -7.66
C ALA A 200 -15.77 10.19 -7.42
N ALA A 201 -15.90 8.88 -7.18
CA ALA A 201 -14.79 7.96 -6.90
C ALA A 201 -13.69 7.96 -7.99
N SER A 202 -14.00 8.37 -9.22
CA SER A 202 -13.05 8.48 -10.32
C SER A 202 -12.24 9.79 -10.33
N LEU A 203 -12.51 10.73 -9.42
CA LEU A 203 -11.71 11.95 -9.20
C LEU A 203 -10.47 11.70 -8.34
N MET A 204 -10.30 10.49 -7.78
CA MET A 204 -9.09 10.09 -7.03
C MET A 204 -7.82 10.11 -7.88
N ASP A 205 -7.99 10.09 -9.19
CA ASP A 205 -6.97 10.15 -10.22
C ASP A 205 -7.27 11.43 -11.02
N PRO A 206 -6.31 12.30 -11.40
CA PRO A 206 -6.66 13.59 -12.01
C PRO A 206 -7.05 13.39 -13.49
N ILE A 207 -8.14 12.65 -13.73
CA ILE A 207 -8.74 12.39 -15.04
C ILE A 207 -9.14 13.72 -15.66
N TYR A 208 -9.72 14.65 -14.90
CA TYR A 208 -10.03 15.98 -15.40
C TYR A 208 -8.79 16.73 -15.90
N LYS A 209 -7.68 16.66 -15.16
CA LYS A 209 -6.39 17.21 -15.60
C LYS A 209 -5.89 16.53 -16.87
N ARG A 210 -5.84 15.20 -16.91
CA ARG A 210 -5.35 14.45 -18.07
C ARG A 210 -6.20 14.66 -19.30
N VAL A 211 -7.53 14.66 -19.15
CA VAL A 211 -8.45 14.97 -20.24
C VAL A 211 -8.20 16.39 -20.72
N ARG A 212 -8.09 17.38 -19.83
CA ARG A 212 -7.79 18.77 -20.22
C ARG A 212 -6.45 18.89 -20.95
N GLU A 213 -5.40 18.26 -20.46
CA GLU A 213 -4.04 18.34 -20.99
C GLU A 213 -3.84 17.56 -22.30
N GLN A 214 -4.61 16.48 -22.53
CA GLN A 214 -4.33 15.53 -23.62
C GLN A 214 -5.41 15.47 -24.71
N SER A 215 -6.56 16.13 -24.55
CA SER A 215 -7.69 16.06 -25.49
C SER A 215 -7.63 16.99 -26.71
N GLY A 216 -6.56 17.78 -26.89
CA GLY A 216 -6.36 18.56 -28.14
C GLY A 216 -7.05 19.93 -28.21
N GLY A 217 -7.53 20.48 -27.09
CA GLY A 217 -7.95 21.89 -26.99
C GLY A 217 -9.40 22.17 -27.36
N PHE A 218 -10.34 21.53 -26.66
CA PHE A 218 -11.77 21.80 -26.81
C PHE A 218 -12.14 23.26 -26.49
N ALA A 219 -13.25 23.73 -27.06
CA ALA A 219 -13.71 25.11 -26.83
C ALA A 219 -14.07 25.37 -25.36
N ARG A 220 -14.62 24.36 -24.68
CA ARG A 220 -15.07 24.38 -23.29
C ARG A 220 -15.01 22.98 -22.69
N TYR A 221 -14.60 22.88 -21.44
CA TYR A 221 -14.44 21.65 -20.65
C TYR A 221 -15.36 21.64 -19.44
N ILE A 222 -16.25 20.67 -19.38
CA ILE A 222 -17.27 20.56 -18.34
C ILE A 222 -17.10 19.22 -17.63
N GLY A 223 -16.88 19.24 -16.31
CA GLY A 223 -16.88 18.04 -15.49
C GLY A 223 -18.27 17.80 -14.89
N TYR A 224 -18.93 16.69 -15.19
CA TYR A 224 -20.23 16.35 -14.58
C TYR A 224 -20.04 15.25 -13.54
N THR A 225 -20.27 15.55 -12.27
CA THR A 225 -19.99 14.61 -11.16
C THR A 225 -20.90 14.86 -9.95
N MET A 226 -20.86 13.98 -8.95
CA MET A 226 -21.72 14.03 -7.76
C MET A 226 -21.10 13.20 -6.62
N PHE A 227 -21.38 13.55 -5.37
CA PHE A 227 -20.91 12.78 -4.21
C PHE A 227 -21.94 12.74 -3.07
N GLU A 228 -21.82 11.76 -2.17
CA GLU A 228 -22.90 11.42 -1.23
C GLU A 228 -22.76 12.04 0.18
N THR A 229 -21.68 12.78 0.46
CA THR A 229 -21.40 13.40 1.77
C THR A 229 -21.46 14.93 1.71
N VAL A 230 -21.35 15.57 2.88
CA VAL A 230 -21.39 17.04 3.02
C VAL A 230 -20.09 17.75 2.58
N ASP A 231 -19.05 16.99 2.26
CA ASP A 231 -17.70 17.48 1.91
C ASP A 231 -17.01 16.51 0.92
N LEU A 232 -15.89 16.93 0.33
CA LEU A 232 -15.11 16.17 -0.66
C LEU A 232 -13.66 15.96 -0.21
N PRO A 233 -12.95 14.95 -0.75
CA PRO A 233 -11.51 14.88 -0.61
C PRO A 233 -10.85 16.10 -1.26
N SER A 234 -9.80 16.64 -0.64
CA SER A 234 -9.07 17.82 -1.17
C SER A 234 -8.54 17.60 -2.59
N SER A 235 -8.09 16.38 -2.91
CA SER A 235 -7.61 16.02 -4.25
C SER A 235 -8.70 16.13 -5.33
N TRP A 236 -9.98 15.98 -4.98
CA TRP A 236 -11.09 16.13 -5.93
C TRP A 236 -11.41 17.60 -6.19
N VAL A 237 -11.24 18.45 -5.18
CA VAL A 237 -11.36 19.90 -5.31
C VAL A 237 -10.29 20.42 -6.28
N GLU A 238 -9.04 19.98 -6.13
CA GLU A 238 -7.94 20.27 -7.07
C GLU A 238 -8.26 19.76 -8.48
N GLY A 239 -8.83 18.56 -8.61
CA GLY A 239 -9.26 18.00 -9.90
C GLY A 239 -10.30 18.87 -10.62
N CYS A 240 -11.22 19.48 -9.87
CA CYS A 240 -12.25 20.36 -10.41
C CYS A 240 -11.68 21.66 -11.02
N GLU A 241 -10.49 22.10 -10.61
CA GLU A 241 -9.88 23.33 -11.13
C GLU A 241 -9.57 23.28 -12.62
N TYR A 242 -9.30 22.08 -13.15
CA TYR A 242 -8.95 21.83 -14.56
C TYR A 242 -10.15 21.92 -15.51
N MET A 243 -11.37 22.01 -14.97
CA MET A 243 -12.59 22.20 -15.75
C MET A 243 -13.01 23.67 -15.76
N ASP A 244 -13.62 24.08 -16.86
CA ASP A 244 -14.21 25.42 -16.98
C ASP A 244 -15.48 25.49 -16.13
N GLU A 245 -16.24 24.39 -16.07
CA GLU A 245 -17.42 24.23 -15.21
C GLU A 245 -17.49 22.86 -14.56
N ILE A 246 -18.11 22.81 -13.39
CA ILE A 246 -18.46 21.60 -12.67
C ILE A 246 -19.98 21.49 -12.60
N TRP A 247 -20.53 20.48 -13.26
CA TRP A 247 -21.94 20.19 -13.19
C TRP A 247 -22.20 19.17 -12.09
N VAL A 248 -23.26 19.41 -11.33
CA VAL A 248 -23.72 18.54 -10.25
C VAL A 248 -25.24 18.37 -10.34
N PRO A 249 -25.81 17.24 -9.90
CA PRO A 249 -27.22 16.94 -10.14
C PRO A 249 -28.17 17.64 -9.19
N SER A 250 -27.70 18.07 -8.01
CA SER A 250 -28.58 18.61 -6.96
C SER A 250 -28.01 19.86 -6.30
N ARG A 251 -28.90 20.60 -5.61
CA ARG A 251 -28.49 21.70 -4.71
C ARG A 251 -27.62 21.21 -3.56
N PHE A 252 -27.89 20.02 -3.02
CA PHE A 252 -27.05 19.40 -2.01
C PHE A 252 -25.60 19.24 -2.49
N ASN A 253 -25.40 18.73 -3.70
CA ASN A 253 -24.05 18.58 -4.25
C ASN A 253 -23.38 19.92 -4.49
N LEU A 254 -24.14 20.93 -4.93
CA LEU A 254 -23.61 22.27 -5.09
C LEU A 254 -23.10 22.85 -3.77
N ASP A 255 -23.84 22.65 -2.67
CA ASP A 255 -23.42 23.08 -1.35
C ASP A 255 -22.21 22.28 -0.85
N SER A 256 -22.18 20.96 -1.05
CA SER A 256 -21.04 20.11 -0.66
C SER A 256 -19.76 20.50 -1.42
N PHE A 257 -19.84 20.67 -2.75
CA PHE A 257 -18.70 21.02 -3.59
C PHE A 257 -18.20 22.43 -3.30
N SER A 258 -19.12 23.39 -3.11
CA SER A 258 -18.76 24.76 -2.77
C SER A 258 -18.10 24.85 -1.39
N ARG A 259 -18.59 24.08 -0.41
CA ARG A 259 -18.02 24.03 0.95
C ARG A 259 -16.63 23.42 0.97
N ALA A 260 -16.39 22.41 0.14
CA ALA A 260 -15.09 21.76 -0.02
C ALA A 260 -14.03 22.67 -0.68
N GLY A 261 -14.45 23.75 -1.33
CA GLY A 261 -13.56 24.75 -1.93
C GLY A 261 -13.65 24.90 -3.46
N VAL A 262 -14.58 24.21 -4.13
CA VAL A 262 -14.81 24.43 -5.57
C VAL A 262 -15.50 25.79 -5.77
N PRO A 263 -14.99 26.70 -6.63
CA PRO A 263 -15.59 28.01 -6.84
C PRO A 263 -17.08 27.93 -7.22
N ARG A 264 -17.93 28.64 -6.47
CA ARG A 264 -19.39 28.53 -6.58
C ARG A 264 -19.95 28.92 -7.95
N ASP A 265 -19.28 29.84 -8.64
CA ASP A 265 -19.56 30.33 -9.99
C ASP A 265 -19.26 29.29 -11.08
N LYS A 266 -18.28 28.40 -10.84
CA LYS A 266 -18.00 27.24 -11.70
C LYS A 266 -19.04 26.13 -11.58
N ILE A 267 -19.81 26.08 -10.49
CA ILE A 267 -20.76 24.98 -10.22
C ILE A 267 -22.12 25.27 -10.86
N LYS A 268 -22.62 24.36 -11.71
CA LYS A 268 -23.97 24.41 -12.30
C LYS A 268 -24.80 23.20 -11.88
N VAL A 269 -26.08 23.44 -11.55
CA VAL A 269 -27.01 22.34 -11.23
C VAL A 269 -27.69 21.86 -12.50
N VAL A 270 -27.42 20.60 -12.86
CA VAL A 270 -28.00 19.89 -14.00
C VAL A 270 -28.58 18.59 -13.48
N PRO A 271 -29.89 18.51 -13.19
CA PRO A 271 -30.48 17.32 -12.59
C PRO A 271 -30.53 16.10 -13.51
N LEU A 272 -30.67 14.89 -12.92
CA LEU A 272 -30.88 13.66 -13.68
C LEU A 272 -32.37 13.36 -13.85
N GLY A 273 -32.73 12.71 -14.96
CA GLY A 273 -34.11 12.29 -15.25
C GLY A 273 -34.25 10.77 -15.42
N VAL A 274 -35.45 10.24 -15.17
CA VAL A 274 -35.78 8.82 -15.33
C VAL A 274 -36.47 8.52 -16.66
N ASP A 275 -36.18 7.38 -17.26
CA ASP A 275 -36.86 6.87 -18.46
C ASP A 275 -38.24 6.33 -18.05
N VAL A 276 -39.24 7.19 -18.12
CA VAL A 276 -40.62 6.89 -17.72
C VAL A 276 -41.35 5.97 -18.71
N ASP A 277 -40.83 5.81 -19.92
CA ASP A 277 -41.35 4.83 -20.87
C ASP A 277 -40.89 3.41 -20.53
N TYR A 278 -39.69 3.29 -19.98
CA TYR A 278 -39.11 2.06 -19.49
C TYR A 278 -39.61 1.69 -18.08
N PHE A 279 -39.63 2.65 -17.15
CA PHE A 279 -40.20 2.50 -15.81
C PHE A 279 -41.70 2.83 -15.82
N ASP A 280 -42.44 2.08 -16.63
CA ASP A 280 -43.88 2.21 -16.75
C ASP A 280 -44.59 1.01 -16.10
N PRO A 281 -45.33 1.20 -14.99
CA PRO A 281 -46.03 0.12 -14.32
C PRO A 281 -47.12 -0.55 -15.17
N ASP A 282 -47.56 0.07 -16.28
CA ASP A 282 -48.60 -0.46 -17.14
C ASP A 282 -48.05 -1.32 -18.30
N LYS A 283 -46.73 -1.29 -18.54
CA LYS A 283 -46.08 -1.99 -19.67
C LYS A 283 -45.41 -3.32 -19.29
N VAL A 284 -45.31 -3.65 -18.01
CA VAL A 284 -44.55 -4.82 -17.52
C VAL A 284 -45.35 -5.71 -16.56
N PRO A 285 -45.19 -7.04 -16.62
CA PRO A 285 -45.75 -7.94 -15.62
C PRO A 285 -44.93 -7.86 -14.31
N ALA A 286 -45.57 -8.19 -13.18
CA ALA A 286 -44.88 -8.37 -11.91
C ALA A 286 -43.96 -9.60 -11.96
N MET A 287 -42.76 -9.48 -11.38
CA MET A 287 -41.81 -10.58 -11.27
C MET A 287 -42.24 -11.60 -10.21
N GLU A 288 -42.08 -12.89 -10.50
CA GLU A 288 -42.26 -13.96 -9.52
C GLU A 288 -41.05 -14.05 -8.58
N ILE A 289 -41.26 -13.81 -7.29
CA ILE A 289 -40.20 -13.85 -6.27
C ILE A 289 -40.61 -14.84 -5.17
N PRO A 290 -39.77 -15.82 -4.81
CA PRO A 290 -40.09 -16.77 -3.75
C PRO A 290 -40.28 -16.11 -2.38
N GLY A 291 -41.45 -16.33 -1.78
CA GLY A 291 -41.76 -15.85 -0.44
C GLY A 291 -42.27 -14.41 -0.38
N LEU A 292 -42.81 -13.87 -1.47
CA LEU A 292 -43.65 -12.67 -1.40
C LEU A 292 -44.88 -12.90 -0.52
N LYS A 293 -45.37 -11.80 0.05
CA LYS A 293 -46.54 -11.69 0.91
C LYS A 293 -47.56 -10.73 0.30
N GLY A 294 -48.69 -10.49 0.99
CA GLY A 294 -49.70 -9.54 0.52
C GLY A 294 -49.24 -8.07 0.54
N PHE A 295 -48.12 -7.76 1.21
CA PHE A 295 -47.44 -6.47 1.13
C PHE A 295 -45.93 -6.65 1.14
N ASN A 296 -45.23 -6.11 0.14
CA ASN A 296 -43.79 -6.30 0.00
C ASN A 296 -43.08 -4.95 -0.05
N PHE A 297 -42.16 -4.72 0.88
CA PHE A 297 -41.20 -3.62 0.83
C PHE A 297 -40.05 -4.00 -0.08
N LEU A 298 -39.65 -3.11 -0.97
CA LEU A 298 -38.49 -3.26 -1.83
C LEU A 298 -37.37 -2.34 -1.36
N SER A 299 -36.14 -2.87 -1.38
CA SER A 299 -34.94 -2.07 -1.28
C SER A 299 -33.91 -2.53 -2.31
N VAL A 300 -33.42 -1.57 -3.10
CA VAL A 300 -32.46 -1.78 -4.19
C VAL A 300 -31.25 -0.90 -3.94
N PHE A 301 -30.08 -1.49 -3.68
CA PHE A 301 -28.88 -0.74 -3.30
C PHE A 301 -27.58 -1.53 -3.49
N GLN A 302 -26.44 -0.85 -3.41
CA GLN A 302 -25.12 -1.49 -3.30
C GLN A 302 -24.82 -1.82 -1.83
N TRP A 303 -24.42 -3.06 -1.52
CA TRP A 303 -24.16 -3.53 -0.15
C TRP A 303 -23.01 -2.78 0.55
N THR A 304 -23.29 -1.61 1.10
CA THR A 304 -22.37 -0.68 1.78
C THR A 304 -23.11 0.00 2.91
N LYS A 305 -22.43 0.29 4.02
CA LYS A 305 -23.05 0.88 5.21
C LYS A 305 -23.66 2.26 4.95
N ARG A 306 -23.13 3.01 3.96
CA ARG A 306 -23.76 4.22 3.42
C ARG A 306 -25.24 4.04 3.09
N LYS A 307 -25.61 2.90 2.51
CA LYS A 307 -26.98 2.61 2.07
C LYS A 307 -27.94 2.28 3.21
N GLY A 308 -27.46 2.20 4.45
CA GLY A 308 -28.32 2.02 5.62
C GLY A 308 -28.96 0.63 5.73
N TRP A 309 -28.34 -0.40 5.16
CA TRP A 309 -28.88 -1.77 5.21
C TRP A 309 -29.04 -2.28 6.65
N ASP A 310 -28.17 -1.82 7.55
CA ASP A 310 -28.19 -2.09 8.99
C ASP A 310 -29.45 -1.49 9.64
N ILE A 311 -29.74 -0.21 9.38
CA ILE A 311 -30.94 0.47 9.86
C ILE A 311 -32.19 -0.17 9.26
N LEU A 312 -32.17 -0.48 7.96
CA LEU A 312 -33.29 -1.09 7.25
C LEU A 312 -33.71 -2.43 7.84
N ILE A 313 -32.76 -3.36 7.99
CA ILE A 313 -33.07 -4.71 8.49
C ILE A 313 -33.55 -4.63 9.94
N LYS A 314 -32.85 -3.85 10.77
CA LYS A 314 -33.23 -3.67 12.18
C LYS A 314 -34.62 -3.03 12.30
N ALA A 315 -34.93 -2.01 11.49
CA ALA A 315 -36.22 -1.33 11.53
C ALA A 315 -37.35 -2.24 11.05
N TYR A 316 -37.11 -3.06 10.03
CA TYR A 316 -38.09 -4.04 9.54
C TYR A 316 -38.41 -5.11 10.58
N LEU A 317 -37.41 -5.65 11.28
CA LEU A 317 -37.61 -6.67 12.33
C LEU A 317 -38.36 -6.11 13.55
N GLU A 318 -38.16 -4.84 13.87
CA GLU A 318 -38.89 -4.16 14.94
C GLU A 318 -40.31 -3.80 14.50
N ALA A 319 -40.46 -3.32 13.27
CA ALA A 319 -41.73 -2.90 12.72
C ALA A 319 -42.68 -4.06 12.50
N PHE A 320 -42.24 -5.32 12.31
CA PHE A 320 -43.13 -6.42 11.90
C PHE A 320 -42.86 -7.74 12.62
N LYS A 321 -43.90 -8.56 12.72
CA LYS A 321 -43.85 -9.91 13.30
C LYS A 321 -44.02 -10.96 12.21
N GLN A 322 -43.63 -12.21 12.48
CA GLN A 322 -43.83 -13.33 11.54
C GLN A 322 -45.28 -13.53 11.09
N SER A 323 -46.25 -13.15 11.93
CA SER A 323 -47.68 -13.23 11.62
C SER A 323 -48.18 -12.13 10.68
N ASP A 324 -47.43 -11.04 10.51
CA ASP A 324 -47.79 -9.97 9.60
C ASP A 324 -47.67 -10.46 8.14
N ASP A 325 -48.63 -10.09 7.29
CA ASP A 325 -48.63 -10.45 5.87
C ASP A 325 -47.71 -9.52 5.07
N VAL A 326 -46.43 -9.55 5.42
CA VAL A 326 -45.40 -8.63 4.94
C VAL A 326 -44.08 -9.32 4.63
N ALA A 327 -43.40 -8.88 3.57
CA ALA A 327 -42.03 -9.27 3.26
C ALA A 327 -41.14 -8.06 2.95
N LEU A 328 -39.85 -8.16 3.28
CA LEU A 328 -38.79 -7.27 2.81
C LEU A 328 -38.01 -7.95 1.69
N VAL A 329 -38.03 -7.37 0.50
CA VAL A 329 -37.31 -7.82 -0.68
C VAL A 329 -36.05 -6.99 -0.85
N ILE A 330 -34.88 -7.63 -0.83
CA ILE A 330 -33.59 -6.97 -0.96
C ILE A 330 -32.92 -7.41 -2.26
N HIS A 331 -32.53 -6.43 -3.08
CA HIS A 331 -31.72 -6.64 -4.28
C HIS A 331 -30.42 -5.81 -4.21
N SER A 332 -29.27 -6.48 -4.44
CA SER A 332 -27.94 -5.85 -4.40
C SER A 332 -27.14 -6.09 -5.69
N TYR A 333 -26.56 -5.02 -6.26
CA TYR A 333 -25.92 -5.03 -7.59
C TYR A 333 -24.52 -5.67 -7.64
N TYR A 334 -23.78 -5.72 -6.52
CA TYR A 334 -22.36 -6.14 -6.51
C TYR A 334 -22.06 -7.37 -5.65
N ARG A 335 -23.02 -7.79 -4.82
CA ARG A 335 -23.01 -9.07 -4.11
C ARG A 335 -24.35 -9.75 -4.36
N VAL A 336 -24.34 -10.85 -5.11
CA VAL A 336 -25.55 -11.53 -5.55
C VAL A 336 -25.63 -12.91 -4.91
N GLY A 337 -26.83 -13.34 -4.52
CA GLY A 337 -27.04 -14.72 -4.08
C GLY A 337 -26.73 -14.98 -2.61
N ARG A 338 -26.13 -16.15 -2.36
CA ARG A 338 -25.95 -16.72 -1.02
C ARG A 338 -25.10 -15.86 -0.10
N GLU A 339 -24.20 -15.04 -0.65
CA GLU A 339 -23.33 -14.17 0.15
C GLU A 339 -24.14 -13.07 0.87
N THR A 340 -24.96 -12.32 0.14
CA THR A 340 -25.87 -11.32 0.72
C THR A 340 -26.86 -11.96 1.69
N GLU A 341 -27.38 -13.14 1.35
CA GLU A 341 -28.26 -13.88 2.26
C GLU A 341 -27.54 -14.27 3.56
N SER A 342 -26.26 -14.66 3.49
CA SER A 342 -25.46 -15.02 4.66
C SER A 342 -25.16 -13.81 5.54
N LEU A 343 -24.91 -12.63 4.94
CA LEU A 343 -24.71 -11.37 5.67
C LEU A 343 -25.99 -10.92 6.38
N VAL A 344 -27.14 -10.98 5.70
CA VAL A 344 -28.45 -10.71 6.30
C VAL A 344 -28.68 -11.66 7.48
N ARG A 345 -28.47 -12.96 7.30
CA ARG A 345 -28.64 -13.97 8.36
C ARG A 345 -27.75 -13.70 9.56
N ARG A 346 -26.45 -13.45 9.34
CA ARG A 346 -25.50 -13.14 10.41
C ARG A 346 -25.92 -11.90 11.19
N TYR A 347 -26.31 -10.84 10.50
CA TYR A 347 -26.73 -9.61 11.18
C TYR A 347 -28.01 -9.80 12.02
N ILE A 348 -28.97 -10.60 11.54
CA ILE A 348 -30.18 -10.95 12.30
C ILE A 348 -29.81 -11.74 13.57
N GLU A 349 -28.88 -12.68 13.46
CA GLU A 349 -28.37 -13.48 14.60
C GLU A 349 -27.62 -12.60 15.61
N GLU A 350 -26.80 -11.65 15.14
CA GLU A 350 -26.09 -10.68 15.99
C GLU A 350 -27.05 -9.76 16.76
N LEU A 351 -28.19 -9.42 16.16
CA LEU A 351 -29.27 -8.68 16.83
C LEU A 351 -30.06 -9.54 17.85
N GLY A 352 -29.79 -10.85 17.94
CA GLY A 352 -30.42 -11.77 18.88
C GLY A 352 -31.80 -12.29 18.46
N TYR A 353 -32.16 -12.16 17.18
CA TYR A 353 -33.43 -12.68 16.66
C TYR A 353 -33.30 -14.15 16.23
N ASP A 354 -34.32 -14.95 16.54
CA ASP A 354 -34.47 -16.31 16.01
C ASP A 354 -34.93 -16.25 14.55
N ILE A 355 -34.06 -16.64 13.61
CA ILE A 355 -34.31 -16.61 12.16
C ILE A 355 -35.58 -17.36 11.73
N ASN A 356 -36.06 -18.31 12.56
CA ASN A 356 -37.29 -19.05 12.28
C ASN A 356 -38.57 -18.34 12.76
N LYS A 357 -38.45 -17.21 13.47
CA LYS A 357 -39.55 -16.45 14.08
C LYS A 357 -39.65 -15.00 13.60
N ILE A 358 -38.83 -14.59 12.63
CA ILE A 358 -38.84 -13.23 12.08
C ILE A 358 -39.91 -13.06 10.97
N PRO A 359 -40.35 -11.81 10.70
CA PRO A 359 -41.06 -11.49 9.46
C PRO A 359 -40.20 -11.86 8.23
N ARG A 360 -40.86 -12.13 7.09
CA ARG A 360 -40.17 -12.67 5.91
C ARG A 360 -39.19 -11.66 5.33
N ILE A 361 -37.94 -12.07 5.11
CA ILE A 361 -36.95 -11.34 4.32
C ILE A 361 -36.55 -12.23 3.14
N SER A 362 -36.65 -11.69 1.92
CA SER A 362 -36.35 -12.38 0.67
C SER A 362 -35.20 -11.66 -0.04
N VAL A 363 -34.02 -12.27 -0.03
CA VAL A 363 -32.87 -11.78 -0.81
C VAL A 363 -32.97 -12.33 -2.22
N VAL A 364 -33.01 -11.45 -3.22
CA VAL A 364 -33.04 -11.86 -4.62
C VAL A 364 -31.70 -12.49 -4.98
N SER A 365 -31.70 -13.83 -5.09
CA SER A 365 -30.47 -14.62 -5.16
C SER A 365 -29.89 -14.76 -6.57
N GLN A 366 -30.66 -14.41 -7.60
CA GLN A 366 -30.23 -14.45 -9.00
C GLN A 366 -29.98 -13.02 -9.53
N PRO A 367 -28.98 -12.83 -10.41
CA PRO A 367 -28.80 -11.56 -11.10
C PRO A 367 -30.06 -11.22 -11.91
N ILE A 368 -30.67 -10.07 -11.65
CA ILE A 368 -31.79 -9.57 -12.45
C ILE A 368 -31.21 -8.85 -13.67
N LEU A 369 -31.46 -9.39 -14.86
CA LEU A 369 -31.15 -8.66 -16.10
C LEU A 369 -31.94 -7.36 -16.08
N SER A 370 -31.30 -6.23 -16.37
CA SER A 370 -31.95 -5.00 -15.95
C SER A 370 -33.23 -4.65 -16.71
N GLN A 371 -33.50 -5.31 -17.87
CA GLN A 371 -34.80 -5.29 -18.57
C GLN A 371 -35.99 -5.75 -17.70
N HIS A 372 -35.70 -6.49 -16.62
CA HIS A 372 -36.69 -6.97 -15.66
C HIS A 372 -36.72 -6.13 -14.37
N MET A 373 -35.95 -5.05 -14.26
CA MET A 373 -36.01 -4.14 -13.10
C MET A 373 -37.40 -3.53 -12.92
N PRO A 374 -38.08 -3.00 -13.96
CA PRO A 374 -39.47 -2.56 -13.80
C PRO A 374 -40.39 -3.66 -13.27
N SER A 375 -40.20 -4.91 -13.68
CA SER A 375 -40.96 -6.06 -13.15
C SER A 375 -40.69 -6.34 -11.66
N LEU A 376 -39.47 -6.09 -11.17
CA LEU A 376 -39.14 -6.17 -9.74
C LEU A 376 -39.86 -5.09 -8.94
N TYR A 377 -39.79 -3.82 -9.39
CA TYR A 377 -40.53 -2.73 -8.77
C TYR A 377 -42.04 -3.01 -8.76
N LYS A 378 -42.58 -3.51 -9.88
CA LYS A 378 -44.00 -3.89 -10.03
C LYS A 378 -44.43 -5.02 -9.08
N ALA A 379 -43.52 -5.90 -8.67
CA ALA A 379 -43.82 -6.99 -7.74
C ALA A 379 -44.05 -6.51 -6.29
N CYS A 380 -43.61 -5.30 -5.95
CA CYS A 380 -43.63 -4.79 -4.58
C CYS A 380 -44.68 -3.69 -4.39
N GLN A 381 -44.96 -3.33 -3.12
CA GLN A 381 -46.01 -2.37 -2.75
C GLN A 381 -45.48 -1.09 -2.10
N ALA A 382 -44.23 -1.07 -1.66
CA ALA A 382 -43.55 0.12 -1.16
C ALA A 382 -42.04 0.01 -1.39
N PHE A 383 -41.36 1.16 -1.50
CA PHE A 383 -39.91 1.23 -1.54
C PHE A 383 -39.38 1.87 -0.25
N VAL A 384 -38.30 1.34 0.31
CA VAL A 384 -37.67 1.87 1.53
C VAL A 384 -36.15 1.80 1.44
N LEU A 385 -35.49 2.90 1.78
CA LEU A 385 -34.05 2.96 1.91
C LEU A 385 -33.66 4.05 2.94
N PRO A 386 -33.20 3.71 4.15
CA PRO A 386 -32.75 4.67 5.15
C PRO A 386 -31.27 5.04 4.91
N THR A 387 -30.97 5.61 3.76
CA THR A 387 -29.60 5.94 3.33
C THR A 387 -28.99 7.04 4.20
N ARG A 388 -27.67 6.96 4.45
CA ARG A 388 -26.89 8.00 5.12
C ARG A 388 -26.47 9.13 4.17
N GLY A 389 -26.64 8.95 2.86
CA GLY A 389 -26.40 9.97 1.84
C GLY A 389 -26.47 9.38 0.43
N GLU A 390 -26.87 10.18 -0.57
CA GLU A 390 -26.98 9.80 -1.99
C GLU A 390 -26.50 10.91 -2.91
N GLY A 391 -25.88 10.55 -4.04
CA GLY A 391 -25.45 11.51 -5.05
C GLY A 391 -26.61 12.00 -5.92
N TRP A 392 -27.69 11.21 -6.02
CA TRP A 392 -28.96 11.62 -6.62
C TRP A 392 -30.15 10.84 -6.06
N GLY A 393 -30.02 9.52 -5.88
CA GLY A 393 -31.07 8.67 -5.32
C GLY A 393 -31.97 8.00 -6.36
N LEU A 394 -31.36 7.42 -7.39
CA LEU A 394 -32.08 6.85 -8.55
C LEU A 394 -33.11 5.79 -8.22
N THR A 395 -32.85 4.92 -7.26
CA THR A 395 -33.79 3.87 -6.89
C THR A 395 -35.05 4.42 -6.22
N TYR A 396 -34.98 5.61 -5.60
CA TYR A 396 -36.18 6.35 -5.19
C TYR A 396 -36.97 6.86 -6.39
N MET A 397 -36.29 7.49 -7.35
CA MET A 397 -36.93 8.04 -8.54
C MET A 397 -37.58 6.95 -9.41
N GLU A 398 -36.91 5.82 -9.60
CA GLU A 398 -37.45 4.63 -10.26
C GLU A 398 -38.69 4.09 -9.55
N ALA A 399 -38.64 4.00 -8.20
CA ALA A 399 -39.78 3.56 -7.41
C ALA A 399 -40.98 4.51 -7.55
N MET A 400 -40.73 5.83 -7.49
CA MET A 400 -41.76 6.86 -7.70
C MET A 400 -42.35 6.80 -9.12
N ALA A 401 -41.54 6.60 -10.16
CA ALA A 401 -42.00 6.41 -11.54
C ALA A 401 -42.89 5.16 -11.70
N MET A 402 -42.52 4.08 -11.01
CA MET A 402 -43.29 2.83 -10.93
C MET A 402 -44.53 2.93 -10.02
N GLY A 403 -44.76 4.09 -9.38
CA GLY A 403 -45.94 4.37 -8.58
C GLY A 403 -45.91 3.73 -7.18
N LEU A 404 -44.73 3.50 -6.62
CA LEU A 404 -44.55 2.98 -5.26
C LEU A 404 -44.51 4.12 -4.23
N PRO A 405 -45.18 3.98 -3.06
CA PRO A 405 -44.90 4.84 -1.91
C PRO A 405 -43.45 4.65 -1.50
N THR A 406 -42.74 5.76 -1.34
CA THR A 406 -41.28 5.76 -1.22
C THR A 406 -40.87 6.36 0.11
N ILE A 407 -40.15 5.58 0.92
CA ILE A 407 -39.61 5.96 2.22
C ILE A 407 -38.10 6.21 2.08
N GLY A 408 -37.64 7.42 2.39
CA GLY A 408 -36.24 7.82 2.25
C GLY A 408 -35.80 8.81 3.33
N THR A 409 -34.49 9.02 3.50
CA THR A 409 -33.97 9.90 4.55
C THR A 409 -34.14 11.37 4.21
N ARG A 410 -34.46 12.23 5.20
CA ARG A 410 -34.50 13.70 5.05
C ARG A 410 -33.09 14.31 4.99
N PHE A 411 -32.24 13.82 4.09
CA PHE A 411 -30.86 14.25 3.92
C PHE A 411 -30.33 13.83 2.54
N SER A 412 -29.51 14.67 1.88
CA SER A 412 -28.86 14.43 0.57
C SER A 412 -29.68 14.78 -0.68
N ALA A 413 -29.09 14.53 -1.85
CA ALA A 413 -29.51 14.97 -3.18
C ALA A 413 -30.94 14.60 -3.61
N HIS A 414 -31.53 13.50 -3.11
CA HIS A 414 -32.89 13.10 -3.51
C HIS A 414 -33.98 14.05 -3.02
N LEU A 415 -33.67 14.95 -2.08
CA LEU A 415 -34.59 15.99 -1.64
C LEU A 415 -34.92 17.03 -2.72
N ASP A 416 -34.18 17.06 -3.83
CA ASP A 416 -34.54 17.92 -4.97
C ASP A 416 -35.84 17.45 -5.65
N PHE A 417 -36.19 16.16 -5.55
CA PHE A 417 -37.46 15.61 -6.09
C PHE A 417 -38.36 14.93 -5.04
N MET A 418 -37.85 14.64 -3.84
CA MET A 418 -38.62 14.09 -2.71
C MET A 418 -38.93 15.17 -1.67
N ASN A 419 -40.20 15.27 -1.29
CA ASN A 419 -40.70 16.16 -0.24
C ASN A 419 -41.86 15.51 0.52
N ASP A 420 -42.37 16.18 1.55
CA ASP A 420 -43.44 15.65 2.42
C ASP A 420 -44.80 15.47 1.71
N GLU A 421 -45.01 16.09 0.54
CA GLU A 421 -46.23 15.93 -0.24
C GLU A 421 -46.20 14.67 -1.12
N ASN A 422 -45.01 14.19 -1.47
CA ASN A 422 -44.82 13.13 -2.45
C ASN A 422 -43.98 11.94 -1.95
N SER A 423 -43.54 11.95 -0.69
CA SER A 423 -42.73 10.89 -0.11
C SER A 423 -42.88 10.80 1.40
N PHE A 424 -42.34 9.72 1.99
CA PHE A 424 -42.27 9.52 3.44
C PHE A 424 -40.83 9.74 3.90
N LEU A 425 -40.53 10.92 4.45
CA LEU A 425 -39.17 11.31 4.79
C LEU A 425 -38.82 10.96 6.25
N ILE A 426 -37.87 10.04 6.42
CA ILE A 426 -37.27 9.66 7.71
C ILE A 426 -36.47 10.84 8.25
N ASP A 427 -36.64 11.16 9.53
CA ASP A 427 -35.90 12.27 10.13
C ASP A 427 -34.39 12.01 10.16
N ASN A 428 -33.63 13.08 9.93
CA ASN A 428 -32.19 13.09 10.08
C ASN A 428 -31.81 13.65 11.45
N LEU A 429 -31.18 12.83 12.30
CA LEU A 429 -30.83 13.17 13.68
C LEU A 429 -29.56 14.05 13.79
N GLY A 430 -29.00 14.46 12.66
CA GLY A 430 -27.77 15.25 12.57
C GLY A 430 -26.78 14.62 11.60
N MET A 431 -25.51 14.97 11.75
CA MET A 431 -24.42 14.35 11.01
C MET A 431 -23.63 13.42 11.92
N GLU A 432 -23.11 12.34 11.35
CA GLU A 432 -22.16 11.45 12.02
C GLU A 432 -20.94 11.22 11.13
N SER A 433 -19.79 10.94 11.76
CA SER A 433 -18.58 10.60 11.02
C SER A 433 -18.75 9.27 10.30
N VAL A 434 -18.20 9.18 9.09
CA VAL A 434 -18.14 7.92 8.37
C VAL A 434 -17.27 6.94 9.16
N ASP A 435 -17.81 5.76 9.45
CA ASP A 435 -17.14 4.79 10.31
C ASP A 435 -15.97 4.08 9.62
N GLU A 436 -15.08 3.51 10.44
CA GLU A 436 -13.86 2.85 9.97
C GLU A 436 -14.12 1.66 9.03
N GLU A 437 -15.26 0.98 9.16
CA GLU A 437 -15.61 -0.13 8.26
C GLU A 437 -15.89 0.40 6.86
N GLN A 438 -16.69 1.46 6.75
CA GLN A 438 -16.93 2.14 5.49
C GLN A 438 -15.66 2.79 4.92
N VAL A 439 -14.77 3.34 5.76
CA VAL A 439 -13.47 3.90 5.33
C VAL A 439 -12.52 2.79 4.85
N ARG A 440 -12.50 1.62 5.48
CA ARG A 440 -11.72 0.47 4.98
C ARG A 440 -12.18 0.02 3.60
N ASP A 441 -13.49 -0.04 3.39
CA ASP A 441 -14.06 -0.44 2.10
C ASP A 441 -13.95 0.65 1.04
N ASN A 442 -13.99 1.92 1.45
CA ASN A 442 -13.93 3.10 0.58
C ASN A 442 -13.12 4.23 1.25
N PRO A 443 -11.79 4.24 1.12
CA PRO A 443 -10.90 5.17 1.82
C PRO A 443 -11.19 6.65 1.54
N GLN A 444 -11.82 6.95 0.40
CA GLN A 444 -12.26 8.30 0.04
C GLN A 444 -13.23 8.95 1.05
N TYR A 445 -13.88 8.17 1.92
CA TYR A 445 -14.75 8.71 2.97
C TYR A 445 -14.01 9.09 4.27
N ALA A 446 -12.68 8.92 4.33
CA ALA A 446 -11.90 9.20 5.53
C ALA A 446 -12.09 10.66 6.00
N GLY A 447 -12.45 10.83 7.28
CA GLY A 447 -12.65 12.14 7.90
C GLY A 447 -13.93 12.87 7.51
N MET A 448 -14.83 12.24 6.74
CA MET A 448 -16.06 12.87 6.25
C MET A 448 -17.27 12.67 7.18
N LEU A 449 -18.31 13.47 6.92
CA LEU A 449 -19.59 13.39 7.61
C LEU A 449 -20.73 13.03 6.64
N TRP A 450 -21.67 12.22 7.12
CA TRP A 450 -22.91 11.86 6.43
C TRP A 450 -24.12 11.98 7.37
N GLY A 451 -25.33 11.84 6.82
CA GLY A 451 -26.56 11.93 7.61
C GLY A 451 -26.73 10.74 8.54
N LYS A 452 -27.43 10.97 9.65
CA LYS A 452 -27.81 9.96 10.64
C LYS A 452 -29.33 9.72 10.59
N PRO A 453 -29.82 8.76 9.80
CA PRO A 453 -31.24 8.47 9.72
C PRO A 453 -31.79 7.99 11.07
N SER A 454 -32.96 8.47 11.47
CA SER A 454 -33.64 7.98 12.66
C SER A 454 -34.12 6.54 12.45
N TYR A 455 -33.58 5.64 13.27
CA TYR A 455 -34.03 4.26 13.34
C TYR A 455 -35.50 4.17 13.76
N GLU A 456 -35.88 4.92 14.80
CA GLU A 456 -37.22 4.93 15.38
C GLU A 456 -38.26 5.42 14.35
N HIS A 457 -37.99 6.54 13.67
CA HIS A 457 -38.90 7.05 12.65
C HIS A 457 -38.95 6.13 11.41
N THR A 458 -37.86 5.41 11.09
CA THR A 458 -37.89 4.38 10.04
C THR A 458 -38.89 3.26 10.39
N VAL A 459 -38.89 2.78 11.64
CA VAL A 459 -39.86 1.78 12.14
C VAL A 459 -41.29 2.30 12.00
N GLU A 460 -41.53 3.53 12.45
CA GLU A 460 -42.84 4.17 12.40
C GLU A 460 -43.38 4.32 10.98
N LEU A 461 -42.57 4.85 10.05
CA LEU A 461 -42.97 5.03 8.65
C LEU A 461 -43.22 3.71 7.93
N MET A 462 -42.38 2.69 8.17
CA MET A 462 -42.61 1.36 7.59
C MET A 462 -43.93 0.77 8.08
N ARG A 463 -44.23 0.83 9.39
CA ARG A 463 -45.51 0.37 9.93
C ARG A 463 -46.68 1.20 9.38
N TYR A 464 -46.55 2.52 9.35
CA TYR A 464 -47.57 3.44 8.87
C TYR A 464 -47.94 3.17 7.39
N VAL A 465 -46.95 3.00 6.50
CA VAL A 465 -47.19 2.71 5.08
C VAL A 465 -47.88 1.36 4.88
N TYR A 466 -47.55 0.36 5.69
CA TYR A 466 -48.19 -0.97 5.66
C TYR A 466 -49.67 -0.92 6.10
N GLU A 467 -49.98 -0.15 7.14
CA GLU A 467 -51.33 -0.01 7.71
C GLU A 467 -52.22 0.95 6.91
N ASN A 468 -51.66 2.03 6.37
CA ASN A 468 -52.38 3.12 5.71
C ASN A 468 -52.22 3.09 4.19
N ARG A 469 -52.40 1.90 3.60
CA ARG A 469 -52.15 1.64 2.16
C ARG A 469 -52.85 2.61 1.21
N GLY A 470 -54.08 3.03 1.55
CA GLY A 470 -54.86 3.96 0.73
C GLY A 470 -54.26 5.37 0.68
N GLU A 471 -53.69 5.84 1.79
CA GLU A 471 -53.00 7.12 1.88
C GLU A 471 -51.62 7.05 1.24
N ALA A 472 -50.86 5.98 1.53
CA ALA A 472 -49.60 5.71 0.86
C ALA A 472 -49.75 5.67 -0.67
N SER A 473 -50.82 5.07 -1.19
CA SER A 473 -51.13 5.06 -2.62
C SER A 473 -51.52 6.44 -3.19
N LYS A 474 -52.08 7.36 -2.39
CA LYS A 474 -52.30 8.75 -2.83
C LYS A 474 -50.97 9.48 -2.99
N ILE A 475 -50.10 9.38 -1.99
CA ILE A 475 -48.76 9.98 -2.01
C ILE A 475 -47.94 9.40 -3.17
N ALA A 476 -47.97 8.09 -3.38
CA ALA A 476 -47.31 7.43 -4.51
C ALA A 476 -47.81 7.90 -5.89
N ARG A 477 -49.13 8.17 -6.02
CA ARG A 477 -49.69 8.76 -7.25
C ARG A 477 -49.24 10.19 -7.45
N GLN A 478 -49.11 10.97 -6.39
CA GLN A 478 -48.56 12.32 -6.46
C GLN A 478 -47.08 12.27 -6.87
N ALA A 479 -46.29 11.41 -6.21
CA ALA A 479 -44.90 11.12 -6.57
C ALA A 479 -44.72 10.82 -8.05
N ARG A 480 -45.51 9.89 -8.60
CA ARG A 480 -45.45 9.56 -10.03
C ARG A 480 -45.79 10.75 -10.93
N ARG A 481 -46.80 11.55 -10.57
CA ARG A 481 -47.15 12.76 -11.34
C ARG A 481 -46.01 13.77 -11.34
N ASP A 482 -45.39 14.00 -10.19
CA ASP A 482 -44.28 14.95 -10.06
C ASP A 482 -43.08 14.52 -10.90
N ILE A 483 -42.75 13.22 -10.87
CA ILE A 483 -41.70 12.62 -11.71
C ILE A 483 -42.00 12.78 -13.19
N LEU A 484 -43.22 12.43 -13.64
CA LEU A 484 -43.63 12.56 -15.04
C LEU A 484 -43.65 14.01 -15.52
N ALA A 485 -43.97 14.94 -14.63
CA ALA A 485 -44.11 16.35 -14.98
C ALA A 485 -42.78 17.12 -15.00
N ASN A 486 -41.74 16.66 -14.29
CA ASN A 486 -40.53 17.48 -14.08
C ASN A 486 -39.20 16.71 -14.16
N TRP A 487 -39.20 15.39 -14.05
CA TRP A 487 -37.98 14.60 -13.82
C TRP A 487 -37.79 13.47 -14.85
N THR A 488 -38.26 13.69 -16.09
CA THR A 488 -38.06 12.75 -17.19
C THR A 488 -36.72 12.99 -17.89
N VAL A 489 -36.29 12.02 -18.72
CA VAL A 489 -35.11 12.18 -19.59
C VAL A 489 -35.19 13.43 -20.48
N GLU A 490 -36.39 13.77 -20.95
CA GLU A 490 -36.62 14.95 -21.78
C GLU A 490 -36.41 16.25 -21.00
N HIS A 491 -36.84 16.30 -19.73
CA HIS A 491 -36.60 17.43 -18.85
C HIS A 491 -35.11 17.61 -18.54
N GLN A 492 -34.41 16.50 -18.27
CA GLN A 492 -32.95 16.51 -18.12
C GLN A 492 -32.28 17.09 -19.37
N ALA A 493 -32.66 16.63 -20.57
CA ALA A 493 -32.08 17.09 -21.81
C ALA A 493 -32.32 18.58 -22.08
N ALA A 494 -33.55 19.05 -21.83
CA ALA A 494 -33.89 20.46 -21.98
C ALA A 494 -33.09 21.35 -21.03
N ARG A 495 -32.92 20.91 -19.77
CA ARG A 495 -32.12 21.64 -18.79
C ARG A 495 -30.64 21.68 -19.16
N THR A 496 -30.09 20.54 -19.61
CA THR A 496 -28.71 20.48 -20.11
C THR A 496 -28.51 21.41 -21.30
N ALA A 497 -29.44 21.41 -22.26
CA ALA A 497 -29.39 22.26 -23.45
C ALA A 497 -29.38 23.75 -23.08
N GLN A 498 -30.24 24.15 -22.13
CA GLN A 498 -30.30 25.52 -21.62
C GLN A 498 -28.94 25.96 -21.03
N VAL A 499 -28.37 25.17 -20.13
CA VAL A 499 -27.08 25.49 -19.46
C VAL A 499 -25.94 25.60 -20.48
N LEU A 500 -25.94 24.75 -21.52
CA LEU A 500 -24.96 24.82 -22.60
C LEU A 500 -25.07 26.11 -23.41
N VAL A 501 -26.29 26.49 -23.82
CA VAL A 501 -26.55 27.72 -24.59
C VAL A 501 -26.15 28.97 -23.80
N GLU A 502 -26.47 29.02 -22.51
CA GLU A 502 -26.10 30.13 -21.63
C GLU A 502 -24.58 30.29 -21.54
N GLY A 503 -23.84 29.22 -21.26
CA GLY A 503 -22.38 29.31 -21.16
C GLY A 503 -21.66 29.60 -22.49
N ALA A 504 -22.21 29.17 -23.63
CA ALA A 504 -21.65 29.51 -24.95
C ALA A 504 -21.68 31.03 -25.25
N LYS A 505 -22.69 31.75 -24.73
CA LYS A 505 -22.78 33.21 -24.85
C LYS A 505 -21.70 33.92 -24.03
N GLU A 506 -21.29 33.34 -22.90
CA GLU A 506 -20.24 33.88 -22.02
C GLU A 506 -18.84 33.69 -22.61
N THR A 507 -18.55 32.53 -23.20
CA THR A 507 -17.23 32.22 -23.81
C THR A 507 -16.92 33.08 -25.04
N THR A 508 -17.95 33.57 -25.73
CA THR A 508 -17.81 34.42 -26.93
C THR A 508 -17.45 35.87 -26.58
N ARG A 509 -17.80 36.34 -25.37
CA ARG A 509 -17.47 37.70 -24.89
C ARG A 509 -16.03 37.87 -24.41
N SER A 510 -15.37 36.78 -23.99
CA SER A 510 -13.99 36.80 -23.48
C SER A 510 -12.90 36.57 -24.54
N ARG A 511 -13.26 36.34 -25.81
CA ARG A 511 -12.34 36.03 -26.93
C ARG A 511 -11.97 37.21 -27.83
N ILE A 512 -12.31 38.45 -27.49
CA ILE A 512 -11.85 39.64 -28.23
C ILE A 512 -10.64 40.23 -27.51
N GLU A 513 -9.54 40.38 -28.26
CA GLU A 513 -8.17 40.80 -27.90
C GLU A 513 -7.20 39.67 -27.50
N ILE A 514 -6.57 39.06 -28.51
CA ILE A 514 -5.12 39.15 -28.77
C ILE A 514 -4.93 38.76 -30.26
N SER A 515 -4.46 39.72 -31.06
CA SER A 515 -4.22 39.57 -32.49
C SER A 515 -2.98 38.71 -32.75
N VAL A 516 -3.17 37.73 -33.62
CA VAL A 516 -2.14 36.86 -34.21
C VAL A 516 -1.46 37.63 -35.33
N ASP A 517 -0.13 37.81 -35.25
CA ASP A 517 0.69 38.02 -36.45
C ASP A 517 1.23 36.65 -36.86
N ASP A 518 0.69 36.18 -37.97
CA ASP A 518 0.87 34.88 -38.60
C ASP A 518 1.89 35.03 -39.74
N THR A 519 3.17 34.77 -39.48
CA THR A 519 4.15 34.38 -40.52
C THR A 519 5.35 33.63 -39.92
N SER A 520 5.25 32.30 -39.77
CA SER A 520 6.39 31.38 -39.98
C SER A 520 5.94 29.91 -40.02
N GLU A 521 6.40 29.20 -41.05
CA GLU A 521 6.15 27.81 -41.50
C GLU A 521 5.94 26.67 -40.46
N PRO A 522 5.36 25.52 -40.89
CA PRO A 522 5.01 24.40 -40.02
C PRO A 522 6.24 23.71 -39.41
N ALA A 523 6.18 23.38 -38.12
CA ALA A 523 7.25 22.65 -37.44
C ALA A 523 7.34 21.18 -37.93
N PRO A 524 8.55 20.64 -38.21
CA PRO A 524 8.76 19.27 -38.66
C PRO A 524 8.70 18.26 -37.49
N GLY A 525 8.68 16.97 -37.85
CA GLY A 525 8.65 15.83 -36.92
C GLY A 525 9.69 15.85 -35.81
N LEU A 526 9.54 14.93 -34.85
CA LEU A 526 10.43 14.71 -33.71
C LEU A 526 11.87 14.40 -34.15
N ASP A 527 12.59 15.44 -34.54
CA ASP A 527 14.03 15.53 -34.58
C ASP A 527 14.48 16.26 -33.30
N ASN A 528 15.53 15.72 -32.66
CA ASN A 528 16.15 16.20 -31.43
C ASN A 528 16.78 17.60 -31.55
N LYS A 529 15.98 18.67 -31.66
CA LYS A 529 16.50 20.06 -31.64
C LYS A 529 15.69 21.07 -30.83
N GLY A 530 14.80 20.61 -29.94
CA GLY A 530 13.90 21.51 -29.18
C GLY A 530 13.71 21.17 -27.70
N ALA A 531 14.56 20.35 -27.08
CA ALA A 531 14.75 20.52 -25.64
C ALA A 531 15.32 21.93 -25.45
N PRO A 532 14.89 22.72 -24.44
CA PRO A 532 15.65 23.91 -24.11
C PRO A 532 17.11 23.47 -23.93
N GLU A 533 18.02 24.02 -24.73
CA GLU A 533 19.43 24.04 -24.34
C GLU A 533 19.45 24.74 -22.99
N VAL A 534 19.40 23.94 -21.93
CA VAL A 534 19.84 24.37 -20.62
C VAL A 534 21.29 24.76 -20.87
N MET A 535 21.57 26.06 -20.97
CA MET A 535 22.94 26.53 -21.06
C MET A 535 23.70 25.98 -19.85
N ILE A 536 24.45 24.93 -20.10
CA ILE A 536 25.41 24.35 -19.18
C ILE A 536 26.46 25.41 -18.98
N SER A 537 26.60 25.90 -17.75
CA SER A 537 27.88 26.47 -17.35
C SER A 537 28.90 25.33 -17.45
N PRO A 538 29.93 25.41 -18.32
CA PRO A 538 30.83 24.29 -18.53
C PRO A 538 31.47 23.91 -17.20
N ARG A 539 31.16 22.72 -16.68
CA ARG A 539 31.98 22.15 -15.61
C ARG A 539 33.35 21.86 -16.24
N THR A 540 34.40 22.33 -15.58
CA THR A 540 35.79 22.09 -16.00
C THR A 540 36.23 20.64 -15.78
N GLU A 541 35.44 19.85 -15.05
CA GLU A 541 35.69 18.45 -14.73
C GLU A 541 34.47 17.56 -15.06
N PRO A 542 34.69 16.32 -15.54
CA PRO A 542 33.61 15.38 -15.87
C PRO A 542 32.84 14.94 -14.61
N LEU A 543 31.53 14.75 -14.75
CA LEU A 543 30.65 14.29 -13.66
C LEU A 543 31.07 12.88 -13.20
N LYS A 544 31.19 12.68 -11.88
CA LYS A 544 31.53 11.40 -11.25
C LYS A 544 30.34 10.80 -10.52
N VAL A 545 29.98 9.56 -10.84
CA VAL A 545 28.83 8.84 -10.30
C VAL A 545 29.29 7.56 -9.60
N ALA A 546 28.85 7.35 -8.35
CA ALA A 546 28.98 6.06 -7.68
C ALA A 546 27.69 5.26 -7.83
N MET A 547 27.73 4.13 -8.55
CA MET A 547 26.61 3.19 -8.63
C MET A 547 26.70 2.17 -7.49
N GLN A 548 25.61 2.00 -6.74
CA GLN A 548 25.52 1.08 -5.61
C GLN A 548 24.36 0.11 -5.77
N ASN A 549 24.61 -1.16 -5.49
CA ASN A 549 23.64 -2.27 -5.50
C ASN A 549 24.06 -3.29 -4.42
N ARG A 550 23.38 -4.44 -4.29
CA ARG A 550 23.74 -5.52 -3.35
C ARG A 550 25.22 -5.94 -3.52
N PRO A 551 25.95 -6.29 -2.45
CA PRO A 551 27.39 -6.57 -2.51
C PRO A 551 27.79 -7.67 -3.51
N ASN A 552 27.00 -8.74 -3.61
CA ASN A 552 27.26 -9.86 -4.52
C ASN A 552 26.73 -9.64 -5.96
N SER A 553 26.34 -8.41 -6.34
CA SER A 553 25.71 -8.13 -7.64
C SER A 553 26.53 -8.58 -8.85
N LEU A 554 27.86 -8.52 -8.75
CA LEU A 554 28.78 -8.92 -9.82
C LEU A 554 29.06 -10.43 -9.84
N GLU A 555 28.97 -11.09 -8.69
CA GLU A 555 29.22 -12.53 -8.53
C GLU A 555 27.96 -13.35 -8.90
N ALA A 556 26.79 -12.84 -8.54
CA ALA A 556 25.48 -13.42 -8.83
C ALA A 556 24.60 -12.43 -9.63
N PRO A 557 24.86 -12.25 -10.94
CA PRO A 557 24.18 -11.23 -11.73
C PRO A 557 22.67 -11.49 -11.87
N GLY A 558 21.89 -10.44 -11.63
CA GLY A 558 20.43 -10.40 -11.77
C GLY A 558 20.00 -9.35 -12.80
N GLY A 559 18.69 -9.19 -13.00
CA GLY A 559 18.15 -8.16 -13.91
C GLY A 559 18.60 -6.75 -13.54
N ASP A 560 18.65 -6.45 -12.25
CA ASP A 560 19.16 -5.19 -11.71
C ASP A 560 20.66 -4.96 -11.99
N THR A 561 21.49 -6.03 -11.91
CA THR A 561 22.91 -5.97 -12.33
C THR A 561 23.03 -5.63 -13.81
N VAL A 562 22.20 -6.24 -14.67
CA VAL A 562 22.22 -5.98 -16.12
C VAL A 562 21.87 -4.52 -16.42
N VAL A 563 20.83 -3.99 -15.76
CA VAL A 563 20.44 -2.57 -15.88
C VAL A 563 21.58 -1.64 -15.48
N MET A 564 22.21 -1.91 -14.33
CA MET A 564 23.34 -1.12 -13.82
C MET A 564 24.55 -1.13 -14.77
N GLN A 565 24.91 -2.29 -15.33
CA GLN A 565 26.05 -2.43 -16.24
C GLN A 565 25.85 -1.69 -17.57
N HIS A 566 24.65 -1.78 -18.16
CA HIS A 566 24.37 -1.09 -19.42
C HIS A 566 24.24 0.42 -19.26
N LEU A 567 23.59 0.89 -18.19
CA LEU A 567 23.55 2.31 -17.90
C LEU A 567 24.95 2.89 -17.71
N LYS A 568 25.84 2.20 -16.97
CA LYS A 568 27.25 2.59 -16.86
C LYS A 568 27.90 2.74 -18.23
N SER A 569 27.83 1.70 -19.07
CA SER A 569 28.44 1.68 -20.41
C SER A 569 27.99 2.87 -21.28
N GLU A 570 26.69 3.16 -21.30
CA GLU A 570 26.15 4.26 -22.10
C GLU A 570 26.41 5.65 -21.48
N LEU A 571 26.41 5.78 -20.15
CA LEU A 571 26.78 7.03 -19.47
C LEU A 571 28.26 7.39 -19.69
N GLU A 572 29.15 6.39 -19.72
CA GLU A 572 30.57 6.60 -20.03
C GLU A 572 30.80 7.12 -21.45
N LYS A 573 29.99 6.66 -22.42
CA LYS A 573 29.99 7.22 -23.79
C LYS A 573 29.55 8.68 -23.83
N LEU A 574 28.74 9.12 -22.86
CA LEU A 574 28.33 10.53 -22.70
C LEU A 574 29.37 11.37 -21.91
N GLY A 575 30.54 10.81 -21.59
CA GLY A 575 31.63 11.51 -20.91
C GLY A 575 31.50 11.56 -19.38
N ILE A 576 30.64 10.72 -18.79
CA ILE A 576 30.43 10.60 -17.35
C ILE A 576 31.37 9.53 -16.79
N ILE A 577 32.05 9.80 -15.68
CA ILE A 577 32.83 8.79 -14.98
C ILE A 577 31.89 8.05 -14.03
N VAL A 578 31.76 6.75 -14.20
CA VAL A 578 30.85 5.92 -13.39
C VAL A 578 31.66 4.80 -12.75
N ASP A 579 31.59 4.64 -11.43
CA ASP A 579 32.27 3.54 -10.73
C ASP A 579 31.26 2.69 -9.95
N PHE A 580 31.51 1.39 -9.88
CA PHE A 580 30.79 0.51 -8.96
C PHE A 580 31.39 0.65 -7.56
N ASN A 581 30.60 1.10 -6.59
CA ASN A 581 31.03 1.20 -5.20
C ASN A 581 29.99 0.54 -4.28
N PHE A 582 30.21 -0.73 -3.95
CA PHE A 582 29.32 -1.49 -3.07
C PHE A 582 29.60 -1.26 -1.56
N THR A 583 30.55 -0.37 -1.22
CA THR A 583 30.95 -0.05 0.15
C THR A 583 30.38 1.28 0.63
N LEU A 584 30.47 1.56 1.93
CA LEU A 584 30.08 2.86 2.49
C LEU A 584 31.22 3.90 2.40
N GLU A 585 32.43 3.45 2.11
CA GLU A 585 33.63 4.29 2.11
C GLU A 585 33.89 4.91 0.73
N GLY A 586 34.64 6.01 0.72
CA GLY A 586 35.16 6.60 -0.51
C GLY A 586 34.12 7.24 -1.43
N ILE A 587 32.88 7.49 -0.99
CA ILE A 587 31.87 8.18 -1.82
C ILE A 587 32.08 9.70 -1.94
N GLY A 588 32.93 10.28 -1.08
CA GLY A 588 33.22 11.73 -1.07
C GLY A 588 33.80 12.28 -2.38
N GLN A 589 34.46 11.44 -3.18
CA GLN A 589 35.07 11.80 -4.47
C GLN A 589 34.06 11.90 -5.64
N TYR A 590 32.82 11.46 -5.45
CA TYR A 590 31.77 11.48 -6.47
C TYR A 590 30.86 12.69 -6.31
N ASP A 591 30.23 13.10 -7.40
CA ASP A 591 29.26 14.18 -7.42
C ASP A 591 27.87 13.72 -6.96
N ILE A 592 27.49 12.48 -7.31
CA ILE A 592 26.18 11.91 -7.06
C ILE A 592 26.27 10.39 -6.85
N VAL A 593 25.38 9.85 -6.03
CA VAL A 593 25.24 8.41 -5.81
C VAL A 593 24.00 7.89 -6.53
N HIS A 594 24.10 6.77 -7.24
CA HIS A 594 22.98 6.12 -7.91
C HIS A 594 22.77 4.72 -7.32
N ILE A 595 21.69 4.59 -6.56
CA ILE A 595 21.33 3.35 -5.85
C ILE A 595 20.35 2.54 -6.72
N PHE A 596 20.46 1.22 -6.70
CA PHE A 596 19.55 0.31 -7.42
C PHE A 596 18.74 -0.57 -6.44
N ASN A 597 17.52 -0.91 -6.85
CA ASN A 597 16.68 -1.99 -6.30
C ASN A 597 15.98 -1.72 -4.94
N PHE A 598 14.70 -1.34 -4.98
CA PHE A 598 13.79 -1.14 -3.84
C PHE A 598 13.36 -2.43 -3.12
N VAL A 599 13.67 -3.60 -3.69
CA VAL A 599 13.35 -4.90 -3.07
C VAL A 599 14.15 -5.12 -1.78
N LEU A 600 15.29 -4.44 -1.62
CA LEU A 600 16.11 -4.47 -0.41
C LEU A 600 16.08 -3.10 0.30
N PRO A 601 14.95 -2.70 0.92
CA PRO A 601 14.76 -1.34 1.44
C PRO A 601 15.79 -0.94 2.49
N GLU A 602 16.29 -1.89 3.29
CA GLU A 602 17.33 -1.64 4.29
C GLU A 602 18.69 -1.32 3.66
N MET A 603 19.05 -2.00 2.58
CA MET A 603 20.28 -1.70 1.84
C MET A 603 20.20 -0.34 1.17
N VAL A 604 19.07 -0.05 0.51
CA VAL A 604 18.82 1.26 -0.11
C VAL A 604 18.90 2.38 0.95
N LYS A 605 18.37 2.12 2.15
CA LYS A 605 18.40 3.03 3.29
C LYS A 605 19.81 3.24 3.81
N VAL A 606 20.59 2.19 4.02
CA VAL A 606 21.99 2.30 4.44
C VAL A 606 22.80 3.14 3.46
N TYR A 607 22.63 2.92 2.16
CA TYR A 607 23.30 3.72 1.13
C TYR A 607 22.79 5.17 1.08
N GLY A 608 21.48 5.39 1.19
CA GLY A 608 20.88 6.72 1.23
C GLY A 608 21.31 7.53 2.45
N GLU A 609 21.33 6.92 3.65
CA GLU A 609 21.83 7.51 4.89
C GLU A 609 23.30 7.92 4.77
N ASN A 610 24.11 7.05 4.17
CA ASN A 610 25.53 7.34 3.95
C ASN A 610 25.72 8.51 2.99
N ALA A 611 24.96 8.58 1.90
CA ALA A 611 24.97 9.70 0.97
C ALA A 611 24.58 11.02 1.68
N VAL A 612 23.49 11.02 2.45
CA VAL A 612 23.04 12.18 3.23
C VAL A 612 24.10 12.61 4.26
N ARG A 613 24.71 11.66 4.98
CA ARG A 613 25.76 11.94 5.97
C ARG A 613 27.01 12.59 5.34
N GLN A 614 27.36 12.18 4.13
CA GLN A 614 28.50 12.73 3.39
C GLN A 614 28.12 13.93 2.51
N ASN A 615 26.91 14.48 2.69
CA ASN A 615 26.35 15.59 1.94
C ASN A 615 26.42 15.39 0.41
N LYS A 616 26.02 14.20 -0.04
CA LYS A 616 25.92 13.84 -1.45
C LYS A 616 24.45 13.67 -1.84
N PRO A 617 23.99 14.24 -2.97
CA PRO A 617 22.70 13.87 -3.52
C PRO A 617 22.76 12.42 -3.99
N PHE A 618 21.63 11.73 -3.93
CA PHE A 618 21.49 10.40 -4.48
C PHE A 618 20.20 10.25 -5.25
N ILE A 619 20.21 9.37 -6.25
CA ILE A 619 19.02 8.96 -6.99
C ILE A 619 18.85 7.46 -6.89
N ILE A 620 17.65 6.96 -7.20
CA ILE A 620 17.35 5.54 -7.10
C ILE A 620 16.73 5.01 -8.39
N THR A 621 17.29 3.97 -8.99
CA THR A 621 16.56 3.13 -9.95
C THR A 621 15.80 2.06 -9.17
N SER A 622 14.48 2.18 -9.14
CA SER A 622 13.66 1.51 -8.13
C SER A 622 13.49 0.02 -8.38
N LEU A 623 13.16 -0.44 -9.59
CA LEU A 623 12.80 -1.85 -9.85
C LEU A 623 11.80 -2.38 -8.81
N TYR A 624 10.80 -1.55 -8.51
CA TYR A 624 9.91 -1.70 -7.37
C TYR A 624 8.79 -2.70 -7.64
N GLU A 625 8.88 -3.86 -7.00
CA GLU A 625 7.88 -4.92 -7.09
C GLU A 625 6.77 -4.74 -6.05
N ASP A 626 5.52 -5.08 -6.41
CA ASP A 626 4.39 -5.08 -5.46
C ASP A 626 4.32 -6.44 -4.72
N TRP A 627 5.14 -6.56 -3.68
CA TRP A 627 5.31 -7.76 -2.86
C TRP A 627 3.98 -8.36 -2.34
N PRO A 628 3.09 -7.56 -1.73
CA PRO A 628 1.79 -8.05 -1.23
C PRO A 628 0.94 -8.78 -2.27
N LEU A 629 0.91 -8.27 -3.50
CA LEU A 629 -0.04 -8.69 -4.52
C LEU A 629 0.47 -9.89 -5.34
N PHE A 630 1.78 -9.98 -5.60
CA PHE A 630 2.32 -10.95 -6.57
C PHE A 630 3.21 -12.02 -5.96
N LEU A 631 3.95 -11.71 -4.90
CA LEU A 631 4.91 -12.67 -4.36
C LEU A 631 4.22 -13.80 -3.59
N ASN A 632 3.23 -13.47 -2.75
CA ASN A 632 2.54 -14.48 -1.94
C ASN A 632 1.81 -15.52 -2.81
N PRO A 633 1.05 -15.10 -3.84
CA PRO A 633 0.50 -16.05 -4.78
C PRO A 633 1.57 -16.85 -5.51
N SER A 634 2.68 -16.23 -5.93
CA SER A 634 3.77 -16.95 -6.61
C SER A 634 4.36 -18.07 -5.74
N PHE A 635 4.56 -17.80 -4.46
CA PHE A 635 5.08 -18.75 -3.50
C PHE A 635 4.06 -19.82 -3.13
N LYS A 636 2.80 -19.44 -2.90
CA LYS A 636 1.74 -20.43 -2.65
C LYS A 636 1.55 -21.36 -3.84
N SER A 637 1.63 -20.83 -5.06
CA SER A 637 1.48 -21.62 -6.29
C SER A 637 2.48 -22.77 -6.37
N TYR A 638 3.72 -22.57 -5.91
CA TYR A 638 4.74 -23.64 -5.85
C TYR A 638 4.29 -24.83 -4.99
N TYR A 639 3.76 -24.59 -3.78
CA TYR A 639 3.28 -25.67 -2.91
C TYR A 639 2.12 -26.44 -3.51
N LEU A 640 1.20 -25.70 -4.10
CA LEU A 640 0.03 -26.28 -4.73
C LEU A 640 0.43 -27.12 -5.95
N PHE A 641 1.45 -26.69 -6.70
CA PHE A 641 2.01 -27.51 -7.78
C PHE A 641 2.81 -28.71 -7.27
N LYS A 642 3.58 -28.57 -6.19
CA LYS A 642 4.28 -29.70 -5.55
C LYS A 642 3.28 -30.79 -5.20
N GLU A 643 2.20 -30.41 -4.51
CA GLU A 643 1.10 -31.30 -4.16
C GLU A 643 0.42 -31.91 -5.40
N TYR A 644 0.11 -31.09 -6.41
CA TYR A 644 -0.49 -31.57 -7.66
C TYR A 644 0.38 -32.61 -8.36
N ILE A 645 1.69 -32.39 -8.44
CA ILE A 645 2.66 -33.29 -9.09
C ILE A 645 2.89 -34.56 -8.26
N GLU A 646 3.02 -34.45 -6.93
CA GLU A 646 3.20 -35.59 -6.03
C GLU A 646 1.98 -36.52 -6.01
N ARG A 647 0.77 -35.97 -6.22
CA ARG A 647 -0.47 -36.75 -6.42
C ARG A 647 -0.58 -37.40 -7.81
N GLY A 648 0.41 -37.24 -8.67
CA GLY A 648 0.42 -37.78 -10.05
C GLY A 648 -0.39 -36.95 -11.06
N GLN A 649 -0.58 -35.65 -10.82
CA GLN A 649 -1.28 -34.69 -11.70
C GLN A 649 -2.72 -35.09 -12.10
N PRO A 650 -3.62 -35.38 -11.13
CA PRO A 650 -5.00 -35.71 -11.45
C PRO A 650 -5.75 -34.50 -12.01
N ARG A 651 -6.05 -34.50 -13.31
CA ARG A 651 -6.64 -33.37 -14.06
C ARG A 651 -7.83 -32.70 -13.36
N ASN A 652 -8.73 -33.51 -12.79
CA ASN A 652 -9.97 -33.03 -12.15
C ASN A 652 -9.76 -32.40 -10.77
N ALA A 653 -8.57 -32.50 -10.18
CA ALA A 653 -8.27 -31.99 -8.85
C ALA A 653 -7.58 -30.62 -8.87
N PHE A 654 -7.21 -30.10 -10.05
CA PHE A 654 -6.48 -28.84 -10.13
C PHE A 654 -7.25 -27.68 -9.48
N ASP A 655 -8.52 -27.51 -9.83
CA ASP A 655 -9.37 -26.45 -9.28
C ASP A 655 -9.54 -26.56 -7.75
N GLU A 656 -9.59 -27.78 -7.23
CA GLU A 656 -9.69 -28.04 -5.79
C GLU A 656 -8.41 -27.66 -5.06
N ILE A 657 -7.25 -28.13 -5.57
CA ILE A 657 -5.93 -27.85 -5.00
C ILE A 657 -5.62 -26.35 -5.07
N PHE A 658 -6.01 -25.68 -6.16
CA PHE A 658 -5.70 -24.26 -6.38
C PHE A 658 -6.76 -23.29 -5.84
N ALA A 659 -7.88 -23.77 -5.31
CA ALA A 659 -8.90 -22.92 -4.67
C ALA A 659 -8.36 -21.97 -3.57
N PRO A 660 -7.38 -22.35 -2.73
CA PRO A 660 -6.80 -21.46 -1.72
C PRO A 660 -6.05 -20.26 -2.30
N LEU A 661 -5.49 -20.38 -3.52
CA LEU A 661 -4.72 -19.30 -4.16
C LEU A 661 -5.56 -18.04 -4.34
N LYS A 662 -6.86 -18.22 -4.66
CA LYS A 662 -7.85 -17.13 -4.84
C LYS A 662 -8.29 -16.47 -3.53
N ARG A 663 -7.88 -17.01 -2.36
CA ARG A 663 -8.29 -16.54 -1.03
C ARG A 663 -7.14 -15.89 -0.26
N LEU A 664 -5.95 -15.82 -0.84
CA LEU A 664 -4.80 -15.18 -0.21
C LEU A 664 -5.06 -13.69 -0.04
N LYS A 665 -4.83 -13.19 1.17
CA LYS A 665 -4.87 -11.75 1.45
C LYS A 665 -3.52 -11.14 1.06
N PRO A 666 -3.49 -9.93 0.50
CA PRO A 666 -2.24 -9.19 0.34
C PRO A 666 -1.57 -8.98 1.70
N HIS A 667 -0.27 -9.30 1.83
CA HIS A 667 0.50 -9.07 3.07
C HIS A 667 0.98 -7.62 3.20
N ILE A 668 1.61 -7.29 4.34
CA ILE A 668 2.11 -5.94 4.58
C ILE A 668 3.37 -5.72 3.73
N ARG A 669 3.41 -4.55 3.11
CA ARG A 669 4.45 -4.09 2.20
C ARG A 669 5.72 -3.68 2.95
N ALA A 670 6.89 -3.88 2.36
CA ALA A 670 8.13 -3.31 2.87
C ALA A 670 8.19 -1.78 2.63
N ASP A 671 8.55 -1.00 3.66
CA ASP A 671 8.47 0.46 3.62
C ASP A 671 9.78 1.12 3.12
N ASN A 672 9.75 1.67 1.91
CA ASN A 672 10.78 2.54 1.31
C ASN A 672 10.56 4.04 1.58
N GLY A 673 9.66 4.43 2.49
CA GLY A 673 9.28 5.82 2.73
C GLY A 673 10.47 6.74 3.01
N TYR A 674 11.40 6.31 3.86
CA TYR A 674 12.64 7.05 4.14
C TYR A 674 13.46 7.31 2.86
N ASN A 675 13.68 6.27 2.06
CA ASN A 675 14.46 6.31 0.82
C ASN A 675 13.84 7.30 -0.18
N VAL A 676 12.52 7.25 -0.30
CA VAL A 676 11.75 8.05 -1.25
C VAL A 676 11.68 9.53 -0.87
N ARG A 677 11.69 9.87 0.42
CA ARG A 677 11.71 11.27 0.88
C ARG A 677 12.99 11.99 0.51
N LEU A 678 14.13 11.31 0.68
CA LEU A 678 15.46 11.91 0.61
C LEU A 678 16.13 11.78 -0.75
N ALA A 679 15.66 10.88 -1.61
CA ALA A 679 16.17 10.77 -2.98
C ALA A 679 15.98 12.10 -3.74
N GLY A 680 17.03 12.56 -4.42
CA GLY A 680 16.98 13.67 -5.37
C GLY A 680 16.27 13.30 -6.68
N GLY A 681 16.03 12.02 -6.93
CA GLY A 681 15.36 11.50 -8.12
C GLY A 681 15.09 10.01 -8.01
N ILE A 682 13.99 9.56 -8.61
CA ILE A 682 13.60 8.13 -8.65
C ILE A 682 13.34 7.76 -10.10
N ILE A 683 13.99 6.70 -10.56
CA ILE A 683 13.93 6.15 -11.92
C ILE A 683 13.21 4.79 -11.87
N PRO A 684 11.89 4.79 -12.05
CA PRO A 684 11.14 3.58 -12.39
C PRO A 684 11.39 3.14 -13.84
N SER A 685 11.32 1.82 -14.08
CA SER A 685 11.55 1.16 -15.38
C SER A 685 10.40 1.27 -16.39
N GLY A 686 9.37 2.06 -16.05
CA GLY A 686 8.18 2.29 -16.84
C GLY A 686 7.16 3.17 -16.12
N VAL A 687 6.10 3.57 -16.82
CA VAL A 687 5.05 4.46 -16.31
C VAL A 687 4.21 3.77 -15.24
N ARG A 688 3.96 2.46 -15.37
CA ARG A 688 3.19 1.68 -14.39
C ARG A 688 3.91 1.58 -13.05
N GLU A 689 5.21 1.31 -13.08
CA GLU A 689 6.04 1.33 -11.87
C GLU A 689 6.09 2.74 -11.25
N ALA A 690 6.19 3.79 -12.07
CA ALA A 690 6.15 5.17 -11.59
C ALA A 690 4.84 5.53 -10.90
N GLN A 691 3.72 5.14 -11.51
CA GLN A 691 2.40 5.34 -10.93
C GLN A 691 2.28 4.58 -9.62
N ARG A 692 2.80 3.34 -9.58
CA ARG A 692 2.80 2.57 -8.35
C ARG A 692 3.58 3.28 -7.25
N ILE A 693 4.81 3.72 -7.51
CA ILE A 693 5.62 4.48 -6.54
C ILE A 693 4.88 5.73 -6.04
N LYS A 694 4.18 6.47 -6.92
CA LYS A 694 3.41 7.66 -6.52
C LYS A 694 2.17 7.34 -5.68
N ASN A 695 1.45 6.27 -5.99
CA ASN A 695 0.32 5.82 -5.18
C ASN A 695 0.77 5.43 -3.78
N ASP A 696 1.89 4.72 -3.75
CA ASP A 696 2.47 4.11 -2.58
C ASP A 696 3.25 5.10 -1.71
N TYR A 697 3.80 6.14 -2.32
CA TYR A 697 4.54 7.23 -1.68
C TYR A 697 4.14 8.57 -2.34
N PRO A 698 3.01 9.17 -1.94
CA PRO A 698 2.51 10.41 -2.55
C PRO A 698 3.48 11.61 -2.43
N PHE A 699 4.41 11.55 -1.47
CA PHE A 699 5.47 12.53 -1.26
C PHE A 699 6.72 12.29 -2.12
N ALA A 700 6.74 11.25 -2.97
CA ALA A 700 7.85 10.96 -3.87
C ALA A 700 8.10 12.14 -4.83
N ARG A 701 9.35 12.61 -4.88
CA ARG A 701 9.77 13.71 -5.76
C ARG A 701 10.61 13.19 -6.90
N ASN A 702 10.62 13.93 -8.01
CA ASN A 702 11.48 13.65 -9.16
C ASN A 702 11.37 12.21 -9.69
N VAL A 703 10.16 11.65 -9.67
CA VAL A 703 9.86 10.32 -10.22
C VAL A 703 9.78 10.41 -11.75
N THR A 704 10.80 9.89 -12.43
CA THR A 704 10.98 9.99 -13.88
C THR A 704 11.00 8.60 -14.51
N PRO A 705 9.90 8.13 -15.12
CA PRO A 705 9.87 6.83 -15.78
C PRO A 705 10.83 6.78 -16.96
N ILE A 706 11.63 5.72 -17.04
CA ILE A 706 12.56 5.47 -18.13
C ILE A 706 12.30 4.08 -18.70
N TYR A 707 12.15 3.99 -20.02
CA TYR A 707 12.22 2.73 -20.73
C TYR A 707 13.67 2.27 -20.81
N LEU A 708 14.00 1.22 -20.06
CA LEU A 708 15.30 0.57 -20.07
C LEU A 708 15.53 -0.12 -21.42
N GLY A 709 16.79 -0.20 -21.83
CA GLY A 709 17.14 -0.86 -23.09
C GLY A 709 16.93 -2.37 -23.04
N CYS A 710 16.84 -2.99 -24.21
CA CYS A 710 16.88 -4.45 -24.36
C CYS A 710 18.15 -4.86 -25.12
N ASN A 711 18.66 -6.07 -24.87
CA ASN A 711 19.87 -6.57 -25.51
C ASN A 711 19.57 -7.13 -26.90
N ILE A 712 19.26 -6.22 -27.83
CA ILE A 712 19.15 -6.55 -29.25
C ILE A 712 20.57 -6.64 -29.80
N THR A 713 21.02 -7.86 -30.09
CA THR A 713 22.31 -8.09 -30.73
C THR A 713 22.25 -7.74 -32.22
N GLU A 714 23.37 -7.27 -32.79
CA GLU A 714 23.47 -6.98 -34.24
C GLU A 714 23.56 -8.25 -35.10
N HIS A 715 23.51 -9.44 -34.49
CA HIS A 715 23.57 -10.70 -35.20
C HIS A 715 22.37 -10.82 -36.13
N LYS A 716 22.66 -10.92 -37.45
CA LYS A 716 21.71 -11.34 -38.47
C LYS A 716 21.43 -12.83 -38.26
N GLY A 717 20.62 -13.14 -37.26
CA GLY A 717 20.30 -14.52 -36.93
C GLY A 717 19.60 -15.23 -38.09
N ASP A 718 19.85 -16.54 -38.18
CA ASP A 718 19.16 -17.46 -39.07
C ASP A 718 18.44 -18.50 -38.21
N ALA A 719 17.13 -18.67 -38.42
CA ALA A 719 16.33 -19.68 -37.72
C ALA A 719 16.86 -21.10 -37.96
N GLU A 720 17.53 -21.34 -39.09
CA GLU A 720 18.02 -22.68 -39.49
C GLU A 720 19.07 -23.25 -38.53
N LEU A 721 19.81 -22.42 -37.79
CA LEU A 721 20.81 -22.90 -36.82
C LEU A 721 20.12 -23.67 -35.68
N PHE A 722 19.10 -23.09 -35.06
CA PHE A 722 18.33 -23.73 -33.98
C PHE A 722 17.50 -24.92 -34.50
N VAL A 723 16.93 -24.79 -35.70
CA VAL A 723 16.14 -25.87 -36.34
C VAL A 723 17.02 -27.09 -36.62
N LYS A 724 18.25 -26.92 -37.11
CA LYS A 724 19.18 -28.04 -37.38
C LYS A 724 19.61 -28.76 -36.10
N GLU A 725 19.84 -28.01 -35.02
CA GLU A 725 20.28 -28.58 -33.75
C GLU A 725 19.14 -29.30 -33.00
N THR A 726 17.94 -28.74 -33.01
CA THR A 726 16.82 -29.21 -32.16
C THR A 726 15.72 -29.95 -32.92
N GLY A 727 15.62 -29.75 -34.24
CA GLY A 727 14.53 -30.24 -35.08
C GLY A 727 13.20 -29.51 -34.87
N LEU A 728 13.18 -28.35 -34.19
CA LEU A 728 11.95 -27.63 -33.83
C LEU A 728 11.81 -26.34 -34.61
N LYS A 729 10.56 -26.08 -35.04
CA LYS A 729 10.11 -24.81 -35.61
C LYS A 729 8.69 -24.55 -35.14
N ASP A 730 8.33 -23.27 -35.05
CA ASP A 730 6.98 -22.83 -34.68
C ASP A 730 6.50 -23.31 -33.29
N PHE A 731 7.40 -23.29 -32.30
CA PHE A 731 7.16 -23.75 -30.93
C PHE A 731 6.93 -22.58 -29.95
N VAL A 732 6.57 -22.92 -28.70
CA VAL A 732 6.47 -21.97 -27.58
C VAL A 732 7.81 -21.89 -26.84
N LEU A 733 8.42 -20.72 -26.82
CA LEU A 733 9.68 -20.42 -26.14
C LEU A 733 9.41 -19.69 -24.82
N CYS A 734 10.11 -20.05 -23.76
CA CYS A 734 10.14 -19.30 -22.51
C CYS A 734 11.61 -19.06 -22.13
N VAL A 735 12.07 -17.81 -22.22
CA VAL A 735 13.44 -17.43 -21.87
C VAL A 735 13.48 -16.87 -20.45
N GLY A 736 14.31 -17.47 -19.59
CA GLY A 736 14.51 -17.01 -18.22
C GLY A 736 14.78 -18.14 -17.24
N ARG A 737 15.41 -17.79 -16.11
CA ARG A 737 15.64 -18.70 -14.97
C ARG A 737 14.33 -19.29 -14.44
N LEU A 738 14.36 -20.55 -14.00
CA LEU A 738 13.19 -21.23 -13.42
C LEU A 738 12.97 -20.75 -11.98
N GLU A 739 11.90 -19.98 -11.77
CA GLU A 739 11.61 -19.27 -10.52
C GLU A 739 10.09 -19.11 -10.35
N THR A 740 9.59 -19.18 -9.12
CA THR A 740 8.17 -19.00 -8.79
C THR A 740 7.56 -17.74 -9.39
N ARG A 741 8.27 -16.60 -9.32
CA ARG A 741 7.81 -15.31 -9.88
C ARG A 741 7.52 -15.40 -11.39
N LYS A 742 8.30 -16.20 -12.13
CA LYS A 742 8.17 -16.36 -13.58
C LYS A 742 7.08 -17.35 -14.02
N ASN A 743 6.53 -18.09 -13.06
CA ASN A 743 5.28 -18.83 -13.20
C ASN A 743 5.28 -19.92 -14.30
N GLN A 744 6.43 -20.55 -14.55
CA GLN A 744 6.57 -21.57 -15.59
C GLN A 744 5.71 -22.81 -15.35
N LEU A 745 5.45 -23.20 -14.10
CA LEU A 745 4.53 -24.31 -13.78
C LEU A 745 3.09 -24.03 -14.24
N MET A 746 2.63 -22.78 -14.16
CA MET A 746 1.30 -22.42 -14.66
C MET A 746 1.25 -22.41 -16.19
N LEU A 747 2.33 -22.03 -16.87
CA LEU A 747 2.43 -22.17 -18.33
C LEU A 747 2.38 -23.65 -18.75
N LEU A 748 3.12 -24.52 -18.06
CA LEU A 748 3.10 -25.96 -18.29
C LEU A 748 1.71 -26.55 -18.07
N LYS A 749 1.02 -26.10 -17.01
CA LYS A 749 -0.36 -26.49 -16.72
C LYS A 749 -1.36 -25.99 -17.75
N ALA A 750 -1.27 -24.73 -18.16
CA ALA A 750 -2.14 -24.13 -19.17
C ALA A 750 -2.09 -24.92 -20.48
N LEU A 751 -0.90 -25.42 -20.84
CA LEU A 751 -0.72 -26.19 -22.05
C LEU A 751 -0.90 -27.69 -21.86
N GLU A 752 -1.15 -28.22 -20.65
CA GLU A 752 -1.06 -29.66 -20.30
C GLU A 752 -1.63 -30.63 -21.36
N GLU A 753 -2.76 -30.29 -21.98
CA GLU A 753 -3.48 -31.07 -23.00
C GLU A 753 -3.08 -30.80 -24.47
N GLU A 754 -2.34 -29.72 -24.70
CA GLU A 754 -1.95 -29.26 -26.03
C GLU A 754 -0.70 -29.99 -26.52
N ASP A 755 -0.70 -30.37 -27.79
CA ASP A 755 0.41 -31.07 -28.45
C ASP A 755 1.42 -30.10 -29.09
N VAL A 756 1.72 -29.00 -28.39
CA VAL A 756 2.69 -27.99 -28.83
C VAL A 756 4.03 -28.17 -28.09
N PRO A 757 5.19 -28.10 -28.76
CA PRO A 757 6.47 -28.12 -28.08
C PRO A 757 6.67 -26.84 -27.25
N VAL A 758 7.16 -27.00 -26.01
CA VAL A 758 7.55 -25.90 -25.12
C VAL A 758 9.04 -26.00 -24.82
N VAL A 759 9.78 -24.93 -25.11
CA VAL A 759 11.23 -24.86 -24.90
C VAL A 759 11.53 -23.81 -23.85
N PHE A 760 12.19 -24.21 -22.76
CA PHE A 760 12.70 -23.32 -21.73
C PHE A 760 14.20 -23.08 -21.93
N VAL A 761 14.60 -21.81 -22.06
CA VAL A 761 16.02 -21.42 -22.06
C VAL A 761 16.34 -20.81 -20.70
N THR A 762 17.01 -21.58 -19.85
CA THR A 762 17.05 -21.34 -18.40
C THR A 762 18.25 -20.53 -17.90
N GLY A 763 19.24 -20.26 -18.76
CA GLY A 763 20.43 -19.49 -18.40
C GLY A 763 21.49 -20.26 -17.59
N GLY A 764 21.25 -21.55 -17.28
CA GLY A 764 22.25 -22.46 -16.70
C GLY A 764 22.41 -22.44 -15.18
N PHE A 765 21.75 -21.53 -14.47
CA PHE A 765 21.77 -21.42 -13.00
C PHE A 765 20.39 -20.97 -12.46
N THR A 766 19.93 -21.57 -11.36
CA THR A 766 18.73 -21.14 -10.62
C THR A 766 18.97 -21.34 -9.12
N TYR A 767 18.49 -20.38 -8.31
CA TYR A 767 18.47 -20.48 -6.86
C TYR A 767 17.26 -21.26 -6.32
N GLN A 768 16.25 -21.55 -7.16
CA GLN A 768 15.08 -22.36 -6.76
C GLN A 768 15.15 -23.76 -7.38
N GLY A 769 16.15 -24.55 -6.98
CA GLY A 769 16.40 -25.89 -7.53
C GLY A 769 15.17 -26.81 -7.48
N LYS A 770 14.40 -26.77 -6.39
CA LYS A 770 13.17 -27.57 -6.25
C LYS A 770 12.05 -27.14 -7.19
N TYR A 771 11.90 -25.83 -7.42
CA TYR A 771 10.94 -25.33 -8.41
C TYR A 771 11.32 -25.80 -9.82
N ALA A 772 12.63 -25.76 -10.14
CA ALA A 772 13.15 -26.26 -11.40
C ALA A 772 12.91 -27.77 -11.57
N GLU A 773 13.11 -28.57 -10.51
CA GLU A 773 12.80 -30.00 -10.51
C GLU A 773 11.32 -30.26 -10.80
N LEU A 774 10.41 -29.51 -10.18
CA LEU A 774 8.97 -29.63 -10.47
C LEU A 774 8.65 -29.27 -11.92
N CYS A 775 9.26 -28.23 -12.48
CA CYS A 775 9.08 -27.89 -13.89
C CYS A 775 9.53 -29.04 -14.80
N GLN A 776 10.66 -29.68 -14.48
CA GLN A 776 11.21 -30.81 -15.25
C GLN A 776 10.37 -32.08 -15.12
N ARG A 777 9.74 -32.29 -13.96
CA ARG A 777 8.88 -33.44 -13.67
C ARG A 777 7.44 -33.29 -14.17
N PHE A 778 7.03 -32.08 -14.55
CA PHE A 778 5.67 -31.82 -15.00
C PHE A 778 5.35 -32.58 -16.29
N VAL A 779 4.42 -33.52 -16.21
CA VAL A 779 3.98 -34.35 -17.34
C VAL A 779 2.91 -33.60 -18.13
N ARG A 780 3.07 -33.55 -19.45
CA ARG A 780 2.11 -32.95 -20.38
C ARG A 780 2.10 -33.69 -21.72
N ARG A 781 1.08 -33.45 -22.57
CA ARG A 781 0.93 -34.13 -23.87
C ARG A 781 2.04 -33.79 -24.85
N GLY A 782 2.28 -32.49 -25.09
CA GLY A 782 3.34 -32.02 -25.99
C GLY A 782 4.74 -32.11 -25.37
N ARG A 783 5.77 -32.00 -26.21
CA ARG A 783 7.17 -32.12 -25.76
C ARG A 783 7.62 -30.90 -24.94
N THR A 784 8.24 -31.12 -23.79
CA THR A 784 8.93 -30.07 -23.00
C THR A 784 10.43 -30.24 -23.11
N ILE A 785 11.17 -29.17 -23.40
CA ILE A 785 12.63 -29.19 -23.55
C ILE A 785 13.24 -28.09 -22.68
N PHE A 786 14.24 -28.46 -21.88
CA PHE A 786 15.00 -27.52 -21.07
C PHE A 786 16.40 -27.39 -21.65
N LEU A 787 16.76 -26.17 -22.05
CA LEU A 787 18.09 -25.79 -22.51
C LEU A 787 18.77 -24.94 -21.44
N GLY A 788 20.09 -25.10 -21.32
CA GLY A 788 20.92 -24.29 -20.43
C GLY A 788 21.13 -22.87 -20.97
N ARG A 789 22.30 -22.30 -20.70
CA ARG A 789 22.70 -21.03 -21.31
C ARG A 789 23.04 -21.24 -22.79
N LEU A 790 22.43 -20.45 -23.66
CA LEU A 790 22.76 -20.41 -25.10
C LEU A 790 23.78 -19.30 -25.37
N SER A 791 24.57 -19.45 -26.44
CA SER A 791 25.31 -18.32 -27.00
C SER A 791 24.34 -17.28 -27.57
N ASP A 792 24.78 -16.04 -27.70
CA ASP A 792 23.95 -14.95 -28.26
C ASP A 792 23.41 -15.32 -29.65
N GLU A 793 24.24 -15.88 -30.54
CA GLU A 793 23.83 -16.35 -31.87
C GLU A 793 22.76 -17.44 -31.80
N MET A 794 22.92 -18.42 -30.90
CA MET A 794 21.96 -19.51 -30.75
C MET A 794 20.66 -19.06 -30.08
N LEU A 795 20.71 -18.09 -29.17
CA LEU A 795 19.54 -17.49 -28.56
C LEU A 795 18.72 -16.68 -29.59
N VAL A 796 19.39 -15.88 -30.44
CA VAL A 796 18.73 -15.20 -31.55
C VAL A 796 18.10 -16.20 -32.52
N SER A 797 18.81 -17.28 -32.86
CA SER A 797 18.26 -18.34 -33.70
C SER A 797 17.04 -19.01 -33.06
N ALA A 798 17.05 -19.21 -31.74
CA ALA A 798 15.90 -19.73 -30.99
C ALA A 798 14.69 -18.80 -31.05
N TYR A 799 14.88 -17.49 -30.90
CA TYR A 799 13.80 -16.52 -31.09
C TYR A 799 13.23 -16.59 -32.51
N LEU A 800 14.08 -16.57 -33.54
CA LEU A 800 13.64 -16.62 -34.94
C LEU A 800 12.95 -17.94 -35.33
N ALA A 801 13.29 -19.05 -34.68
CA ALA A 801 12.68 -20.35 -34.91
C ALA A 801 11.38 -20.56 -34.11
N ALA A 802 11.20 -19.83 -33.01
CA ALA A 802 10.00 -19.87 -32.17
C ALA A 802 8.86 -19.07 -32.81
N LYS A 803 7.62 -19.54 -32.62
CA LYS A 803 6.43 -18.80 -33.03
C LYS A 803 5.97 -17.85 -31.93
N VAL A 804 6.03 -18.32 -30.68
CA VAL A 804 5.54 -17.61 -29.51
C VAL A 804 6.61 -17.60 -28.44
N HIS A 805 6.85 -16.44 -27.83
CA HIS A 805 7.51 -16.34 -26.54
C HIS A 805 6.46 -16.16 -25.44
N ALA A 806 6.35 -17.11 -24.50
CA ALA A 806 5.39 -17.07 -23.40
C ALA A 806 6.09 -16.97 -22.05
N LEU A 807 5.79 -15.89 -21.32
CA LEU A 807 6.29 -15.67 -19.97
C LEU A 807 5.18 -15.03 -19.10
N PRO A 808 4.17 -15.80 -18.66
CA PRO A 808 3.02 -15.32 -17.88
C PRO A 808 3.38 -15.15 -16.40
N SER A 809 4.42 -14.36 -16.13
CA SER A 809 4.97 -14.13 -14.79
C SER A 809 3.94 -13.48 -13.86
N TRP A 810 4.08 -13.69 -12.56
CA TRP A 810 3.31 -12.96 -11.55
C TRP A 810 3.56 -11.44 -11.63
N TYR A 811 4.80 -11.04 -11.91
CA TYR A 811 5.20 -9.63 -12.09
C TYR A 811 6.52 -9.56 -12.86
N GLU A 812 6.71 -8.61 -13.79
CA GLU A 812 7.95 -8.42 -14.56
C GLU A 812 8.38 -6.95 -14.68
N LEU A 813 9.66 -6.66 -14.39
CA LEU A 813 10.30 -5.35 -14.52
C LEU A 813 11.70 -5.50 -15.13
N PRO A 814 12.01 -4.94 -16.31
CA PRO A 814 11.09 -4.43 -17.34
C PRO A 814 10.56 -5.52 -18.30
N GLY A 815 10.92 -6.79 -18.10
CA GLY A 815 10.57 -7.89 -19.01
C GLY A 815 11.43 -7.94 -20.28
N MET A 816 12.73 -7.66 -20.17
CA MET A 816 13.68 -7.52 -21.30
C MET A 816 13.63 -8.68 -22.31
N VAL A 817 13.57 -9.93 -21.84
CA VAL A 817 13.56 -11.14 -22.69
C VAL A 817 12.33 -11.22 -23.60
N SER A 818 11.21 -10.65 -23.17
CA SER A 818 9.97 -10.55 -23.95
C SER A 818 10.08 -9.45 -25.01
N VAL A 819 10.79 -8.35 -24.71
CA VAL A 819 11.09 -7.28 -25.68
C VAL A 819 12.10 -7.77 -26.73
N GLU A 820 13.09 -8.58 -26.32
CA GLU A 820 14.03 -9.26 -27.23
C GLU A 820 13.31 -10.23 -28.15
N ALA A 821 12.41 -11.07 -27.62
CA ALA A 821 11.58 -11.96 -28.44
C ALA A 821 10.76 -11.19 -29.48
N ALA A 822 10.12 -10.10 -29.07
CA ALA A 822 9.38 -9.22 -29.98
C ALA A 822 10.26 -8.60 -31.07
N HIS A 823 11.53 -8.30 -30.78
CA HIS A 823 12.46 -7.78 -31.79
C HIS A 823 12.74 -8.79 -32.91
N TYR A 824 12.75 -10.07 -32.57
CA TYR A 824 13.01 -11.17 -33.50
C TYR A 824 11.73 -11.81 -34.03
N ASP A 825 10.66 -11.02 -34.09
CA ASP A 825 9.38 -11.40 -34.68
C ASP A 825 8.72 -12.63 -34.00
N CYS A 826 8.92 -12.82 -32.69
CA CYS A 826 8.07 -13.73 -31.91
C CYS A 826 6.75 -13.02 -31.52
N ASN A 827 5.62 -13.73 -31.58
CA ASN A 827 4.44 -13.30 -30.85
C ASN A 827 4.70 -13.43 -29.34
N VAL A 828 4.33 -12.43 -28.54
CA VAL A 828 4.63 -12.42 -27.09
C VAL A 828 3.38 -12.64 -26.26
N VAL A 829 3.40 -13.62 -25.37
CA VAL A 829 2.41 -13.84 -24.32
C VAL A 829 3.02 -13.47 -22.97
N ALA A 830 2.36 -12.58 -22.23
CA ALA A 830 2.82 -12.08 -20.93
C ALA A 830 1.64 -11.87 -19.98
N SER A 831 1.91 -11.54 -18.71
CA SER A 831 0.87 -11.00 -17.82
C SER A 831 0.77 -9.47 -17.98
N PRO A 832 -0.38 -8.84 -17.63
CA PRO A 832 -0.54 -7.38 -17.69
C PRO A 832 0.17 -6.65 -16.54
N TRP A 833 0.82 -7.40 -15.64
CA TRP A 833 1.40 -6.88 -14.41
C TRP A 833 2.90 -6.55 -14.57
N GLY A 834 3.34 -5.46 -13.93
CA GLY A 834 4.69 -4.92 -14.07
C GLY A 834 4.75 -3.83 -15.14
N THR A 835 5.88 -3.72 -15.85
CA THR A 835 6.08 -2.70 -16.87
C THR A 835 6.08 -3.25 -18.29
N ILE A 836 5.94 -4.57 -18.50
CA ILE A 836 5.95 -5.16 -19.85
C ILE A 836 4.87 -4.59 -20.78
N GLU A 837 3.73 -4.16 -20.23
CA GLU A 837 2.68 -3.46 -20.99
C GLU A 837 3.08 -2.05 -21.42
N ASP A 838 3.96 -1.37 -20.66
CA ASP A 838 4.54 -0.11 -21.09
C ASP A 838 5.41 -0.29 -22.34
N TYR A 839 6.08 -1.44 -22.48
CA TYR A 839 6.94 -1.76 -23.63
C TYR A 839 6.16 -2.30 -24.83
N LEU A 840 5.22 -3.21 -24.62
CA LEU A 840 4.58 -3.94 -25.72
C LEU A 840 3.15 -3.46 -26.03
N GLY A 841 2.44 -2.87 -25.06
CA GLY A 841 1.04 -2.44 -25.21
C GLY A 841 0.19 -3.45 -25.97
N ALA A 842 -0.56 -2.99 -26.98
CA ALA A 842 -1.41 -3.84 -27.80
C ALA A 842 -0.66 -4.88 -28.66
N PHE A 843 0.67 -4.90 -28.71
CA PHE A 843 1.45 -5.86 -29.48
C PHE A 843 1.62 -7.22 -28.80
N ALA A 844 1.37 -7.35 -27.50
CA ALA A 844 1.42 -8.65 -26.81
C ALA A 844 0.02 -9.28 -26.68
N TYR A 845 -0.02 -10.50 -26.16
CA TYR A 845 -1.22 -11.20 -25.70
C TYR A 845 -1.12 -11.33 -24.18
N TYR A 846 -2.08 -10.75 -23.45
CA TYR A 846 -2.07 -10.75 -21.98
C TYR A 846 -2.97 -11.82 -21.39
N ALA A 847 -2.52 -12.43 -20.29
CA ALA A 847 -3.28 -13.39 -19.51
C ALA A 847 -2.98 -13.22 -18.01
N GLU A 848 -4.00 -13.40 -17.16
CA GLU A 848 -3.79 -13.39 -15.71
C GLU A 848 -2.89 -14.57 -15.26
N PRO A 849 -1.89 -14.34 -14.40
CA PRO A 849 -0.89 -15.35 -14.04
C PRO A 849 -1.48 -16.51 -13.21
N ASP A 850 -2.62 -16.33 -12.56
CA ASP A 850 -3.31 -17.38 -11.78
C ASP A 850 -4.37 -18.14 -12.58
N ASN A 851 -4.55 -17.82 -13.87
CA ASN A 851 -5.60 -18.38 -14.71
C ASN A 851 -5.03 -19.22 -15.89
N PRO A 852 -4.96 -20.56 -15.76
CA PRO A 852 -4.39 -21.40 -16.81
C PRO A 852 -5.20 -21.39 -18.12
N GLU A 853 -6.52 -21.15 -18.08
CA GLU A 853 -7.33 -21.10 -19.31
C GLU A 853 -7.08 -19.83 -20.13
N GLU A 854 -6.86 -18.70 -19.46
CA GLU A 854 -6.46 -17.46 -20.14
C GLU A 854 -5.07 -17.59 -20.74
N ILE A 855 -4.11 -18.15 -19.99
CA ILE A 855 -2.75 -18.41 -20.49
C ILE A 855 -2.81 -19.32 -21.71
N ARG A 856 -3.59 -20.41 -21.63
CA ARG A 856 -3.81 -21.33 -22.75
C ARG A 856 -4.38 -20.60 -23.97
N SER A 857 -5.47 -19.85 -23.78
CA SER A 857 -6.13 -19.09 -24.85
C SER A 857 -5.19 -18.08 -25.52
N ALA A 858 -4.39 -17.36 -24.72
CA ALA A 858 -3.41 -16.40 -25.22
C ALA A 858 -2.29 -17.07 -26.03
N VAL A 859 -1.74 -18.19 -25.53
CA VAL A 859 -0.70 -18.94 -26.25
C VAL A 859 -1.22 -19.55 -27.55
N MET A 860 -2.39 -20.19 -27.53
CA MET A 860 -2.94 -20.81 -28.73
C MET A 860 -3.26 -19.78 -29.82
N ARG A 861 -3.83 -18.63 -29.43
CA ARG A 861 -4.07 -17.53 -30.36
C ARG A 861 -2.76 -16.97 -30.94
N ALA A 862 -1.75 -16.79 -30.10
CA ALA A 862 -0.43 -16.31 -30.52
C ALA A 862 0.28 -17.31 -31.47
N LEU A 863 -0.01 -18.62 -31.36
CA LEU A 863 0.51 -19.63 -32.29
C LEU A 863 -0.18 -19.58 -33.65
N GLU A 864 -1.49 -19.31 -33.67
CA GLU A 864 -2.30 -19.26 -34.90
C GLU A 864 -2.10 -17.95 -35.68
N GLU A 865 -1.97 -16.82 -34.99
CA GLU A 865 -1.89 -15.51 -35.61
C GLU A 865 -0.49 -15.22 -36.22
N PRO A 866 -0.41 -14.45 -37.31
CA PRO A 866 0.87 -13.91 -37.78
C PRO A 866 1.44 -12.93 -36.76
N VAL A 867 2.74 -12.65 -36.88
CA VAL A 867 3.40 -11.63 -36.06
C VAL A 867 2.74 -10.28 -36.34
N LYS A 868 2.40 -9.54 -35.28
CA LYS A 868 1.72 -8.25 -35.43
C LYS A 868 2.60 -7.26 -36.22
N PRO A 869 2.08 -6.65 -37.31
CA PRO A 869 2.85 -5.71 -38.12
C PRO A 869 3.35 -4.53 -37.30
N GLY A 870 4.63 -4.17 -37.45
CA GLY A 870 5.25 -3.04 -36.76
C GLY A 870 5.74 -3.34 -35.33
N LEU A 871 5.59 -4.57 -34.83
CA LEU A 871 6.08 -4.97 -33.50
C LEU A 871 7.59 -4.72 -33.37
N ARG A 872 8.35 -5.14 -34.39
CA ARG A 872 9.81 -4.99 -34.42
C ARG A 872 10.24 -3.53 -34.45
N GLU A 873 9.59 -2.70 -35.28
CA GLU A 873 9.83 -1.26 -35.35
C GLU A 873 9.52 -0.57 -34.02
N HIS A 874 8.44 -0.99 -33.37
CA HIS A 874 8.03 -0.49 -32.07
C HIS A 874 9.09 -0.77 -30.99
N VAL A 875 9.61 -2.00 -30.87
CA VAL A 875 10.58 -2.31 -29.81
C VAL A 875 11.99 -1.76 -30.05
N LYS A 876 12.36 -1.45 -31.31
CA LYS A 876 13.66 -0.84 -31.66
C LYS A 876 13.89 0.54 -31.02
N GLN A 877 12.84 1.22 -30.56
CA GLN A 877 12.96 2.54 -29.94
C GLN A 877 13.49 2.49 -28.49
N PHE A 878 13.49 1.31 -27.86
CA PHE A 878 13.89 1.12 -26.47
C PHE A 878 15.39 0.78 -26.41
N THR A 879 16.23 1.83 -26.41
CA THR A 879 17.69 1.70 -26.41
C THR A 879 18.31 2.11 -25.07
N TRP A 880 19.43 1.49 -24.72
CA TRP A 880 20.22 1.89 -23.55
C TRP A 880 20.75 3.32 -23.67
N GLU A 881 21.10 3.78 -24.88
CA GLU A 881 21.53 5.16 -25.13
C GLU A 881 20.45 6.18 -24.71
N ARG A 882 19.18 5.91 -25.06
CA ARG A 882 18.06 6.77 -24.67
C ARG A 882 17.85 6.74 -23.16
N ALA A 883 17.91 5.57 -22.54
CA ALA A 883 17.79 5.42 -21.09
C ALA A 883 18.88 6.20 -20.34
N ALA A 884 20.13 6.15 -20.83
CA ALA A 884 21.25 6.87 -20.25
C ALA A 884 21.12 8.40 -20.39
N LYS A 885 20.63 8.91 -21.53
CA LYS A 885 20.37 10.35 -21.72
C LYS A 885 19.36 10.88 -20.70
N ILE A 886 18.24 10.18 -20.51
CA ILE A 886 17.23 10.57 -19.52
C ILE A 886 17.76 10.40 -18.09
N THR A 887 18.56 9.35 -17.83
CA THR A 887 19.23 9.18 -16.51
C THR A 887 20.15 10.35 -16.19
N LEU A 888 20.89 10.85 -17.19
CA LEU A 888 21.75 12.02 -17.05
C LEU A 888 20.95 13.31 -16.76
N GLU A 889 19.77 13.48 -17.36
CA GLU A 889 18.85 14.59 -17.02
C GLU A 889 18.42 14.53 -15.55
N VAL A 890 18.13 13.33 -15.04
CA VAL A 890 17.79 13.11 -13.62
C VAL A 890 18.97 13.44 -12.71
N TYR A 891 20.20 13.03 -13.06
CA TYR A 891 21.40 13.42 -12.32
C TYR A 891 21.56 14.94 -12.26
N GLN A 892 21.43 15.61 -13.40
CA GLN A 892 21.58 17.07 -13.48
C GLN A 892 20.53 17.78 -12.65
N LYS A 893 19.27 17.32 -12.70
CA LYS A 893 18.19 17.87 -11.86
C LYS A 893 18.51 17.73 -10.37
N ALA A 894 18.88 16.53 -9.93
CA ALA A 894 19.23 16.26 -8.53
C ALA A 894 20.43 17.11 -8.06
N LEU A 895 21.46 17.26 -8.90
CA LEU A 895 22.63 18.09 -8.62
C LEU A 895 22.27 19.58 -8.53
N ASN A 896 21.46 20.09 -9.46
CA ASN A 896 21.05 21.48 -9.46
C ASN A 896 20.21 21.84 -8.23
N GLU A 897 19.26 20.97 -7.86
CA GLU A 897 18.48 21.14 -6.63
C GLU A 897 19.39 21.12 -5.40
N HIS A 898 20.31 20.16 -5.32
CA HIS A 898 21.27 20.07 -4.22
C HIS A 898 22.17 21.32 -4.12
N GLN A 899 22.69 21.82 -5.24
CA GLN A 899 23.51 23.03 -5.28
C GLN A 899 22.74 24.29 -4.87
N GLU A 900 21.49 24.43 -5.31
CA GLU A 900 20.65 25.58 -4.92
C GLU A 900 20.29 25.51 -3.43
N VAL A 901 19.99 24.33 -2.89
CA VAL A 901 19.80 24.13 -1.44
C VAL A 901 21.07 24.53 -0.67
N GLU A 902 22.24 24.02 -1.05
CA GLU A 902 23.54 24.36 -0.44
C GLU A 902 23.81 25.87 -0.44
N LYS A 903 23.52 26.54 -1.56
CA LYS A 903 23.68 27.99 -1.70
C LYS A 903 22.71 28.75 -0.78
N LEU A 904 21.46 28.29 -0.66
CA LEU A 904 20.47 28.87 0.24
C LEU A 904 20.85 28.66 1.72
N LEU A 905 21.37 27.48 2.06
CA LEU A 905 21.90 27.18 3.40
C LEU A 905 23.06 28.10 3.77
N ARG A 906 24.05 28.30 2.87
CA ARG A 906 25.16 29.24 3.10
C ARG A 906 24.67 30.68 3.28
N LYS A 907 23.69 31.08 2.47
CA LYS A 907 23.06 32.41 2.59
C LYS A 907 22.35 32.57 3.94
N ALA A 908 21.63 31.54 4.39
CA ALA A 908 20.96 31.53 5.69
C ALA A 908 21.96 31.64 6.84
N VAL A 909 23.04 30.85 6.82
CA VAL A 909 24.12 30.91 7.82
C VAL A 909 24.76 32.30 7.88
N ARG A 910 25.00 32.95 6.73
CA ARG A 910 25.52 34.31 6.70
C ARG A 910 24.57 35.30 7.37
N TYR A 911 23.28 35.30 7.00
CA TYR A 911 22.29 36.17 7.62
C TYR A 911 22.18 35.95 9.13
N ARG A 912 22.23 34.69 9.58
CA ARG A 912 22.27 34.34 11.00
C ARG A 912 23.49 34.97 11.69
N SER A 913 24.67 34.91 11.08
CA SER A 913 25.89 35.54 11.64
C SER A 913 25.83 37.07 11.69
N GLU A 914 25.03 37.69 10.82
CA GLU A 914 24.79 39.13 10.76
C GLU A 914 23.63 39.58 11.69
N GLY A 915 22.99 38.65 12.41
CA GLY A 915 21.85 38.93 13.29
C GLY A 915 20.51 39.10 12.57
N MET A 916 20.46 38.80 11.27
CA MET A 916 19.29 38.93 10.39
C MET A 916 18.44 37.64 10.43
N VAL A 917 17.67 37.48 11.51
CA VAL A 917 16.92 36.25 11.82
C VAL A 917 15.83 35.95 10.78
N ASP A 918 15.11 36.97 10.32
CA ASP A 918 14.00 36.80 9.37
C ASP A 918 14.47 36.39 7.98
N GLU A 919 15.54 37.00 7.51
CA GLU A 919 16.17 36.70 6.24
C GLU A 919 16.83 35.32 6.27
N SER A 920 17.38 34.91 7.43
CA SER A 920 17.86 33.55 7.64
C SER A 920 16.73 32.52 7.55
N LEU A 921 15.59 32.76 8.21
CA LEU A 921 14.43 31.86 8.15
C LEU A 921 13.83 31.80 6.74
N ALA A 922 13.71 32.93 6.05
CA ALA A 922 13.24 32.98 4.67
C ALA A 922 14.14 32.16 3.73
N ALA A 923 15.45 32.18 3.93
CA ALA A 923 16.39 31.37 3.17
C ALA A 923 16.23 29.86 3.45
N TYR A 924 16.01 29.45 4.71
CA TYR A 924 15.70 28.05 5.02
C TYR A 924 14.36 27.60 4.43
N ARG A 925 13.31 28.43 4.50
CA ARG A 925 12.01 28.12 3.87
C ARG A 925 12.16 27.89 2.36
N LYS A 926 12.91 28.76 1.69
CA LYS A 926 13.18 28.60 0.26
C LYS A 926 13.99 27.33 -0.04
N ALA A 927 14.92 26.93 0.84
CA ALA A 927 15.61 25.65 0.71
C ALA A 927 14.64 24.45 0.83
N LEU A 928 13.65 24.56 1.72
CA LEU A 928 12.59 23.55 1.90
C LEU A 928 11.54 23.59 0.78
N GLU A 929 11.36 24.69 0.06
CA GLU A 929 10.56 24.71 -1.17
C GLU A 929 11.24 23.88 -2.28
N VAL A 930 12.57 23.92 -2.35
CA VAL A 930 13.36 23.12 -3.31
C VAL A 930 13.42 21.65 -2.88
N HIS A 931 13.77 21.39 -1.61
CA HIS A 931 13.82 20.05 -1.05
C HIS A 931 13.10 19.98 0.31
N PRO A 932 11.80 19.65 0.31
CA PRO A 932 10.93 19.73 1.50
C PRO A 932 11.37 18.90 2.71
N ASP A 933 12.02 17.76 2.47
CA ASP A 933 12.48 16.85 3.53
C ASP A 933 14.01 16.95 3.74
N ASN A 934 14.63 18.11 3.42
CA ASN A 934 16.07 18.29 3.62
C ASN A 934 16.38 18.42 5.12
N VAL A 935 17.02 17.40 5.69
CA VAL A 935 17.25 17.28 7.14
C VAL A 935 18.07 18.45 7.69
N GLN A 936 19.08 18.94 6.97
CA GLN A 936 19.91 20.06 7.42
C GLN A 936 19.12 21.37 7.47
N ALA A 937 18.32 21.65 6.44
CA ALA A 937 17.45 22.82 6.39
C ALA A 937 16.37 22.78 7.48
N LEU A 938 15.75 21.61 7.72
CA LEU A 938 14.74 21.42 8.77
C LEU A 938 15.31 21.67 10.18
N ASN A 939 16.44 21.03 10.52
CA ASN A 939 17.11 21.23 11.81
C ASN A 939 17.46 22.71 12.02
N SER A 940 18.03 23.35 11.00
CA SER A 940 18.46 24.75 11.11
C SER A 940 17.28 25.72 11.21
N ALA A 941 16.17 25.45 10.53
CA ALA A 941 14.94 26.24 10.62
C ALA A 941 14.26 26.08 11.98
N TYR A 942 14.25 24.85 12.53
CA TYR A 942 13.76 24.55 13.88
C TYR A 942 14.55 25.32 14.95
N ASP A 943 15.89 25.23 14.92
CA ASP A 943 16.77 25.88 15.88
C ASP A 943 16.49 27.38 16.01
N ILE A 944 16.33 28.06 14.87
CA ILE A 944 16.07 29.51 14.85
C ILE A 944 14.64 29.82 15.27
N SER A 945 13.66 29.04 14.83
CA SER A 945 12.24 29.28 15.13
C SER A 945 11.90 29.01 16.59
N SER A 946 12.66 28.14 17.27
CA SER A 946 12.49 27.80 18.68
C SER A 946 12.57 29.02 19.61
N ILE A 947 13.22 30.10 19.15
CA ILE A 947 13.37 31.37 19.86
C ILE A 947 12.24 32.32 19.40
N GLY A 948 11.05 32.15 19.97
CA GLY A 948 9.94 33.10 19.83
C GLY A 948 8.95 32.85 18.69
N ARG A 949 9.11 31.78 17.90
CA ARG A 949 8.16 31.35 16.84
C ARG A 949 7.72 29.90 17.01
N LYS A 950 7.03 29.64 18.11
CA LYS A 950 6.69 28.27 18.55
C LYS A 950 5.87 27.46 17.54
N ASP A 951 4.89 28.09 16.87
CA ASP A 951 4.03 27.38 15.91
C ASP A 951 4.79 26.94 14.65
N GLU A 952 5.70 27.77 14.15
CA GLU A 952 6.55 27.40 13.00
C GLU A 952 7.59 26.34 13.39
N ALA A 953 8.20 26.47 14.57
CA ALA A 953 9.11 25.46 15.11
C ALA A 953 8.42 24.10 15.25
N GLN A 954 7.16 24.07 15.67
CA GLN A 954 6.37 22.85 15.76
C GLN A 954 6.21 22.18 14.38
N GLY A 955 5.89 22.93 13.34
CA GLY A 955 5.76 22.38 11.99
C GLY A 955 7.04 21.74 11.45
N TYR A 956 8.22 22.33 11.74
CA TYR A 956 9.51 21.71 11.39
C TYR A 956 9.80 20.47 12.23
N SER A 957 9.48 20.51 13.53
CA SER A 957 9.64 19.37 14.45
C SER A 957 8.79 18.18 14.00
N ASP A 958 7.51 18.40 13.69
CA ASP A 958 6.58 17.35 13.26
C ASP A 958 7.10 16.65 11.99
N ARG A 959 7.65 17.43 11.06
CA ARG A 959 8.22 16.92 9.82
C ARG A 959 9.48 16.10 10.05
N MET A 960 10.38 16.56 10.92
CA MET A 960 11.56 15.79 11.32
C MET A 960 11.18 14.52 12.07
N SER A 961 10.17 14.58 12.95
CA SER A 961 9.62 13.41 13.63
C SER A 961 9.03 12.40 12.64
N GLN A 962 8.35 12.85 11.58
CA GLN A 962 7.86 11.95 10.54
C GLN A 962 8.99 11.29 9.75
N ILE A 963 10.04 12.04 9.38
CA ILE A 963 11.24 11.49 8.72
C ILE A 963 11.92 10.48 9.63
N GLU A 964 12.04 10.78 10.91
CA GLU A 964 12.64 9.91 11.91
C GLU A 964 11.80 8.66 12.16
N GLN A 965 10.47 8.79 12.20
CA GLN A 965 9.57 7.64 12.25
C GLN A 965 9.76 6.76 11.03
N ASP A 966 9.80 7.33 9.82
CA ASP A 966 10.05 6.56 8.60
C ASP A 966 11.45 5.93 8.58
N ARG A 967 12.45 6.58 9.22
CA ARG A 967 13.80 6.02 9.43
C ARG A 967 13.81 4.88 10.45
N LEU A 968 13.03 4.99 11.53
CA LEU A 968 12.99 4.01 12.63
C LEU A 968 11.98 2.89 12.39
N LYS A 969 11.06 3.06 11.45
CA LYS A 969 10.18 1.99 10.97
C LYS A 969 11.07 0.85 10.52
N LYS A 970 11.04 -0.23 11.31
CA LYS A 970 11.48 -1.53 10.84
C LYS A 970 10.59 -1.88 9.64
N PRO A 971 11.14 -2.34 8.52
CA PRO A 971 10.32 -2.90 7.46
C PRO A 971 9.44 -3.95 8.11
N VAL A 972 8.13 -3.79 7.98
CA VAL A 972 7.21 -4.83 8.36
C VAL A 972 7.33 -5.89 7.27
N LEU A 973 8.38 -6.69 7.33
CA LEU A 973 8.34 -8.03 6.76
C LEU A 973 7.49 -8.88 7.70
N ASN A 974 6.20 -8.53 7.84
CA ASN A 974 5.20 -9.52 8.20
C ASN A 974 4.96 -10.36 6.95
N ILE A 975 5.95 -11.15 6.56
CA ILE A 975 5.61 -12.52 6.18
C ILE A 975 4.85 -13.03 7.40
N PRO A 976 3.60 -13.48 7.26
CA PRO A 976 2.76 -13.80 8.40
C PRO A 976 3.49 -14.76 9.33
N ARG A 977 3.92 -14.25 10.51
CA ARG A 977 4.35 -15.03 11.69
C ARG A 977 3.25 -16.01 12.17
N LYS A 978 2.09 -16.02 11.51
CA LYS A 978 0.95 -16.93 11.69
C LYS A 978 0.24 -17.18 10.35
N LEU A 979 0.76 -18.08 9.53
CA LEU A 979 -0.08 -18.96 8.71
C LEU A 979 -0.19 -20.26 9.50
N GLU A 980 -1.26 -20.38 10.30
CA GLU A 980 -1.68 -21.67 10.83
C GLU A 980 -1.97 -22.59 9.63
N ASP A 981 -1.42 -23.80 9.71
CA ASP A 981 -1.49 -24.92 8.77
C ASP A 981 -0.61 -24.84 7.50
N GLY A 982 0.66 -25.20 7.67
CA GLY A 982 1.37 -26.07 6.72
C GLY A 982 2.23 -25.41 5.62
N PHE A 983 3.49 -25.16 5.97
CA PHE A 983 4.69 -25.80 5.36
C PHE A 983 5.28 -25.41 3.97
N VAL A 984 6.61 -25.14 4.00
CA VAL A 984 7.76 -25.53 3.10
C VAL A 984 8.47 -24.59 2.09
N PHE A 985 8.92 -23.36 2.38
CA PHE A 985 10.20 -22.94 1.76
C PHE A 985 11.29 -23.79 2.40
N GLU A 986 11.67 -24.88 1.75
CA GLU A 986 12.95 -25.53 2.04
C GLU A 986 14.04 -24.61 1.51
N GLU A 987 14.97 -24.30 2.42
CA GLU A 987 15.91 -23.16 2.45
C GLU A 987 15.24 -21.81 2.76
N TYR A 988 14.82 -21.67 4.03
CA TYR A 988 14.67 -20.37 4.67
C TYR A 988 16.09 -19.75 4.78
N ASP A 989 16.39 -18.79 3.90
CA ASP A 989 17.68 -18.04 3.82
C ASP A 989 18.08 -17.36 5.14
N GLY A 990 17.15 -17.30 6.10
CA GLY A 990 17.40 -16.71 7.42
C GLY A 990 18.41 -17.46 8.28
N LEU A 991 18.87 -18.67 7.92
CA LEU A 991 19.88 -19.36 8.71
C LEU A 991 21.23 -18.65 8.62
N ASP A 992 21.65 -18.30 7.40
CA ASP A 992 22.91 -17.57 7.19
C ASP A 992 22.77 -16.12 7.70
N ASP A 993 21.61 -15.49 7.54
CA ASP A 993 21.33 -14.19 8.19
C ASP A 993 21.38 -14.29 9.72
N ALA A 994 20.87 -15.36 10.33
CA ALA A 994 20.91 -15.56 11.78
C ALA A 994 22.35 -15.76 12.27
N PHE A 995 23.17 -16.50 11.52
CA PHE A 995 24.60 -16.63 11.81
C PHE A 995 25.34 -15.30 11.59
N GLU A 996 25.04 -14.54 10.53
CA GLU A 996 25.62 -13.22 10.28
C GLU A 996 25.23 -12.21 11.38
N MET A 997 23.97 -12.24 11.84
CA MET A 997 23.52 -11.43 12.97
C MET A 997 24.25 -11.82 14.26
N MET A 998 24.47 -13.11 14.48
CA MET A 998 25.26 -13.59 15.62
C MET A 998 26.73 -13.12 15.52
N GLU A 999 27.33 -13.13 14.34
CA GLU A 999 28.69 -12.58 14.10
C GLU A 999 28.75 -11.06 14.34
N LYS A 1000 27.70 -10.33 13.95
CA LYS A 1000 27.52 -8.90 14.23
C LYS A 1000 27.11 -8.60 15.68
N LYS A 1001 27.05 -9.62 16.54
CA LYS A 1001 26.61 -9.53 17.95
C LYS A 1001 25.17 -9.05 18.15
N ALA A 1002 24.33 -9.13 17.13
CA ALA A 1002 22.88 -8.88 17.20
C ALA A 1002 22.16 -10.12 17.75
N TYR A 1003 22.47 -10.49 18.99
CA TYR A 1003 22.07 -11.80 19.55
C TYR A 1003 20.57 -11.94 19.75
N LYS A 1004 19.84 -10.85 19.99
CA LYS A 1004 18.39 -10.91 20.22
C LYS A 1004 17.66 -11.22 18.91
N GLU A 1005 18.05 -10.53 17.85
CA GLU A 1005 17.53 -10.72 16.50
C GLU A 1005 17.91 -12.11 15.96
N ALA A 1006 19.15 -12.54 16.16
CA ALA A 1006 19.61 -13.87 15.80
C ALA A 1006 18.83 -14.97 16.55
N GLU A 1007 18.57 -14.80 17.84
CA GLU A 1007 17.80 -15.75 18.64
C GLU A 1007 16.34 -15.85 18.17
N GLU A 1008 15.68 -14.71 17.91
CA GLU A 1008 14.33 -14.70 17.37
C GLU A 1008 14.25 -15.45 16.03
N LEU A 1009 15.28 -15.31 15.19
CA LEU A 1009 15.36 -15.95 13.89
C LEU A 1009 15.64 -17.45 14.01
N PHE A 1010 16.59 -17.86 14.86
CA PHE A 1010 16.83 -19.29 15.12
C PHE A 1010 15.61 -19.97 15.76
N ARG A 1011 14.92 -19.32 16.71
CA ARG A 1011 13.66 -19.84 17.27
C ARG A 1011 12.57 -19.95 16.21
N ALA A 1012 12.49 -18.98 15.30
CA ALA A 1012 11.56 -19.05 14.17
C ALA A 1012 11.90 -20.23 13.24
N ILE A 1013 13.18 -20.44 12.92
CA ILE A 1013 13.65 -21.56 12.10
C ILE A 1013 13.33 -22.90 12.77
N ILE A 1014 13.59 -23.04 14.07
CA ILE A 1014 13.28 -24.25 14.86
C ILE A 1014 11.77 -24.51 14.93
N SER A 1015 10.96 -23.46 15.13
CA SER A 1015 9.50 -23.59 15.17
C SER A 1015 8.92 -24.10 13.85
N TYR A 1016 9.68 -23.92 12.77
CA TYR A 1016 9.32 -24.29 11.41
C TYR A 1016 9.91 -25.64 10.98
N ASP A 1017 11.16 -25.89 11.34
CA ASP A 1017 11.87 -27.16 11.16
C ASP A 1017 12.56 -27.54 12.47
N GLU A 1018 11.84 -28.31 13.29
CA GLU A 1018 12.36 -28.81 14.56
C GLU A 1018 13.55 -29.76 14.37
N LYS A 1019 13.76 -30.27 13.15
CA LYS A 1019 14.93 -31.09 12.78
C LYS A 1019 16.07 -30.28 12.18
N ASN A 1020 16.03 -28.94 12.25
CA ASN A 1020 17.13 -28.11 11.81
C ASN A 1020 18.25 -28.05 12.88
N HIS A 1021 19.21 -28.97 12.80
CA HIS A 1021 20.30 -29.04 13.79
C HIS A 1021 21.17 -27.77 13.85
N ARG A 1022 21.33 -27.04 12.73
CA ARG A 1022 22.13 -25.80 12.69
C ARG A 1022 21.44 -24.65 13.43
N ALA A 1023 20.12 -24.56 13.37
CA ALA A 1023 19.38 -23.56 14.15
C ALA A 1023 19.40 -23.86 15.65
N TRP A 1024 19.28 -25.14 16.05
CA TRP A 1024 19.49 -25.55 17.44
C TRP A 1024 20.92 -25.26 17.92
N TYR A 1025 21.92 -25.49 17.07
CA TYR A 1025 23.29 -25.08 17.33
C TYR A 1025 23.41 -23.56 17.54
N GLY A 1026 22.82 -22.75 16.65
CA GLY A 1026 22.79 -21.30 16.74
C GLY A 1026 22.21 -20.78 18.06
N LEU A 1027 21.06 -21.31 18.50
CA LEU A 1027 20.49 -20.98 19.82
C LEU A 1027 21.43 -21.38 20.96
N GLY A 1028 21.97 -22.60 20.90
CA GLY A 1028 22.93 -23.08 21.88
C GLY A 1028 24.16 -22.19 22.01
N ARG A 1029 24.68 -21.68 20.88
CA ARG A 1029 25.80 -20.73 20.85
C ARG A 1029 25.43 -19.37 21.41
N ILE A 1030 24.25 -18.83 21.12
CA ILE A 1030 23.78 -17.57 21.71
C ILE A 1030 23.64 -17.68 23.23
N CYS A 1031 22.99 -18.73 23.73
CA CYS A 1031 22.88 -18.99 25.17
C CYS A 1031 24.27 -19.12 25.81
N TYR A 1032 25.21 -19.81 25.14
CA TYR A 1032 26.59 -19.90 25.62
C TYR A 1032 27.29 -18.54 25.71
N LEU A 1033 27.12 -17.67 24.70
CA LEU A 1033 27.73 -16.34 24.65
C LEU A 1033 27.16 -15.40 25.72
N ARG A 1034 25.88 -15.53 26.06
CA ARG A 1034 25.23 -14.78 27.16
C ARG A 1034 25.56 -15.32 28.55
N GLY A 1035 26.05 -16.55 28.64
CA GLY A 1035 26.40 -17.21 29.89
C GLY A 1035 25.32 -18.13 30.46
N ASP A 1036 24.25 -18.35 29.72
CA ASP A 1036 23.12 -19.23 30.07
C ASP A 1036 23.48 -20.70 29.77
N PHE A 1037 24.49 -21.22 30.47
CA PHE A 1037 25.12 -22.50 30.11
C PHE A 1037 24.19 -23.71 30.22
N ASN A 1038 23.16 -23.68 31.07
CA ASN A 1038 22.17 -24.76 31.19
C ASN A 1038 21.30 -24.86 29.93
N GLU A 1039 20.79 -23.72 29.43
CA GLU A 1039 20.01 -23.69 28.19
C GLU A 1039 20.90 -23.99 26.98
N ALA A 1040 22.15 -23.52 27.00
CA ALA A 1040 23.12 -23.86 25.99
C ALA A 1040 23.33 -25.37 25.90
N GLU A 1041 23.51 -26.07 27.04
CA GLU A 1041 23.62 -27.53 27.08
C GLU A 1041 22.37 -28.20 26.47
N GLU A 1042 21.17 -27.75 26.86
CA GLU A 1042 19.91 -28.31 26.36
C GLU A 1042 19.76 -28.16 24.84
N TYR A 1043 19.97 -26.97 24.28
CA TYR A 1043 19.81 -26.72 22.85
C TYR A 1043 20.90 -27.37 22.01
N LEU A 1044 22.14 -27.42 22.50
CA LEU A 1044 23.22 -28.13 21.83
C LEU A 1044 22.99 -29.64 21.85
N GLN A 1045 22.44 -30.18 22.93
CA GLN A 1045 22.03 -31.59 22.98
C GLN A 1045 20.96 -31.89 21.92
N LYS A 1046 19.94 -31.02 21.78
CA LYS A 1046 18.92 -31.16 20.72
C LYS A 1046 19.53 -31.12 19.31
N SER A 1047 20.52 -30.25 19.07
CA SER A 1047 21.26 -30.22 17.79
C SER A 1047 21.93 -31.56 17.50
N ILE A 1048 22.64 -32.13 18.48
CA ILE A 1048 23.39 -33.38 18.34
C ILE A 1048 22.48 -34.59 18.19
N ASP A 1049 21.35 -34.63 18.91
CA ASP A 1049 20.35 -35.70 18.81
C ASP A 1049 19.78 -35.81 17.39
N ILE A 1050 19.78 -34.71 16.64
CA ILE A 1050 19.35 -34.64 15.24
C ILE A 1050 20.51 -34.99 14.29
N ASN A 1051 21.64 -34.27 14.41
CA ASN A 1051 22.82 -34.47 13.59
C ASN A 1051 24.10 -34.24 14.40
N PRO A 1052 24.86 -35.30 14.74
CA PRO A 1052 26.08 -35.20 15.53
C PRO A 1052 27.26 -34.71 14.67
N GLU A 1053 27.43 -33.38 14.60
CA GLU A 1053 28.57 -32.74 13.93
C GLU A 1053 29.62 -32.23 14.93
N GLY A 1054 30.88 -32.15 14.47
CA GLY A 1054 32.02 -31.77 15.30
C GLY A 1054 31.87 -30.40 15.98
N GLU A 1055 31.33 -29.39 15.30
CA GLU A 1055 31.14 -28.04 15.86
C GLU A 1055 30.12 -28.02 17.00
N SER A 1056 29.00 -28.73 16.85
CA SER A 1056 27.97 -28.86 17.90
C SER A 1056 28.49 -29.61 19.11
N LEU A 1057 29.25 -30.69 18.89
CA LEU A 1057 29.86 -31.47 19.96
C LEU A 1057 30.92 -30.68 20.73
N ILE A 1058 31.77 -29.89 20.05
CA ILE A 1058 32.72 -28.98 20.71
C ILE A 1058 31.96 -27.95 21.55
N ALA A 1059 30.95 -27.30 20.98
CA ALA A 1059 30.16 -26.30 21.71
C ALA A 1059 29.46 -26.91 22.95
N LEU A 1060 28.96 -28.15 22.86
CA LEU A 1060 28.35 -28.85 23.99
C LEU A 1060 29.39 -29.13 25.08
N ALA A 1061 30.56 -29.66 24.70
CA ALA A 1061 31.64 -29.93 25.65
C ALA A 1061 32.11 -28.64 26.35
N GLU A 1062 32.14 -27.51 25.64
CA GLU A 1062 32.42 -26.20 26.23
C GLU A 1062 31.38 -25.79 27.27
N ALA A 1063 30.08 -25.94 26.96
CA ALA A 1063 28.99 -25.62 27.87
C ALA A 1063 29.06 -26.50 29.13
N GLN A 1064 29.26 -27.80 28.97
CA GLN A 1064 29.42 -28.76 30.08
C GLN A 1064 30.63 -28.43 30.96
N ALA A 1065 31.76 -28.04 30.36
CA ALA A 1065 32.93 -27.60 31.10
C ALA A 1065 32.69 -26.30 31.89
N ARG A 1066 31.82 -25.41 31.40
CA ARG A 1066 31.39 -24.19 32.12
C ARG A 1066 30.44 -24.50 33.27
N LEU A 1067 29.58 -25.51 33.10
CA LEU A 1067 28.69 -26.04 34.15
C LEU A 1067 29.41 -26.87 35.23
N ASN A 1068 30.74 -26.97 35.16
CA ASN A 1068 31.54 -27.79 36.07
C ASN A 1068 31.18 -29.28 36.02
N LEU A 1069 30.88 -29.78 34.81
CA LEU A 1069 30.60 -31.20 34.51
C LEU A 1069 31.73 -31.81 33.67
N PRO A 1070 32.98 -31.88 34.19
CA PRO A 1070 34.14 -32.21 33.38
C PRO A 1070 34.12 -33.64 32.82
N ASP A 1071 33.53 -34.60 33.53
CA ASP A 1071 33.46 -35.99 33.04
C ASP A 1071 32.49 -36.14 31.86
N ARG A 1072 31.37 -35.40 31.86
CA ARG A 1072 30.44 -35.35 30.72
C ARG A 1072 31.09 -34.69 29.51
N ALA A 1073 31.75 -33.55 29.72
CA ALA A 1073 32.48 -32.86 28.67
C ALA A 1073 33.55 -33.76 28.02
N LEU A 1074 34.27 -34.55 28.81
CA LEU A 1074 35.23 -35.52 28.30
C LEU A 1074 34.57 -36.63 27.49
N THR A 1075 33.42 -37.15 27.93
CA THR A 1075 32.65 -38.14 27.14
C THR A 1075 32.16 -37.55 25.81
N THR A 1076 31.70 -36.30 25.81
CA THR A 1076 31.30 -35.59 24.58
C THR A 1076 32.49 -35.39 23.64
N ILE A 1077 33.68 -35.12 24.17
CA ILE A 1077 34.92 -35.03 23.39
C ILE A 1077 35.28 -36.37 22.75
N ASP A 1078 35.14 -37.48 23.48
CA ASP A 1078 35.44 -38.81 22.94
C ASP A 1078 34.51 -39.15 21.74
N LEU A 1079 33.25 -38.70 21.76
CA LEU A 1079 32.33 -38.84 20.62
C LEU A 1079 32.83 -38.13 19.35
N ILE A 1080 33.56 -37.02 19.49
CA ILE A 1080 34.15 -36.30 18.34
C ILE A 1080 35.24 -37.15 17.70
N ILE A 1081 36.08 -37.78 18.52
CA ILE A 1081 37.21 -38.58 18.04
C ILE A 1081 36.73 -39.82 17.25
N ASP A 1082 35.54 -40.34 17.60
CA ASP A 1082 34.95 -41.52 16.98
C ASP A 1082 34.15 -41.21 15.69
N LEU A 1083 33.97 -39.94 15.30
CA LEU A 1083 33.25 -39.57 14.08
C LEU A 1083 34.07 -39.88 12.79
N PRO A 1084 33.49 -40.57 11.79
CA PRO A 1084 34.20 -40.93 10.57
C PRO A 1084 34.50 -39.70 9.69
N GLY A 1085 35.77 -39.51 9.33
CA GLY A 1085 36.20 -38.47 8.38
C GLY A 1085 36.66 -37.14 8.99
N ILE A 1086 36.91 -37.08 10.30
CA ILE A 1086 37.51 -35.90 10.93
C ILE A 1086 39.03 -35.89 10.71
N ASP A 1087 39.47 -35.19 9.67
CA ASP A 1087 40.88 -34.87 9.43
C ASP A 1087 41.28 -33.63 10.24
N GLY A 1088 41.97 -33.79 11.39
CA GLY A 1088 42.79 -32.77 12.08
C GLY A 1088 42.17 -31.41 12.50
N ASN A 1089 40.98 -31.04 12.02
CA ASN A 1089 40.45 -29.69 12.05
C ASN A 1089 39.95 -29.23 13.42
N PHE A 1090 39.59 -30.17 14.31
CA PHE A 1090 39.12 -29.85 15.67
C PHE A 1090 40.18 -30.10 16.74
N GLU A 1091 41.40 -30.52 16.38
CA GLU A 1091 42.42 -30.94 17.35
C GLU A 1091 42.80 -29.81 18.31
N PHE A 1092 42.84 -28.56 17.83
CA PHE A 1092 43.03 -27.38 18.66
C PHE A 1092 41.95 -27.24 19.74
N ASP A 1093 40.67 -27.26 19.34
CA ASP A 1093 39.53 -27.05 20.25
C ASP A 1093 39.36 -28.23 21.21
N ILE A 1094 39.57 -29.46 20.74
CA ILE A 1094 39.58 -30.67 21.59
C ILE A 1094 40.60 -30.51 22.71
N ASN A 1095 41.87 -30.20 22.38
CA ASN A 1095 42.92 -30.05 23.39
C ASN A 1095 42.63 -28.87 24.32
N ARG A 1096 42.11 -27.76 23.81
CA ARG A 1096 41.74 -26.59 24.63
C ARG A 1096 40.62 -26.92 25.63
N VAL A 1097 39.52 -27.53 25.19
CA VAL A 1097 38.37 -27.86 26.05
C VAL A 1097 38.73 -28.98 27.02
N ARG A 1098 39.51 -29.98 26.58
CA ARG A 1098 40.06 -31.04 27.46
C ARG A 1098 40.94 -30.45 28.56
N GLY A 1099 41.80 -29.49 28.22
CA GLY A 1099 42.63 -28.76 29.19
C GLY A 1099 41.78 -28.02 30.23
N GLN A 1100 40.68 -27.39 29.82
CA GLN A 1100 39.73 -26.75 30.74
C GLN A 1100 39.07 -27.77 31.68
N CYS A 1101 38.70 -28.94 31.17
CA CYS A 1101 38.12 -30.02 31.98
C CYS A 1101 39.11 -30.57 33.01
N MET A 1102 40.37 -30.82 32.60
CA MET A 1102 41.41 -31.31 33.51
C MET A 1102 41.76 -30.28 34.59
N LEU A 1103 41.78 -28.99 34.23
CA LEU A 1103 41.95 -27.90 35.19
C LEU A 1103 40.84 -27.90 36.25
N ARG A 1104 39.57 -28.13 35.86
CA ARG A 1104 38.43 -28.25 36.79
C ARG A 1104 38.52 -29.49 37.68
N LYS A 1105 39.09 -30.59 37.17
CA LYS A 1105 39.37 -31.81 37.94
C LYS A 1105 40.58 -31.69 38.87
N GLY A 1106 41.36 -30.62 38.75
CA GLY A 1106 42.60 -30.42 39.51
C GLY A 1106 43.81 -31.20 38.96
N ASP A 1107 43.69 -31.82 37.78
CA ASP A 1107 44.82 -32.47 37.10
C ASP A 1107 45.59 -31.43 36.29
N TYR A 1108 46.44 -30.69 37.00
CA TYR A 1108 47.18 -29.57 36.43
C TYR A 1108 48.23 -30.01 35.40
N ASP A 1109 48.79 -31.21 35.54
CA ASP A 1109 49.80 -31.72 34.62
C ASP A 1109 49.19 -32.07 33.26
N GLU A 1110 48.03 -32.73 33.26
CA GLU A 1110 47.31 -33.02 32.01
C GLU A 1110 46.72 -31.76 31.39
N ALA A 1111 46.22 -30.81 32.21
CA ALA A 1111 45.77 -29.51 31.71
C ALA A 1111 46.90 -28.75 31.00
N GLU A 1112 48.11 -28.75 31.56
CA GLU A 1112 49.28 -28.12 30.96
C GLU A 1112 49.66 -28.79 29.63
N ARG A 1113 49.66 -30.14 29.58
CA ARG A 1113 49.91 -30.89 28.34
C ARG A 1113 48.90 -30.53 27.24
N CYS A 1114 47.62 -30.46 27.59
CA CYS A 1114 46.54 -30.12 26.67
C CYS A 1114 46.68 -28.69 26.13
N TYR A 1115 46.91 -27.69 26.98
CA TYR A 1115 47.11 -26.32 26.51
C TYR A 1115 48.40 -26.14 25.70
N ARG A 1116 49.45 -26.91 26.00
CA ARG A 1116 50.69 -26.91 25.21
C ARG A 1116 50.45 -27.43 23.81
N LYS A 1117 49.74 -28.55 23.67
CA LYS A 1117 49.33 -29.08 22.36
C LYS A 1117 48.46 -28.07 21.59
N ALA A 1118 47.49 -27.44 22.24
CA ALA A 1118 46.69 -26.39 21.59
C ALA A 1118 47.56 -25.21 21.11
N ALA A 1119 48.56 -24.80 21.88
CA ALA A 1119 49.50 -23.74 21.49
C ALA A 1119 50.52 -24.16 20.41
N GLU A 1120 50.84 -25.46 20.29
CA GLU A 1120 51.66 -26.00 19.21
C GLU A 1120 50.89 -26.02 17.88
N ILE A 1121 49.57 -26.29 17.93
CA ILE A 1121 48.69 -26.28 16.76
C ILE A 1121 48.43 -24.86 16.27
N ASP A 1122 48.02 -23.96 17.18
CA ASP A 1122 47.85 -22.54 16.88
C ASP A 1122 48.46 -21.66 17.98
N GLY A 1123 49.73 -21.30 17.76
CA GLY A 1123 50.48 -20.40 18.63
C GLY A 1123 50.18 -18.92 18.43
N ALA A 1124 49.34 -18.57 17.45
CA ALA A 1124 48.86 -17.21 17.20
C ALA A 1124 47.58 -16.91 17.99
N SER A 1125 46.74 -17.91 18.26
CA SER A 1125 45.58 -17.76 19.13
C SER A 1125 45.96 -17.37 20.56
N GLU A 1126 45.16 -16.48 21.17
CA GLU A 1126 45.23 -16.10 22.57
C GLU A 1126 44.67 -17.18 23.51
N LYS A 1127 43.79 -18.06 23.01
CA LYS A 1127 43.00 -19.00 23.83
C LYS A 1127 43.86 -19.97 24.66
N PRO A 1128 44.96 -20.57 24.15
CA PRO A 1128 45.83 -21.43 24.97
C PRO A 1128 46.51 -20.65 26.10
N TYR A 1129 46.87 -19.39 25.86
CA TYR A 1129 47.51 -18.52 26.86
C TYR A 1129 46.52 -18.06 27.94
N LEU A 1130 45.24 -17.87 27.61
CA LEU A 1130 44.18 -17.71 28.61
C LEU A 1130 44.06 -18.96 29.51
N GLY A 1131 44.16 -20.15 28.90
CA GLY A 1131 44.17 -21.44 29.60
C GLY A 1131 45.36 -21.58 30.56
N PHE A 1132 46.57 -21.25 30.11
CA PHE A 1132 47.76 -21.21 30.97
C PHE A 1132 47.64 -20.18 32.09
N GLY A 1133 47.10 -18.99 31.81
CA GLY A 1133 46.85 -17.98 32.84
C GLY A 1133 45.87 -18.48 33.92
N SER A 1134 44.81 -19.18 33.51
CA SER A 1134 43.85 -19.80 34.44
C SER A 1134 44.47 -20.95 35.23
N LEU A 1135 45.33 -21.76 34.60
CA LEU A 1135 46.07 -22.84 35.25
C LEU A 1135 47.00 -22.32 36.35
N GLU A 1136 47.84 -21.33 36.03
CA GLU A 1136 48.78 -20.75 37.00
C GLU A 1136 48.06 -19.98 38.11
N LEU A 1137 46.92 -19.35 37.81
CA LEU A 1137 46.07 -18.72 38.84
C LEU A 1137 45.54 -19.77 39.82
N MET A 1138 45.06 -20.92 39.34
CA MET A 1138 44.59 -22.04 40.18
C MET A 1138 45.72 -22.69 40.99
N LYS A 1139 46.95 -22.70 40.47
CA LYS A 1139 48.15 -23.12 41.21
C LYS A 1139 48.60 -22.07 42.26
N GLY A 1140 48.06 -20.85 42.22
CA GLY A 1140 48.46 -19.72 43.08
C GLY A 1140 49.71 -18.97 42.60
N ASN A 1141 50.20 -19.26 41.39
CA ASN A 1141 51.37 -18.65 40.79
C ASN A 1141 51.00 -17.35 40.08
N PHE A 1142 50.69 -16.31 40.84
CA PHE A 1142 50.12 -15.08 40.28
C PHE A 1142 51.03 -14.36 39.26
N ASP A 1143 52.34 -14.39 39.44
CA ASP A 1143 53.27 -13.71 38.52
C ASP A 1143 53.30 -14.37 37.13
N GLU A 1144 53.26 -15.70 37.09
CA GLU A 1144 53.19 -16.44 35.82
C GLU A 1144 51.81 -16.34 35.18
N ALA A 1145 50.74 -16.35 35.99
CA ALA A 1145 49.38 -16.13 35.49
C ALA A 1145 49.25 -14.77 34.80
N GLU A 1146 49.77 -13.68 35.40
CA GLU A 1146 49.75 -12.36 34.78
C GLU A 1146 50.59 -12.32 33.48
N LYS A 1147 51.75 -12.98 33.42
CA LYS A 1147 52.54 -13.10 32.18
C LYS A 1147 51.75 -13.78 31.07
N HIS A 1148 51.05 -14.87 31.38
CA HIS A 1148 50.25 -15.60 30.41
C HIS A 1148 49.04 -14.80 29.91
N TYR A 1149 48.32 -14.09 30.80
CA TYR A 1149 47.24 -13.21 30.38
C TYR A 1149 47.74 -12.01 29.56
N ARG A 1150 48.88 -11.40 29.92
CA ARG A 1150 49.49 -10.35 29.09
C ARG A 1150 49.97 -10.87 27.75
N ARG A 1151 50.44 -12.12 27.68
CA ARG A 1151 50.75 -12.78 26.42
C ARG A 1151 49.50 -13.04 25.59
N ALA A 1152 48.36 -13.37 26.21
CA ALA A 1152 47.08 -13.43 25.52
C ALA A 1152 46.68 -12.06 24.92
N ILE A 1153 46.88 -10.96 25.66
CA ILE A 1153 46.66 -9.58 25.14
C ILE A 1153 47.62 -9.25 23.99
N GLN A 1154 48.88 -9.67 24.06
CA GLN A 1154 49.84 -9.47 22.96
C GLN A 1154 49.42 -10.22 21.69
N LYS A 1155 48.76 -11.37 21.84
CA LYS A 1155 48.25 -12.17 20.72
C LYS A 1155 46.95 -11.60 20.15
N ASN A 1156 46.06 -11.16 21.04
CA ASN A 1156 44.82 -10.48 20.70
C ASN A 1156 44.62 -9.25 21.59
N PRO A 1157 44.93 -8.03 21.10
CA PRO A 1157 44.77 -6.80 21.86
C PRO A 1157 43.33 -6.51 22.30
N ASP A 1158 42.34 -7.05 21.59
CA ASP A 1158 40.91 -6.85 21.87
C ASP A 1158 40.33 -7.94 22.79
N SER A 1159 41.19 -8.71 23.48
CA SER A 1159 40.77 -9.81 24.34
C SER A 1159 40.21 -9.32 25.69
N ASP A 1160 38.90 -9.10 25.74
CA ASP A 1160 38.15 -8.82 26.97
C ASP A 1160 38.36 -9.89 28.06
N LYS A 1161 38.44 -11.18 27.66
CA LYS A 1161 38.70 -12.32 28.55
C LYS A 1161 40.08 -12.28 29.21
N ALA A 1162 41.10 -11.74 28.53
CA ALA A 1162 42.43 -11.60 29.12
C ALA A 1162 42.44 -10.49 30.18
N HIS A 1163 41.80 -9.35 29.89
CA HIS A 1163 41.60 -8.27 30.86
C HIS A 1163 40.77 -8.73 32.07
N LEU A 1164 39.70 -9.50 31.84
CA LEU A 1164 38.93 -10.14 32.89
C LEU A 1164 39.79 -11.08 33.77
N GLY A 1165 40.64 -11.90 33.16
CA GLY A 1165 41.56 -12.81 33.85
C GLY A 1165 42.56 -12.07 34.75
N ILE A 1166 43.10 -10.93 34.28
CA ILE A 1166 43.96 -10.07 35.09
C ILE A 1166 43.15 -9.41 36.20
N ALA A 1167 41.95 -8.90 35.92
CA ALA A 1167 41.09 -8.30 36.93
C ALA A 1167 40.78 -9.30 38.07
N LEU A 1168 40.48 -10.55 37.74
CA LEU A 1168 40.22 -11.62 38.71
C LEU A 1168 41.48 -11.90 39.55
N LEU A 1169 42.64 -12.01 38.90
CA LEU A 1169 43.92 -12.17 39.57
C LEU A 1169 44.21 -11.02 40.54
N LYS A 1170 43.94 -9.77 40.17
CA LYS A 1170 44.14 -8.59 41.03
C LYS A 1170 43.18 -8.58 42.22
N ILE A 1171 41.94 -9.08 42.05
CA ILE A 1171 41.01 -9.29 43.17
C ILE A 1171 41.58 -10.31 44.16
N GLU A 1172 42.08 -11.45 43.70
CA GLU A 1172 42.66 -12.48 44.57
C GLU A 1172 43.94 -11.99 45.27
N GLN A 1173 44.67 -11.05 44.66
CA GLN A 1173 45.80 -10.34 45.30
C GLN A 1173 45.37 -9.23 46.28
N GLY A 1174 44.08 -8.95 46.44
CA GLY A 1174 43.55 -7.86 47.26
C GLY A 1174 43.74 -6.46 46.67
N LYS A 1175 44.10 -6.35 45.39
CA LYS A 1175 44.37 -5.09 44.68
C LYS A 1175 43.12 -4.57 43.97
N GLY A 1176 42.12 -4.17 44.75
CA GLY A 1176 40.79 -3.77 44.24
C GLY A 1176 40.79 -2.65 43.20
N LEU A 1177 41.69 -1.65 43.33
CA LEU A 1177 41.80 -0.55 42.36
C LEU A 1177 42.35 -1.01 40.99
N GLU A 1178 43.41 -1.81 40.98
CA GLU A 1178 43.96 -2.38 39.74
C GLU A 1178 42.95 -3.33 39.08
N ALA A 1179 42.22 -4.11 39.88
CA ALA A 1179 41.16 -4.99 39.39
C ALA A 1179 40.03 -4.22 38.71
N LEU A 1180 39.63 -3.07 39.26
CA LEU A 1180 38.57 -2.24 38.69
C LEU A 1180 38.96 -1.68 37.32
N GLU A 1181 40.20 -1.21 37.17
CA GLU A 1181 40.68 -0.67 35.89
C GLU A 1181 40.74 -1.75 34.79
N GLU A 1182 41.19 -2.95 35.11
CA GLU A 1182 41.21 -4.05 34.14
C GLU A 1182 39.80 -4.57 33.82
N ALA A 1183 38.88 -4.59 34.79
CA ALA A 1183 37.47 -4.94 34.56
C ALA A 1183 36.77 -3.88 33.68
N LYS A 1184 37.07 -2.60 33.86
CA LYS A 1184 36.58 -1.51 33.00
C LYS A 1184 37.10 -1.65 31.58
N ARG A 1185 38.39 -1.95 31.39
CA ARG A 1185 38.95 -2.23 30.05
C ARG A 1185 38.26 -3.41 29.37
N ALA A 1186 37.98 -4.49 30.11
CA ALA A 1186 37.21 -5.61 29.57
C ALA A 1186 35.81 -5.16 29.10
N LEU A 1187 35.14 -4.28 29.83
CA LEU A 1187 33.82 -3.72 29.47
C LEU A 1187 33.86 -2.66 28.38
N ASP A 1188 34.95 -1.90 28.26
CA ASP A 1188 35.17 -0.95 27.18
C ASP A 1188 35.36 -1.68 25.85
N LEU A 1189 36.04 -2.85 25.88
CA LEU A 1189 36.19 -3.75 24.73
C LEU A 1189 34.90 -4.51 24.43
N ASN A 1190 34.20 -4.97 25.47
CA ASN A 1190 32.97 -5.75 25.33
C ASN A 1190 31.99 -5.47 26.48
N ILE A 1191 31.06 -4.53 26.24
CA ILE A 1191 30.08 -4.12 27.24
C ILE A 1191 29.12 -5.26 27.63
N GLU A 1192 28.88 -6.22 26.73
CA GLU A 1192 27.98 -7.36 26.98
C GLU A 1192 28.62 -8.47 27.85
N ASN A 1193 29.88 -8.30 28.29
CA ASN A 1193 30.54 -9.27 29.16
C ASN A 1193 30.03 -9.17 30.61
N GLN A 1194 28.97 -9.93 30.92
CA GLN A 1194 28.35 -9.94 32.24
C GLN A 1194 29.32 -10.34 33.37
N GLN A 1195 30.30 -11.22 33.10
CA GLN A 1195 31.30 -11.60 34.11
C GLN A 1195 32.23 -10.43 34.44
N ALA A 1196 32.65 -9.66 33.42
CA ALA A 1196 33.40 -8.42 33.61
C ALA A 1196 32.58 -7.36 34.33
N LEU A 1197 31.27 -7.28 34.05
CA LEU A 1197 30.36 -6.37 34.74
C LEU A 1197 30.26 -6.71 36.24
N MET A 1198 30.00 -7.97 36.57
CA MET A 1198 29.93 -8.41 37.97
C MET A 1198 31.27 -8.26 38.69
N LEU A 1199 32.38 -8.49 37.99
CA LEU A 1199 33.71 -8.27 38.56
C LEU A 1199 34.02 -6.77 38.74
N CYS A 1200 33.54 -5.91 37.84
CA CYS A 1200 33.61 -4.45 37.98
C CYS A 1200 32.81 -3.98 39.20
N VAL A 1201 31.65 -4.59 39.50
CA VAL A 1201 30.89 -4.34 40.73
C VAL A 1201 31.66 -4.77 41.96
N ARG A 1202 32.18 -5.99 41.98
CA ARG A 1202 32.98 -6.52 43.10
C ARG A 1202 34.23 -5.68 43.35
N ALA A 1203 34.97 -5.35 42.30
CA ALA A 1203 36.17 -4.52 42.36
C ALA A 1203 35.87 -3.09 42.80
N GLY A 1204 34.80 -2.49 42.26
CA GLY A 1204 34.32 -1.17 42.64
C GLY A 1204 33.91 -1.09 44.10
N HIS A 1205 33.28 -2.13 44.63
CA HIS A 1205 32.95 -2.24 46.05
C HIS A 1205 34.22 -2.31 46.92
N THR A 1206 35.16 -3.21 46.60
CA THR A 1206 36.43 -3.34 47.34
C THR A 1206 37.29 -2.06 47.27
N ALA A 1207 37.23 -1.34 46.15
CA ALA A 1207 37.98 -0.10 45.93
C ALA A 1207 37.28 1.16 46.47
N GLY A 1208 36.02 1.07 46.95
CA GLY A 1208 35.23 2.24 47.35
C GLY A 1208 34.86 3.17 46.19
N LYS A 1209 34.73 2.62 44.98
CA LYS A 1209 34.56 3.32 43.69
C LYS A 1209 33.26 2.94 42.96
N LEU A 1210 32.19 2.70 43.72
CA LEU A 1210 30.89 2.27 43.18
C LEU A 1210 30.28 3.25 42.16
N SER A 1211 30.63 4.54 42.22
CA SER A 1211 30.15 5.55 41.25
C SER A 1211 30.72 5.35 39.84
N GLU A 1212 31.90 4.74 39.72
CA GLU A 1212 32.48 4.41 38.42
C GLU A 1212 31.82 3.16 37.84
N THR A 1213 31.50 2.18 38.69
CA THR A 1213 30.76 0.96 38.33
C THR A 1213 29.33 1.26 37.87
N GLU A 1214 28.64 2.19 38.54
CA GLU A 1214 27.24 2.55 38.23
C GLU A 1214 27.06 2.93 36.76
N LYS A 1215 28.04 3.61 36.16
CA LYS A 1215 28.01 4.00 34.74
C LYS A 1215 27.94 2.79 33.80
N TYR A 1216 28.72 1.75 34.09
CA TYR A 1216 28.75 0.54 33.28
C TYR A 1216 27.49 -0.31 33.52
N LEU A 1217 27.00 -0.39 34.76
CA LEU A 1217 25.73 -1.05 35.08
C LEU A 1217 24.54 -0.36 34.39
N SER A 1218 24.50 0.97 34.38
CA SER A 1218 23.47 1.74 33.68
C SER A 1218 23.50 1.51 32.18
N LYS A 1219 24.70 1.60 31.56
CA LYS A 1219 24.87 1.33 30.13
C LYS A 1219 24.45 -0.10 29.76
N TYR A 1220 24.76 -1.09 30.60
CA TYR A 1220 24.33 -2.47 30.39
C TYR A 1220 22.81 -2.61 30.54
N ALA A 1221 22.21 -1.99 31.57
CA ALA A 1221 20.77 -2.04 31.81
C ALA A 1221 19.96 -1.30 30.73
N GLU A 1222 20.52 -0.29 30.08
CA GLU A 1222 19.92 0.36 28.90
C GLU A 1222 19.84 -0.60 27.70
N LEU A 1223 20.87 -1.42 27.50
CA LEU A 1223 20.92 -2.44 26.44
C LEU A 1223 20.04 -3.65 26.77
N HIS A 1224 19.95 -4.02 28.05
CA HIS A 1224 19.21 -5.20 28.55
C HIS A 1224 18.15 -4.80 29.56
N SER A 1225 17.16 -4.05 29.06
CA SER A 1225 16.20 -3.31 29.87
C SER A 1225 15.17 -4.16 30.62
N ASP A 1226 15.17 -5.47 30.34
CA ASP A 1226 14.36 -6.54 30.90
C ASP A 1226 15.14 -7.45 31.89
N ASN A 1227 16.47 -7.29 32.03
CA ASN A 1227 17.28 -8.12 32.92
C ASN A 1227 17.11 -7.70 34.40
N THR A 1228 16.17 -8.36 35.09
CA THR A 1228 15.80 -8.06 36.48
C THR A 1228 16.96 -8.21 37.46
N ALA A 1229 17.87 -9.19 37.25
CA ALA A 1229 19.03 -9.40 38.13
C ALA A 1229 20.04 -8.23 38.05
N ILE A 1230 20.28 -7.69 36.85
CA ILE A 1230 21.15 -6.53 36.67
C ILE A 1230 20.46 -5.24 37.13
N LEU A 1231 19.17 -5.07 36.87
CA LEU A 1231 18.38 -3.95 37.42
C LEU A 1231 18.38 -3.95 38.95
N TYR A 1232 18.30 -5.13 39.58
CA TYR A 1232 18.38 -5.27 41.02
C TYR A 1232 19.77 -4.88 41.55
N THR A 1233 20.83 -5.32 40.86
CA THR A 1233 22.21 -4.93 41.18
C THR A 1233 22.42 -3.42 41.03
N LEU A 1234 21.87 -2.80 39.98
CA LEU A 1234 21.92 -1.36 39.75
C LEU A 1234 21.17 -0.58 40.83
N ALA A 1235 19.98 -1.04 41.22
CA ALA A 1235 19.20 -0.46 42.31
C ALA A 1235 19.97 -0.49 43.64
N GLY A 1236 20.59 -1.62 43.98
CA GLY A 1236 21.43 -1.76 45.18
C GLY A 1236 22.68 -0.87 45.17
N VAL A 1237 23.35 -0.73 44.01
CA VAL A 1237 24.52 0.16 43.86
C VAL A 1237 24.10 1.63 43.99
N ARG A 1238 23.01 2.06 43.34
CA ARG A 1238 22.48 3.43 43.46
C ARG A 1238 22.00 3.77 44.87
N PHE A 1239 21.41 2.80 45.56
CA PHE A 1239 21.03 2.93 46.97
C PHE A 1239 22.26 3.17 47.86
N SER A 1240 23.32 2.37 47.67
CA SER A 1240 24.58 2.49 48.41
C SER A 1240 25.32 3.81 48.13
N LEU A 1241 25.11 4.40 46.95
CA LEU A 1241 25.62 5.72 46.58
C LEU A 1241 24.75 6.89 47.11
N GLY A 1242 23.61 6.61 47.73
CA GLY A 1242 22.68 7.62 48.25
C GLY A 1242 21.76 8.26 47.19
N ILE A 1243 21.72 7.70 45.97
CA ILE A 1243 20.91 8.21 44.85
C ILE A 1243 19.53 7.53 44.89
N LYS A 1244 18.72 7.88 45.90
CA LYS A 1244 17.47 7.17 46.21
C LYS A 1244 16.45 7.16 45.07
N ASP A 1245 16.23 8.28 44.39
CA ASP A 1245 15.22 8.37 43.33
C ASP A 1245 15.54 7.44 42.14
N ALA A 1246 16.80 7.41 41.72
CA ALA A 1246 17.25 6.54 40.63
C ALA A 1246 17.34 5.05 41.03
N ALA A 1247 17.47 4.77 42.33
CA ALA A 1247 17.41 3.42 42.86
C ALA A 1247 15.95 2.91 42.92
N LEU A 1248 15.02 3.79 43.31
CA LEU A 1248 13.59 3.53 43.32
C LEU A 1248 13.06 3.28 41.91
N GLU A 1249 13.46 4.10 40.94
CA GLU A 1249 13.10 3.92 39.53
C GLU A 1249 13.53 2.54 39.00
N ALA A 1250 14.77 2.14 39.27
CA ALA A 1250 15.28 0.84 38.87
C ALA A 1250 14.50 -0.32 39.54
N ALA A 1251 14.17 -0.20 40.83
CA ALA A 1251 13.41 -1.23 41.55
C ALA A 1251 11.93 -1.30 41.12
N GLN A 1252 11.28 -0.17 40.82
CA GLN A 1252 9.92 -0.12 40.28
C GLN A 1252 9.83 -0.73 38.89
N ARG A 1253 10.87 -0.54 38.08
CA ARG A 1253 10.97 -1.17 36.76
C ARG A 1253 11.00 -2.69 36.87
N ILE A 1254 11.70 -3.24 37.88
CA ILE A 1254 11.68 -4.69 38.16
C ILE A 1254 10.26 -5.16 38.45
N LEU A 1255 9.50 -4.45 39.30
CA LEU A 1255 8.11 -4.83 39.63
C LEU A 1255 7.13 -4.65 38.46
N THR A 1256 7.47 -3.81 37.48
CA THR A 1256 6.70 -3.69 36.22
C THR A 1256 6.90 -4.93 35.34
N ILE A 1257 8.11 -5.49 35.35
CA ILE A 1257 8.49 -6.68 34.56
C ILE A 1257 8.06 -7.96 35.28
N GLN A 1258 8.31 -8.03 36.59
CA GLN A 1258 8.05 -9.17 37.46
C GLN A 1258 7.36 -8.69 38.75
N PRO A 1259 6.01 -8.62 38.76
CA PRO A 1259 5.24 -8.08 39.87
C PRO A 1259 5.39 -8.84 41.20
N ASP A 1260 5.88 -10.09 41.17
CA ASP A 1260 6.10 -10.97 42.32
C ASP A 1260 7.56 -11.02 42.80
N HIS A 1261 8.44 -10.15 42.30
CA HIS A 1261 9.85 -10.13 42.69
C HIS A 1261 10.04 -9.59 44.13
N GLN A 1262 10.15 -10.51 45.07
CA GLN A 1262 10.11 -10.22 46.51
C GLN A 1262 11.27 -9.30 46.96
N GLU A 1263 12.49 -9.54 46.48
CA GLU A 1263 13.68 -8.79 46.87
C GLU A 1263 13.62 -7.32 46.41
N ALA A 1264 13.00 -7.04 45.26
CA ALA A 1264 12.80 -5.68 44.76
C ALA A 1264 11.76 -4.92 45.60
N ALA A 1265 10.68 -5.59 46.02
CA ALA A 1265 9.67 -5.00 46.91
C ALA A 1265 10.27 -4.67 48.29
N GLU A 1266 11.06 -5.57 48.86
CA GLU A 1266 11.79 -5.33 50.13
C GLU A 1266 12.80 -4.18 50.01
N LEU A 1267 13.49 -4.06 48.87
CA LEU A 1267 14.42 -2.96 48.62
C LEU A 1267 13.71 -1.60 48.52
N ILE A 1268 12.50 -1.54 47.92
CA ILE A 1268 11.66 -0.33 47.89
C ILE A 1268 11.21 0.05 49.30
N GLU A 1269 10.79 -0.91 50.13
CA GLU A 1269 10.39 -0.67 51.51
C GLU A 1269 11.55 -0.12 52.36
N GLN A 1270 12.79 -0.59 52.12
CA GLN A 1270 13.99 -0.06 52.77
C GLN A 1270 14.36 1.36 52.34
N MET A 1271 13.91 1.82 51.17
CA MET A 1271 14.20 3.15 50.65
C MET A 1271 13.35 4.26 51.29
N GLY A 1272 12.17 3.89 51.82
CA GLY A 1272 11.24 4.75 52.55
C GLY A 1272 9.99 5.09 51.76
#